data_AF-A0A7S4R5I9-F1
#
_entry.id   AF-A0A7S4R5I9-F1
#
_cell.length_a   1.000
_cell.length_b   1.000
_cell.length_c   1.000
_cell.angle_alpha   90.00
_cell.angle_beta   90.00
_cell.angle_gamma   90.00
#
_symmetry.space_group_name_H-M   'P 1'
#
loop_
_entity.id
_entity.type
_entity.pdbx_description
1 polymer ?
#
loop_
_entity_poly.entity_id
_entity_poly.type
_entity_poly.pdbx_seq_one_letter_code
_entity_poly.pdbx_strand_id
1 'polypeptide(L)'
;MKRNTVRSSSSDSDNESNNASAPSSVKDKVVRESKKQRAKSSHINRAMRIGIFCLSVLWLACLLAMFVSIQREDTQTIGSHIHAVLNHSHFNSNWKEQHRLNNLRTVLNPATATAPDPKNAATKFGSKSDEYHNRADQAALAKVRHPIKITSTPSTTSVAANEFIDMRDLTATLPFDNPDGGAWKQGWDVKPKPLDPNNPLKVFIVPHSHCDPGWIKTFDVYFRSQTKGILDTIYNALKKDKRRKFIWAEISYFEWWWREQPKHVQETMTQIINDGQLEFVTGGWVQPDEANTQRYAIEIQLQEGHDWLRQTFGDHVIPKFAWSIDPFGYSPTMADILKDYGFQGMLIQRVHYAVKKELAQRKHLEFNWRQTYDDTGDHDIFTHVMPFYSYDVPHTCGPDPSVCCQFDFARINNGYGGCPWHKPAERITHSNVARRSKLILDQWQKKASLYRSNVVLVPLGDDFRYRTNNEAEEQYNNFQMIFDYLNANVKGVQVQFGTLSDYFNAVRGTFQPPLLKGSFFTYADRDQDYWSGYFTSRVFDKALDRKLEQVLFAASAMGATPEEMREHRRSLSLFQHHDGVTGTAKDIVVEDYARYMHNAIENVQKWMVDKLKTNLNTSSLQPCWKASAPRSLGYFDCKLSQPAIVFNPLPIQQSCGDMIVPSHSAIQATLPCENAGPLKSDTTASSIIKFDPITGMMIEPFKEEWMVWKVRKGGAYLFFPGDQVKYLDHRKEKVTIQQNGFIVSTSKWERTIIQKKVPNEFGTGSATVLDFIFKTKLEIDNEEWFVRFNAPISNKGVFHTDLNGANFDTHHFRSDLPIQSQVFPMPTLASIEDSNQRLTVLSEHAQGTASLKDGTIDVWLDRRLLRDDERGLGQGVRDNVLTKTRFRLLLETENYDSDPSTEFEITQLCKAMWDELNHPLEIFGGIGNPTSLMGGLIETTEKMLHLDNNEKNKGSSEGNTNAVPFVFMVHDRVDYFKVAIESLRNSDFPKKLPLIISHDGHVPEMMEYVKSLKSEFNVIQIFHPHACYDHPHEFPADAPELNEGYEGDIYHNKRSPWATCAKHHWIWMTKTVFDMDFDIEDSVESIFFIEEDYVVSPTIYSTIMQGLSLAVNDSKYFGIIFDRTNSGTDKAKVPHVRAGEQDWHEMYFKTGPFAIGRKTWQKVINARDVFCERDEYNWDWTLVYLMSQEVKEDLRLPYLVLVPSVIQVTHIGTEGMHGSKIGNSWSIPKPFHGTDVIHSVSFSPTTFKANGGFHHPKDIEHCKSILAPKWQLFA
;
A
#
# COMPACT_ATOMS: atom_id res chain seq x y z
N MET A 1 -19.12 35.63 0.20
CA MET A 1 -19.21 36.91 0.95
C MET A 1 -20.05 37.92 0.16
N LYS A 2 -20.57 38.98 0.78
CA LYS A 2 -21.59 39.88 0.18
C LYS A 2 -21.00 40.94 -0.77
N ARG A 3 -21.74 41.27 -1.84
CA ARG A 3 -21.81 42.63 -2.40
C ARG A 3 -23.29 42.99 -2.66
N ASN A 4 -23.68 44.15 -2.14
CA ASN A 4 -24.98 44.82 -2.26
C ASN A 4 -24.86 45.93 -3.36
N THR A 5 -25.88 46.61 -3.92
CA THR A 5 -27.35 46.69 -3.70
C THR A 5 -28.04 47.43 -4.89
N VAL A 6 -29.36 47.69 -4.77
CA VAL A 6 -30.22 48.64 -5.54
C VAL A 6 -30.86 48.00 -6.78
N ARG A 7 -32.16 48.17 -7.11
CA ARG A 7 -33.29 48.95 -6.53
C ARG A 7 -34.41 47.96 -6.05
N SER A 8 -35.68 48.29 -5.72
CA SER A 8 -36.54 49.49 -5.75
C SER A 8 -37.73 49.32 -4.77
N SER A 9 -38.53 50.39 -4.58
CA SER A 9 -39.95 50.44 -4.12
C SER A 9 -40.50 49.32 -3.20
N SER A 10 -40.78 49.54 -1.90
CA SER A 10 -41.85 50.38 -1.28
C SER A 10 -43.27 49.79 -1.45
N SER A 11 -44.14 49.69 -0.44
CA SER A 11 -44.12 50.21 0.96
C SER A 11 -45.05 49.40 1.91
N ASP A 12 -45.08 49.77 3.21
CA ASP A 12 -46.15 49.53 4.21
C ASP A 12 -46.37 48.08 4.74
N SER A 13 -46.74 47.81 6.02
CA SER A 13 -46.80 48.62 7.25
C SER A 13 -46.77 47.74 8.53
N ASP A 14 -46.69 48.35 9.71
CA ASP A 14 -46.29 47.76 11.02
C ASP A 14 -47.35 46.96 11.85
N ASN A 15 -46.90 46.56 13.05
CA ASN A 15 -47.61 46.35 14.34
C ASN A 15 -48.05 44.96 14.85
N GLU A 16 -47.25 44.48 15.82
CA GLU A 16 -47.61 44.26 17.24
C GLU A 16 -48.97 43.67 17.68
N SER A 17 -48.87 42.45 18.23
CA SER A 17 -49.29 42.08 19.61
C SER A 17 -50.74 41.64 19.97
N ASN A 18 -50.77 40.56 20.75
CA ASN A 18 -51.61 40.27 21.94
C ASN A 18 -53.16 40.20 21.90
N ASN A 19 -53.65 39.13 22.55
CA ASN A 19 -54.94 38.99 23.27
C ASN A 19 -56.26 38.94 22.45
N ALA A 20 -57.33 38.26 22.90
CA ALA A 20 -57.42 37.15 23.86
C ALA A 20 -58.76 36.37 23.74
N SER A 21 -58.68 35.04 23.95
CA SER A 21 -59.66 34.12 24.57
C SER A 21 -61.19 34.29 24.40
N ALA A 22 -61.87 33.19 24.02
CA ALA A 22 -63.29 32.93 24.31
C ALA A 22 -63.49 31.48 24.83
N PRO A 23 -64.12 31.25 25.99
CA PRO A 23 -64.27 29.90 26.59
C PRO A 23 -65.71 29.33 26.52
N SER A 24 -65.85 27.99 26.59
CA SER A 24 -67.09 27.30 27.02
C SER A 24 -66.79 25.84 27.44
N SER A 25 -67.74 25.16 28.10
CA SER A 25 -67.42 24.02 28.99
C SER A 25 -68.38 22.81 28.95
N VAL A 26 -67.80 21.61 28.88
CA VAL A 26 -68.08 20.45 29.77
C VAL A 26 -69.55 20.00 29.98
N LYS A 27 -69.98 18.88 29.32
CA LYS A 27 -70.31 17.59 30.01
C LYS A 27 -70.77 16.41 29.12
N ASP A 28 -70.58 15.22 29.71
CA ASP A 28 -71.33 13.94 29.60
C ASP A 28 -71.65 13.23 28.25
N LYS A 29 -70.87 12.16 28.01
CA LYS A 29 -71.29 10.72 27.89
C LYS A 29 -71.77 10.07 26.58
N VAL A 30 -71.34 8.80 26.45
CA VAL A 30 -71.72 7.70 25.50
C VAL A 30 -71.50 8.02 24.00
N VAL A 31 -71.06 7.13 23.09
CA VAL A 31 -71.05 5.64 23.05
C VAL A 31 -69.70 5.07 22.60
N ARG A 32 -69.51 3.77 22.88
CA ARG A 32 -68.57 2.75 22.37
C ARG A 32 -68.13 2.99 20.89
N GLU A 33 -66.95 2.59 20.38
CA GLU A 33 -66.03 1.49 20.75
C GLU A 33 -64.53 1.85 20.54
N SER A 34 -63.61 1.08 21.16
CA SER A 34 -62.20 0.83 20.73
C SER A 34 -61.32 0.32 21.89
N LYS A 35 -61.55 0.77 23.14
CA LYS A 35 -60.88 0.25 24.35
C LYS A 35 -61.35 -1.17 24.75
N LYS A 36 -61.21 -2.14 23.83
CA LYS A 36 -61.30 -3.58 24.16
C LYS A 36 -60.52 -4.53 23.23
N GLN A 37 -59.48 -4.06 22.53
CA GLN A 37 -58.70 -4.91 21.62
C GLN A 37 -57.15 -4.82 21.75
N ARG A 38 -56.64 -4.61 22.97
CA ARG A 38 -55.24 -4.97 23.34
C ARG A 38 -55.11 -6.09 24.38
N ALA A 39 -56.21 -6.81 24.62
CA ALA A 39 -56.25 -8.03 25.45
C ALA A 39 -56.71 -9.25 24.62
N LYS A 40 -56.18 -9.41 23.40
CA LYS A 40 -56.50 -10.55 22.52
C LYS A 40 -55.37 -10.97 21.55
N SER A 41 -54.12 -10.95 22.02
CA SER A 41 -52.98 -11.61 21.33
C SER A 41 -52.47 -12.86 22.08
N SER A 42 -52.86 -13.05 23.34
CA SER A 42 -52.56 -14.22 24.19
C SER A 42 -53.22 -15.53 23.74
N HIS A 43 -53.90 -15.56 22.59
CA HIS A 43 -54.49 -16.77 21.99
C HIS A 43 -53.99 -17.10 20.58
N ILE A 44 -53.20 -16.23 19.93
CA ILE A 44 -52.56 -16.57 18.65
C ILE A 44 -51.28 -17.40 18.89
N ASN A 45 -50.50 -17.03 19.93
CA ASN A 45 -49.29 -17.76 20.35
C ASN A 45 -49.55 -19.18 20.90
N ARG A 46 -50.81 -19.60 21.07
CA ARG A 46 -51.16 -20.99 21.46
C ARG A 46 -51.49 -21.89 20.26
N ALA A 47 -51.83 -21.32 19.09
CA ALA A 47 -52.01 -22.07 17.85
C ALA A 47 -50.67 -22.37 17.17
N MET A 48 -49.77 -21.38 17.06
CA MET A 48 -48.43 -21.56 16.47
C MET A 48 -47.58 -22.61 17.21
N ARG A 49 -47.70 -22.71 18.54
CA ARG A 49 -46.98 -23.72 19.33
C ARG A 49 -47.48 -25.16 19.16
N ILE A 50 -48.66 -25.38 18.56
CA ILE A 50 -49.16 -26.72 18.21
C ILE A 50 -48.72 -27.07 16.78
N GLY A 51 -48.81 -26.14 15.83
CA GLY A 51 -48.39 -26.37 14.44
C GLY A 51 -46.91 -26.74 14.29
N ILE A 52 -46.02 -26.09 15.06
CA ILE A 52 -44.58 -26.41 15.06
C ILE A 52 -44.31 -27.82 15.60
N PHE A 53 -45.07 -28.28 16.60
CA PHE A 53 -44.88 -29.59 17.22
C PHE A 53 -45.33 -30.75 16.30
N CYS A 54 -46.35 -30.54 15.47
CA CYS A 54 -46.76 -31.52 14.47
C CYS A 54 -45.72 -31.70 13.34
N LEU A 55 -45.04 -30.62 12.94
CA LEU A 55 -44.02 -30.67 11.89
C LEU A 55 -42.75 -31.40 12.34
N SER A 56 -42.30 -31.22 13.59
CA SER A 56 -41.15 -31.97 14.14
C SER A 56 -41.42 -33.49 14.26
N VAL A 57 -42.65 -33.89 14.59
CA VAL A 57 -43.04 -35.31 14.65
C VAL A 57 -43.06 -35.96 13.27
N LEU A 58 -43.53 -35.26 12.23
CA LEU A 58 -43.46 -35.73 10.84
C LEU A 58 -42.02 -35.91 10.35
N TRP A 59 -41.10 -35.03 10.75
CA TRP A 59 -39.70 -35.11 10.34
C TRP A 59 -38.95 -36.29 10.97
N LEU A 60 -39.22 -36.59 12.27
CA LEU A 60 -38.69 -37.80 12.92
C LEU A 60 -39.23 -39.10 12.28
N ALA A 61 -40.50 -39.12 11.86
CA ALA A 61 -41.09 -40.28 11.21
C ALA A 61 -40.40 -40.62 9.87
N CYS A 62 -40.02 -39.61 9.07
CA CYS A 62 -39.26 -39.83 7.83
C CYS A 62 -37.83 -40.34 8.09
N LEU A 63 -37.15 -39.86 9.14
CA LEU A 63 -35.81 -40.34 9.50
C LEU A 63 -35.83 -41.79 10.01
N LEU A 64 -36.84 -42.17 10.80
CA LEU A 64 -37.03 -43.56 11.24
C LEU A 64 -37.37 -44.50 10.08
N ALA A 65 -38.08 -44.04 9.05
CA ALA A 65 -38.35 -44.83 7.86
C ALA A 65 -37.08 -45.13 7.02
N MET A 66 -36.09 -44.24 7.00
CA MET A 66 -34.82 -44.47 6.29
C MET A 66 -33.88 -45.45 7.00
N PHE A 67 -34.02 -45.64 8.33
CA PHE A 67 -33.13 -46.49 9.12
C PHE A 67 -33.44 -48.00 9.08
N VAL A 68 -34.47 -48.43 8.35
CA VAL A 68 -34.94 -49.83 8.32
C VAL A 68 -34.48 -50.60 7.05
N SER A 69 -33.83 -49.94 6.08
CA SER A 69 -33.50 -50.54 4.76
C SER A 69 -32.03 -50.87 4.52
N ILE A 70 -31.11 -50.68 5.47
CA ILE A 70 -29.67 -51.02 5.29
C ILE A 70 -29.09 -51.69 6.54
N GLN A 71 -29.14 -53.02 6.58
CA GLN A 71 -28.19 -53.87 7.31
C GLN A 71 -28.22 -55.31 6.75
N ARG A 72 -27.10 -56.05 6.93
CA ARG A 72 -26.74 -57.34 6.29
C ARG A 72 -26.24 -57.20 4.83
N GLU A 73 -25.26 -57.98 4.35
CA GLU A 73 -24.31 -58.96 4.95
C GLU A 73 -23.16 -59.13 3.91
N ASP A 74 -21.85 -59.18 4.20
CA ASP A 74 -21.09 -58.94 5.45
C ASP A 74 -19.67 -58.34 5.17
N THR A 75 -18.56 -59.00 5.56
CA THR A 75 -17.18 -58.42 5.65
C THR A 75 -16.05 -59.40 5.22
N GLN A 76 -14.76 -59.00 5.41
CA GLN A 76 -13.49 -59.75 5.19
C GLN A 76 -12.91 -59.68 3.74
N THR A 77 -11.58 -59.65 3.46
CA THR A 77 -10.34 -59.76 4.30
C THR A 77 -9.06 -59.21 3.60
N ILE A 78 -7.96 -59.00 4.37
CA ILE A 78 -6.52 -58.80 3.99
C ILE A 78 -6.15 -57.44 3.31
N GLY A 79 -5.01 -56.77 3.57
CA GLY A 79 -4.01 -56.89 4.66
C GLY A 79 -2.52 -56.78 4.25
N SER A 80 -1.77 -55.83 4.85
CA SER A 80 -0.29 -55.63 4.77
C SER A 80 0.33 -55.23 3.40
N HIS A 81 1.20 -54.21 3.31
CA HIS A 81 2.63 -54.28 3.66
C HIS A 81 3.25 -52.88 3.89
N ILE A 82 4.13 -52.75 4.91
CA ILE A 82 5.02 -51.60 5.18
C ILE A 82 6.36 -52.15 5.74
N HIS A 83 7.48 -51.49 5.45
CA HIS A 83 8.88 -51.82 5.84
C HIS A 83 9.46 -53.11 5.22
N ALA A 84 10.75 -53.22 4.87
CA ALA A 84 11.89 -52.27 4.76
C ALA A 84 12.77 -52.70 3.53
N VAL A 85 13.90 -52.12 3.12
CA VAL A 85 15.17 -51.77 3.81
C VAL A 85 15.94 -50.70 2.99
N LEU A 86 16.92 -50.05 3.64
CA LEU A 86 17.77 -48.94 3.14
C LEU A 86 18.97 -49.38 2.28
N ASN A 87 19.66 -48.38 1.71
CA ASN A 87 21.00 -48.41 1.06
C ASN A 87 21.02 -49.06 -0.34
N HIS A 88 21.61 -48.43 -1.37
CA HIS A 88 22.91 -47.75 -1.33
C HIS A 88 22.97 -46.32 -1.91
N SER A 89 23.93 -45.55 -1.41
CA SER A 89 24.29 -44.21 -1.89
C SER A 89 25.25 -44.26 -3.08
N HIS A 90 25.05 -43.36 -4.06
CA HIS A 90 26.10 -42.61 -4.77
C HIS A 90 25.48 -41.62 -5.77
N PHE A 91 25.54 -40.32 -5.47
CA PHE A 91 26.05 -39.26 -6.37
C PHE A 91 26.13 -37.94 -5.57
N ASN A 92 27.22 -37.18 -5.77
CA ASN A 92 27.46 -35.90 -5.10
C ASN A 92 28.33 -35.01 -5.99
N SER A 93 28.32 -33.71 -5.70
CA SER A 93 29.08 -32.61 -6.31
C SER A 93 28.73 -32.22 -7.76
N ASN A 94 28.87 -30.91 -8.01
CA ASN A 94 28.90 -30.22 -9.30
C ASN A 94 27.56 -30.00 -10.04
N TRP A 95 26.80 -29.00 -9.60
CA TRP A 95 26.25 -27.99 -10.53
C TRP A 95 26.28 -26.60 -9.87
N LYS A 96 27.22 -25.76 -10.34
CA LYS A 96 27.22 -24.32 -10.12
C LYS A 96 27.02 -23.65 -11.48
N GLU A 97 26.04 -22.74 -11.53
CA GLU A 97 26.25 -21.40 -12.08
C GLU A 97 26.87 -21.28 -13.48
N GLN A 98 26.03 -21.42 -14.52
CA GLN A 98 26.09 -20.56 -15.72
C GLN A 98 24.86 -20.76 -16.60
N HIS A 99 24.06 -19.69 -16.82
CA HIS A 99 23.52 -19.33 -18.14
C HIS A 99 22.80 -17.98 -18.11
N ARG A 100 23.44 -16.96 -18.70
CA ARG A 100 22.82 -15.75 -19.24
C ARG A 100 23.62 -15.42 -20.50
N LEU A 101 22.96 -15.06 -21.60
CA LEU A 101 23.55 -14.87 -22.94
C LEU A 101 24.09 -16.20 -23.56
N ASN A 102 24.11 -16.42 -24.88
CA ASN A 102 23.64 -15.64 -26.03
C ASN A 102 22.91 -16.56 -27.02
N ASN A 103 21.94 -16.04 -27.77
CA ASN A 103 21.23 -16.83 -28.79
C ASN A 103 21.46 -16.28 -30.21
N LEU A 104 22.64 -16.57 -30.80
CA LEU A 104 22.91 -16.26 -32.20
C LEU A 104 23.92 -17.22 -32.89
N ARG A 105 23.46 -18.46 -33.15
CA ARG A 105 23.99 -19.42 -34.16
C ARG A 105 25.41 -19.98 -33.90
N THR A 106 25.78 -21.20 -34.28
CA THR A 106 25.07 -22.29 -34.99
C THR A 106 25.65 -23.65 -34.58
N VAL A 107 24.86 -24.72 -34.61
CA VAL A 107 25.35 -26.10 -34.40
C VAL A 107 25.67 -26.78 -35.73
N LEU A 108 26.87 -27.38 -35.83
CA LEU A 108 27.11 -28.54 -36.69
C LEU A 108 28.13 -29.49 -36.02
N ASN A 109 27.80 -30.78 -35.99
CA ASN A 109 28.66 -31.84 -35.46
C ASN A 109 29.71 -32.31 -36.50
N PRO A 110 30.89 -32.79 -36.06
CA PRO A 110 31.83 -33.52 -36.91
C PRO A 110 31.56 -35.04 -36.91
N ALA A 111 31.59 -35.69 -38.09
CA ALA A 111 32.36 -36.92 -38.36
C ALA A 111 32.01 -37.59 -39.72
N THR A 112 32.93 -37.45 -40.69
CA THR A 112 33.37 -38.48 -41.66
C THR A 112 32.40 -39.55 -42.21
N ALA A 113 32.20 -39.54 -43.54
CA ALA A 113 32.52 -40.69 -44.41
C ALA A 113 32.60 -40.33 -45.92
N THR A 114 33.76 -40.59 -46.53
CA THR A 114 34.02 -40.91 -47.96
C THR A 114 33.51 -40.03 -49.13
N ALA A 115 34.44 -39.72 -50.05
CA ALA A 115 34.27 -39.05 -51.36
C ALA A 115 33.86 -40.07 -52.48
N PRO A 116 33.82 -39.79 -53.82
CA PRO A 116 34.49 -38.71 -54.58
C PRO A 116 33.75 -38.02 -55.78
N ASP A 117 34.05 -36.72 -55.99
CA ASP A 117 34.63 -36.08 -57.22
C ASP A 117 33.95 -36.21 -58.63
N PRO A 118 34.25 -35.36 -59.65
CA PRO A 118 34.54 -33.92 -59.72
C PRO A 118 33.61 -33.12 -60.68
N LYS A 119 33.59 -31.78 -60.57
CA LYS A 119 34.07 -30.87 -61.65
C LYS A 119 34.03 -29.36 -61.33
N ASN A 120 35.18 -28.71 -61.54
CA ASN A 120 35.39 -27.29 -61.85
C ASN A 120 35.00 -26.24 -60.77
N ALA A 121 35.76 -25.14 -60.55
CA ALA A 121 37.15 -24.82 -60.91
C ALA A 121 37.63 -23.56 -60.14
N ALA A 122 38.94 -23.26 -60.22
CA ALA A 122 39.57 -21.95 -59.96
C ALA A 122 39.65 -21.38 -58.51
N THR A 123 40.78 -21.68 -57.84
CA THR A 123 41.84 -20.72 -57.38
C THR A 123 41.46 -19.35 -56.75
N LYS A 124 42.17 -18.82 -55.72
CA LYS A 124 43.34 -19.31 -54.95
C LYS A 124 43.54 -18.49 -53.64
N PHE A 125 43.79 -19.20 -52.55
CA PHE A 125 44.84 -18.99 -51.52
C PHE A 125 45.26 -17.59 -51.02
N GLY A 126 45.33 -17.47 -49.68
CA GLY A 126 46.29 -16.64 -48.95
C GLY A 126 45.67 -15.52 -48.10
N SER A 127 46.16 -15.19 -46.89
CA SER A 127 46.40 -15.96 -45.64
C SER A 127 47.25 -15.11 -44.68
N LYS A 128 46.88 -15.07 -43.40
CA LYS A 128 47.66 -14.59 -42.23
C LYS A 128 47.89 -13.07 -42.02
N SER A 129 48.16 -12.81 -40.73
CA SER A 129 49.03 -11.78 -40.12
C SER A 129 48.58 -10.31 -40.06
N ASP A 130 48.22 -9.93 -38.83
CA ASP A 130 48.94 -8.97 -37.98
C ASP A 130 48.87 -7.43 -38.21
N GLU A 131 48.65 -6.76 -37.06
CA GLU A 131 49.26 -5.49 -36.61
C GLU A 131 48.84 -4.07 -37.08
N TYR A 132 48.71 -3.21 -36.06
CA TYR A 132 48.96 -1.75 -35.96
C TYR A 132 48.16 -0.67 -36.75
N HIS A 133 47.39 0.09 -35.96
CA HIS A 133 47.40 1.57 -35.82
C HIS A 133 47.14 2.56 -37.00
N ASN A 134 46.19 3.46 -36.70
CA ASN A 134 46.24 4.94 -36.80
C ASN A 134 45.87 5.71 -38.09
N ARG A 135 44.86 6.58 -37.88
CA ARG A 135 44.74 8.02 -38.26
C ARG A 135 44.41 8.46 -39.70
N ALA A 136 43.33 9.28 -39.75
CA ALA A 136 43.16 10.52 -40.53
C ALA A 136 43.10 10.42 -42.08
N ASP A 137 42.22 11.14 -42.78
CA ASP A 137 42.06 12.60 -42.71
C ASP A 137 40.63 13.13 -43.04
N GLN A 138 40.48 14.46 -43.14
CA GLN A 138 39.19 15.18 -43.10
C GLN A 138 38.45 15.39 -44.45
N ALA A 139 37.11 15.38 -44.35
CA ALA A 139 36.10 16.25 -45.00
C ALA A 139 36.18 16.65 -46.49
N ALA A 140 35.08 16.41 -47.24
CA ALA A 140 34.67 17.25 -48.38
C ALA A 140 33.16 17.21 -48.73
N LEU A 141 32.48 18.34 -48.51
CA LEU A 141 31.39 18.92 -49.33
C LEU A 141 30.15 18.08 -49.72
N ALA A 142 29.01 18.39 -49.08
CA ALA A 142 27.67 18.11 -49.60
C ALA A 142 27.26 19.05 -50.75
N LYS A 143 26.30 18.64 -51.60
CA LYS A 143 25.59 19.57 -52.52
C LYS A 143 24.12 19.17 -52.80
N VAL A 144 23.24 20.10 -52.41
CA VAL A 144 21.77 20.11 -52.48
C VAL A 144 21.16 19.63 -53.82
N ARG A 145 20.02 18.93 -53.74
CA ARG A 145 18.90 19.04 -54.70
C ARG A 145 17.56 19.09 -53.97
N HIS A 146 16.69 20.03 -54.35
CA HIS A 146 15.31 20.14 -53.83
C HIS A 146 14.35 19.17 -54.54
N PRO A 147 13.24 18.76 -53.89
CA PRO A 147 12.19 17.95 -54.49
C PRO A 147 11.29 18.76 -55.44
N ILE A 148 10.71 18.09 -56.44
CA ILE A 148 9.78 18.67 -57.42
C ILE A 148 8.36 18.12 -57.16
N LYS A 149 7.35 19.00 -57.14
CA LYS A 149 5.94 18.61 -57.08
C LYS A 149 5.51 17.88 -58.35
N ILE A 150 4.78 16.78 -58.22
CA ILE A 150 4.04 16.13 -59.31
C ILE A 150 2.57 15.99 -58.89
N THR A 151 1.65 16.32 -59.80
CA THR A 151 0.19 16.31 -59.57
C THR A 151 -0.45 14.99 -59.98
N SER A 152 -1.53 14.62 -59.29
CA SER A 152 -2.26 13.34 -59.42
C SER A 152 -3.28 13.30 -60.56
N THR A 153 -3.55 12.12 -61.12
CA THR A 153 -4.89 11.53 -61.40
C THR A 153 -4.70 10.06 -61.87
N PRO A 154 -5.72 9.16 -61.78
CA PRO A 154 -5.46 7.89 -61.09
C PRO A 154 -5.77 6.60 -61.88
N SER A 155 -5.24 5.47 -61.39
CA SER A 155 -5.75 4.13 -61.67
C SER A 155 -5.69 3.24 -60.41
N THR A 156 -6.85 2.69 -60.04
CA THR A 156 -7.10 1.55 -59.13
C THR A 156 -5.91 0.57 -58.98
N THR A 157 -5.50 0.12 -57.79
CA THR A 157 -6.28 -0.10 -56.54
C THR A 157 -5.50 0.31 -55.29
N SER A 158 -6.09 1.18 -54.46
CA SER A 158 -5.53 1.51 -53.14
C SER A 158 -5.84 0.41 -52.11
N VAL A 159 -4.83 -0.33 -51.69
CA VAL A 159 -4.80 -0.83 -50.31
C VAL A 159 -4.85 0.42 -49.41
N ALA A 160 -5.81 0.49 -48.49
CA ALA A 160 -5.86 1.60 -47.55
C ALA A 160 -4.60 1.57 -46.68
N ALA A 161 -3.82 2.64 -46.68
CA ALA A 161 -2.70 2.76 -45.76
C ALA A 161 -3.23 2.71 -44.32
N ASN A 162 -2.52 2.02 -43.42
CA ASN A 162 -2.86 2.05 -42.00
C ASN A 162 -2.78 3.49 -41.51
N GLU A 163 -3.86 3.96 -40.91
CA GLU A 163 -3.95 5.32 -40.39
C GLU A 163 -3.09 5.41 -39.13
N PHE A 164 -2.06 6.26 -39.19
CA PHE A 164 -1.10 6.48 -38.11
C PHE A 164 -1.49 7.70 -37.27
N ILE A 165 -1.34 7.58 -35.96
CA ILE A 165 -1.69 8.59 -34.96
C ILE A 165 -0.45 8.81 -34.10
N ASP A 166 0.30 9.88 -34.38
CA ASP A 166 1.33 10.33 -33.46
C ASP A 166 0.68 11.21 -32.38
N MET A 167 0.86 10.85 -31.10
CA MET A 167 0.33 11.62 -29.99
C MET A 167 1.01 12.99 -29.85
N ARG A 168 2.22 13.19 -30.39
CA ARG A 168 2.91 14.49 -30.43
C ARG A 168 2.21 15.44 -31.39
N ASP A 169 1.98 15.01 -32.63
CA ASP A 169 1.19 15.78 -33.62
C ASP A 169 -0.23 16.07 -33.10
N LEU A 170 -0.86 15.08 -32.45
CA LEU A 170 -2.21 15.23 -31.92
C LEU A 170 -2.26 16.24 -30.77
N THR A 171 -1.37 16.14 -29.78
CA THR A 171 -1.33 17.07 -28.65
C THR A 171 -0.80 18.46 -29.04
N ALA A 172 0.04 18.57 -30.07
CA ALA A 172 0.45 19.85 -30.64
C ALA A 172 -0.70 20.60 -31.34
N THR A 173 -1.69 19.89 -31.90
CA THR A 173 -2.74 20.50 -32.77
C THR A 173 -4.16 20.48 -32.21
N LEU A 174 -4.50 19.60 -31.26
CA LEU A 174 -5.84 19.49 -30.69
C LEU A 174 -6.23 20.75 -29.90
N PRO A 175 -7.46 21.30 -30.03
CA PRO A 175 -7.83 22.55 -29.34
C PRO A 175 -8.16 22.38 -27.85
N PHE A 176 -8.24 21.14 -27.33
CA PHE A 176 -8.57 20.80 -25.94
C PHE A 176 -9.88 21.43 -25.39
N ASP A 177 -10.84 21.71 -26.27
CA ASP A 177 -12.11 22.36 -25.94
C ASP A 177 -13.11 21.42 -25.22
N ASN A 178 -13.81 21.94 -24.20
CA ASN A 178 -14.85 21.24 -23.46
C ASN A 178 -16.27 21.85 -23.65
N PRO A 179 -16.82 21.91 -24.87
CA PRO A 179 -18.20 22.33 -25.10
C PRO A 179 -19.17 21.25 -24.59
N ASP A 180 -20.30 21.67 -24.03
CA ASP A 180 -21.31 20.77 -23.47
C ASP A 180 -21.94 19.88 -24.57
N GLY A 181 -21.53 18.60 -24.60
CA GLY A 181 -22.02 17.59 -25.53
C GLY A 181 -23.44 17.07 -25.25
N GLY A 182 -24.14 17.63 -24.25
CA GLY A 182 -25.51 17.27 -23.88
C GLY A 182 -25.54 16.25 -22.74
N ALA A 183 -26.00 15.02 -23.02
CA ALA A 183 -26.02 13.94 -22.01
C ALA A 183 -24.60 13.42 -21.73
N TRP A 184 -23.83 13.15 -22.78
CA TRP A 184 -22.39 12.95 -22.67
C TRP A 184 -21.69 14.31 -22.69
N LYS A 185 -21.44 14.86 -21.50
CA LYS A 185 -20.98 16.24 -21.30
C LYS A 185 -19.74 16.64 -22.11
N GLN A 186 -18.86 15.70 -22.41
CA GLN A 186 -17.54 15.93 -23.02
C GLN A 186 -17.44 15.43 -24.47
N GLY A 187 -18.57 15.04 -25.06
CA GLY A 187 -18.64 14.51 -26.43
C GLY A 187 -19.75 15.17 -27.23
N TRP A 188 -20.76 14.38 -27.63
CA TRP A 188 -21.90 14.86 -28.42
C TRP A 188 -23.12 13.94 -28.27
N ASP A 189 -24.25 14.32 -28.88
CA ASP A 189 -25.47 13.51 -29.01
C ASP A 189 -25.27 12.34 -30.00
N VAL A 190 -24.65 11.27 -29.47
CA VAL A 190 -24.35 10.03 -30.19
C VAL A 190 -25.63 9.34 -30.68
N LYS A 191 -25.63 8.89 -31.95
CA LYS A 191 -26.76 8.19 -32.56
C LYS A 191 -26.57 6.66 -32.47
N PRO A 192 -27.63 5.88 -32.19
CA PRO A 192 -27.51 4.42 -32.05
C PRO A 192 -27.16 3.76 -33.38
N LYS A 193 -26.14 2.90 -33.38
CA LYS A 193 -25.76 2.04 -34.51
C LYS A 193 -26.93 1.10 -34.86
N PRO A 194 -27.43 1.09 -36.11
CA PRO A 194 -28.48 0.15 -36.53
C PRO A 194 -28.09 -1.31 -36.29
N LEU A 195 -29.08 -2.16 -36.01
CA LEU A 195 -28.89 -3.58 -35.80
C LEU A 195 -28.92 -4.33 -37.15
N ASP A 196 -27.96 -5.22 -37.38
CA ASP A 196 -27.94 -6.12 -38.53
C ASP A 196 -28.16 -7.57 -38.06
N PRO A 197 -29.23 -8.26 -38.49
CA PRO A 197 -29.42 -9.69 -38.22
C PRO A 197 -28.30 -10.60 -38.74
N ASN A 198 -27.54 -10.18 -39.76
CA ASN A 198 -26.44 -10.95 -40.35
C ASN A 198 -25.10 -10.71 -39.63
N ASN A 199 -24.93 -9.54 -39.02
CA ASN A 199 -23.76 -9.18 -38.22
C ASN A 199 -24.19 -8.63 -36.84
N PRO A 200 -24.67 -9.50 -35.93
CA PRO A 200 -25.33 -9.08 -34.71
C PRO A 200 -24.41 -8.28 -33.78
N LEU A 201 -24.99 -7.31 -33.09
CA LEU A 201 -24.33 -6.55 -32.03
C LEU A 201 -24.05 -7.47 -30.84
N LYS A 202 -22.78 -7.81 -30.60
CA LYS A 202 -22.34 -8.58 -29.44
C LYS A 202 -22.09 -7.63 -28.28
N VAL A 203 -22.68 -7.89 -27.12
CA VAL A 203 -22.46 -7.10 -25.90
C VAL A 203 -22.05 -8.03 -24.76
N PHE A 204 -20.85 -7.78 -24.22
CA PHE A 204 -20.32 -8.48 -23.06
C PHE A 204 -20.44 -7.55 -21.84
N ILE A 205 -21.30 -7.93 -20.90
CA ILE A 205 -21.37 -7.28 -19.59
C ILE A 205 -20.32 -7.94 -18.70
N VAL A 206 -19.38 -7.17 -18.17
CA VAL A 206 -18.20 -7.71 -17.46
C VAL A 206 -18.20 -7.22 -16.01
N PRO A 207 -18.73 -8.02 -15.06
CA PRO A 207 -18.70 -7.70 -13.63
C PRO A 207 -17.28 -7.56 -13.09
N HIS A 208 -17.02 -6.48 -12.35
CA HIS A 208 -15.77 -6.25 -11.64
C HIS A 208 -16.00 -5.50 -10.32
N SER A 209 -14.97 -5.44 -9.49
CA SER A 209 -14.88 -4.54 -8.35
C SER A 209 -13.49 -3.95 -8.34
N HIS A 210 -13.36 -2.63 -8.46
CA HIS A 210 -12.06 -1.99 -8.24
C HIS A 210 -11.71 -2.05 -6.75
N CYS A 211 -10.48 -2.42 -6.40
CA CYS A 211 -10.12 -2.79 -5.02
C CYS A 211 -8.72 -2.28 -4.64
N ASP A 212 -8.59 -0.98 -4.38
CA ASP A 212 -7.32 -0.30 -4.07
C ASP A 212 -6.52 -1.02 -2.96
N PRO A 213 -5.27 -1.45 -3.24
CA PRO A 213 -4.30 -1.93 -2.26
C PRO A 213 -3.79 -0.86 -1.26
N GLY A 214 -4.68 0.01 -0.80
CA GLY A 214 -4.43 1.16 0.08
C GLY A 214 -4.74 2.49 -0.61
N TRP A 215 -5.57 3.32 0.02
CA TRP A 215 -5.95 4.66 -0.47
C TRP A 215 -6.46 5.54 0.69
N ILE A 216 -7.77 5.53 0.95
CA ILE A 216 -8.39 6.17 2.12
C ILE A 216 -8.39 5.29 3.38
N LYS A 217 -7.86 4.06 3.26
CA LYS A 217 -7.64 3.04 4.29
C LYS A 217 -6.34 2.29 3.98
N THR A 218 -5.72 1.66 4.98
CA THR A 218 -4.57 0.76 4.81
C THR A 218 -4.95 -0.51 4.06
N PHE A 219 -3.95 -1.23 3.57
CA PHE A 219 -4.15 -2.50 2.87
C PHE A 219 -4.96 -3.50 3.71
N ASP A 220 -4.57 -3.72 4.98
CA ASP A 220 -5.23 -4.69 5.86
C ASP A 220 -6.65 -4.26 6.26
N VAL A 221 -6.89 -2.96 6.53
CA VAL A 221 -8.22 -2.45 6.89
C VAL A 221 -9.17 -2.59 5.71
N TYR A 222 -8.72 -2.34 4.48
CA TYR A 222 -9.53 -2.62 3.28
C TYR A 222 -9.82 -4.12 3.14
N PHE A 223 -8.81 -5.00 3.25
CA PHE A 223 -9.01 -6.45 3.19
C PHE A 223 -10.06 -6.92 4.20
N ARG A 224 -9.92 -6.50 5.46
CA ARG A 224 -10.72 -6.95 6.61
C ARG A 224 -12.13 -6.35 6.66
N SER A 225 -12.31 -5.12 6.18
CA SER A 225 -13.63 -4.45 6.21
C SER A 225 -14.40 -4.52 4.89
N GLN A 226 -13.74 -4.81 3.77
CA GLN A 226 -14.34 -4.81 2.43
C GLN A 226 -13.89 -6.02 1.58
N THR A 227 -12.62 -6.10 1.18
CA THR A 227 -12.19 -6.95 0.05
C THR A 227 -12.41 -8.45 0.30
N LYS A 228 -12.21 -8.94 1.52
CA LYS A 228 -12.54 -10.33 1.89
C LYS A 228 -14.02 -10.65 1.70
N GLY A 229 -14.91 -9.78 2.17
CA GLY A 229 -16.36 -9.96 2.04
C GLY A 229 -16.88 -9.83 0.60
N ILE A 230 -16.14 -9.10 -0.24
CA ILE A 230 -16.36 -9.02 -1.70
C ILE A 230 -15.98 -10.35 -2.35
N LEU A 231 -14.80 -10.90 -2.08
CA LEU A 231 -14.37 -12.21 -2.61
C LEU A 231 -15.25 -13.35 -2.11
N ASP A 232 -15.66 -13.34 -0.84
CA ASP A 232 -16.66 -14.27 -0.29
C ASP A 232 -18.01 -14.14 -1.03
N THR A 233 -18.43 -12.93 -1.38
CA THR A 233 -19.65 -12.68 -2.16
C THR A 233 -19.53 -13.16 -3.60
N ILE A 234 -18.40 -12.91 -4.28
CA ILE A 234 -18.12 -13.36 -5.65
C ILE A 234 -18.12 -14.89 -5.71
N TYR A 235 -17.41 -15.56 -4.79
CA TYR A 235 -17.44 -17.01 -4.62
C TYR A 235 -18.88 -17.55 -4.54
N ASN A 236 -19.69 -16.98 -3.63
CA ASN A 236 -21.07 -17.39 -3.43
C ASN A 236 -21.97 -17.06 -4.64
N ALA A 237 -21.69 -15.99 -5.38
CA ALA A 237 -22.48 -15.59 -6.54
C ALA A 237 -22.18 -16.47 -7.77
N LEU A 238 -20.91 -16.73 -8.09
CA LEU A 238 -20.48 -17.54 -9.23
C LEU A 238 -20.84 -19.03 -9.05
N LYS A 239 -20.74 -19.56 -7.83
CA LYS A 239 -21.08 -20.95 -7.49
C LYS A 239 -22.55 -21.34 -7.80
N LYS A 240 -23.47 -20.37 -7.85
CA LYS A 240 -24.91 -20.61 -8.04
C LYS A 240 -25.32 -20.83 -9.51
N ASP A 241 -24.63 -20.22 -10.47
CA ASP A 241 -25.03 -20.23 -11.88
C ASP A 241 -23.80 -20.10 -12.78
N LYS A 242 -23.57 -21.12 -13.63
CA LYS A 242 -22.44 -21.22 -14.55
C LYS A 242 -22.41 -20.15 -15.64
N ARG A 243 -23.50 -19.41 -15.85
CA ARG A 243 -23.56 -18.26 -16.77
C ARG A 243 -22.92 -17.00 -16.19
N ARG A 244 -22.72 -16.93 -14.87
CA ARG A 244 -22.16 -15.75 -14.20
C ARG A 244 -20.65 -15.70 -14.42
N LYS A 245 -20.16 -14.50 -14.76
CA LYS A 245 -18.76 -14.15 -14.98
C LYS A 245 -18.32 -13.05 -14.01
N PHE A 246 -17.02 -12.96 -13.72
CA PHE A 246 -16.38 -11.87 -12.97
C PHE A 246 -14.90 -11.74 -13.38
N ILE A 247 -14.32 -10.55 -13.32
CA ILE A 247 -12.87 -10.31 -13.51
C ILE A 247 -12.21 -9.78 -12.22
N TRP A 248 -10.96 -10.16 -11.98
CA TRP A 248 -10.17 -9.72 -10.82
C TRP A 248 -8.76 -9.28 -11.23
N ALA A 249 -8.26 -8.16 -10.68
CA ALA A 249 -6.96 -7.60 -11.05
C ALA A 249 -5.90 -7.75 -9.94
N GLU A 250 -6.18 -7.31 -8.72
CA GLU A 250 -5.20 -7.14 -7.65
C GLU A 250 -4.88 -8.47 -6.95
N ILE A 251 -3.79 -9.14 -7.35
CA ILE A 251 -3.44 -10.46 -6.82
C ILE A 251 -3.02 -10.39 -5.34
N SER A 252 -2.54 -9.25 -4.84
CA SER A 252 -2.24 -9.04 -3.42
C SER A 252 -3.41 -9.41 -2.50
N TYR A 253 -4.63 -8.96 -2.82
CA TYR A 253 -5.83 -9.25 -2.05
C TYR A 253 -6.34 -10.66 -2.27
N PHE A 254 -6.18 -11.20 -3.48
CA PHE A 254 -6.60 -12.58 -3.77
C PHE A 254 -5.71 -13.60 -3.03
N GLU A 255 -4.40 -13.35 -2.93
CA GLU A 255 -3.45 -14.17 -2.15
C GLU A 255 -3.81 -14.21 -0.66
N TRP A 256 -4.11 -13.04 -0.08
CA TRP A 256 -4.56 -12.92 1.31
C TRP A 256 -5.88 -13.65 1.55
N TRP A 257 -6.87 -13.51 0.66
CA TRP A 257 -8.13 -14.24 0.76
C TRP A 257 -7.91 -15.75 0.65
N TRP A 258 -7.11 -16.19 -0.31
CA TRP A 258 -6.80 -17.60 -0.59
C TRP A 258 -6.13 -18.30 0.59
N ARG A 259 -5.16 -17.65 1.25
CA ARG A 259 -4.47 -18.13 2.46
C ARG A 259 -5.43 -18.39 3.64
N GLU A 260 -6.58 -17.71 3.68
CA GLU A 260 -7.58 -17.89 4.74
C GLU A 260 -8.65 -18.94 4.41
N GLN A 261 -8.75 -19.41 3.17
CA GLN A 261 -9.82 -20.33 2.76
C GLN A 261 -9.58 -21.78 3.17
N PRO A 262 -10.63 -22.51 3.62
CA PRO A 262 -10.56 -23.96 3.79
C PRO A 262 -10.46 -24.67 2.43
N LYS A 263 -9.80 -25.83 2.40
CA LYS A 263 -9.48 -26.57 1.16
C LYS A 263 -10.67 -26.77 0.21
N HIS A 264 -11.88 -27.02 0.72
CA HIS A 264 -13.08 -27.20 -0.11
C HIS A 264 -13.56 -25.90 -0.80
N VAL A 265 -13.29 -24.73 -0.22
CA VAL A 265 -13.53 -23.43 -0.87
C VAL A 265 -12.46 -23.18 -1.94
N GLN A 266 -11.19 -23.47 -1.62
CA GLN A 266 -10.08 -23.41 -2.59
C GLN A 266 -10.37 -24.29 -3.81
N GLU A 267 -10.66 -25.58 -3.62
CA GLU A 267 -11.02 -26.53 -4.68
C GLU A 267 -12.21 -26.06 -5.52
N THR A 268 -13.26 -25.54 -4.88
CA THR A 268 -14.42 -24.98 -5.59
C THR A 268 -14.05 -23.74 -6.40
N MET A 269 -13.18 -22.86 -5.87
CA MET A 269 -12.75 -21.65 -6.56
C MET A 269 -11.80 -21.96 -7.72
N THR A 270 -10.91 -22.94 -7.58
CA THR A 270 -10.11 -23.48 -8.70
C THR A 270 -11.02 -23.98 -9.83
N GLN A 271 -12.14 -24.65 -9.51
CA GLN A 271 -13.12 -25.03 -10.54
C GLN A 271 -13.82 -23.82 -11.17
N ILE A 272 -14.17 -22.79 -10.40
CA ILE A 272 -14.76 -21.53 -10.92
C ILE A 272 -13.79 -20.80 -11.86
N ILE A 273 -12.49 -20.82 -11.57
CA ILE A 273 -11.43 -20.28 -12.44
C ILE A 273 -11.27 -21.14 -13.70
N ASN A 274 -11.17 -22.47 -13.56
CA ASN A 274 -11.00 -23.40 -14.69
C ASN A 274 -12.22 -23.44 -15.62
N ASP A 275 -13.43 -23.22 -15.11
CA ASP A 275 -14.66 -23.05 -15.90
C ASP A 275 -14.76 -21.65 -16.56
N GLY A 276 -13.75 -20.79 -16.38
CA GLY A 276 -13.70 -19.42 -16.90
C GLY A 276 -14.78 -18.52 -16.33
N GLN A 277 -15.32 -18.81 -15.14
CA GLN A 277 -16.30 -17.95 -14.46
C GLN A 277 -15.63 -16.79 -13.73
N LEU A 278 -14.46 -17.03 -13.14
CA LEU A 278 -13.56 -15.98 -12.65
C LEU A 278 -12.34 -15.93 -13.56
N GLU A 279 -12.02 -14.74 -14.07
CA GLU A 279 -10.82 -14.50 -14.88
C GLU A 279 -9.92 -13.48 -14.18
N PHE A 280 -8.61 -13.78 -14.13
CA PHE A 280 -7.61 -12.79 -13.73
C PHE A 280 -7.26 -11.90 -14.93
N VAL A 281 -7.21 -10.59 -14.71
CA VAL A 281 -6.88 -9.58 -15.74
C VAL A 281 -5.68 -8.76 -15.27
N THR A 282 -4.69 -8.55 -16.13
CA THR A 282 -3.31 -8.13 -15.75
C THR A 282 -2.60 -9.14 -14.83
N GLY A 283 -3.16 -9.47 -13.67
CA GLY A 283 -2.61 -10.45 -12.73
C GLY A 283 -1.36 -9.99 -12.00
N GLY A 284 -1.07 -8.68 -11.99
CA GLY A 284 -0.02 -8.11 -11.16
C GLY A 284 -0.40 -8.11 -9.68
N TRP A 285 0.58 -7.87 -8.81
CA TRP A 285 0.33 -7.73 -7.38
C TRP A 285 -0.65 -6.57 -7.09
N VAL A 286 -0.59 -5.53 -7.91
CA VAL A 286 -1.47 -4.34 -7.87
C VAL A 286 -1.86 -3.93 -9.30
N GLN A 287 -2.78 -2.97 -9.44
CA GLN A 287 -2.85 -2.13 -10.65
C GLN A 287 -1.92 -0.92 -10.41
N PRO A 288 -0.72 -0.86 -11.02
CA PRO A 288 0.29 0.14 -10.66
C PRO A 288 0.03 1.50 -11.31
N ASP A 289 0.64 2.56 -10.78
CA ASP A 289 0.80 3.81 -11.53
C ASP A 289 1.70 3.61 -12.76
N GLU A 290 1.49 4.43 -13.77
CA GLU A 290 2.22 4.43 -15.03
C GLU A 290 3.07 5.71 -15.24
N ALA A 291 3.06 6.65 -14.29
CA ALA A 291 3.82 7.91 -14.37
C ALA A 291 5.11 7.95 -13.52
N ASN A 292 5.03 7.57 -12.24
CA ASN A 292 6.12 7.70 -11.27
C ASN A 292 6.93 6.41 -11.08
N THR A 293 6.36 5.28 -11.46
CA THR A 293 6.98 3.95 -11.37
C THR A 293 8.17 3.83 -12.33
N GLN A 294 9.14 3.00 -11.98
CA GLN A 294 10.22 2.55 -12.87
C GLN A 294 9.87 1.19 -13.50
N ARG A 295 10.39 0.92 -14.69
CA ARG A 295 10.24 -0.38 -15.37
C ARG A 295 10.60 -1.56 -14.46
N TYR A 296 11.67 -1.45 -13.67
CA TYR A 296 12.10 -2.48 -12.72
C TYR A 296 11.00 -2.84 -11.71
N ALA A 297 10.38 -1.85 -11.07
CA ALA A 297 9.29 -2.09 -10.14
C ALA A 297 7.97 -2.51 -10.80
N ILE A 298 7.64 -2.01 -12.01
CA ILE A 298 6.48 -2.50 -12.80
C ILE A 298 6.63 -3.98 -13.14
N GLU A 299 7.82 -4.41 -13.56
CA GLU A 299 8.13 -5.82 -13.83
C GLU A 299 8.07 -6.66 -12.55
N ILE A 300 8.64 -6.21 -11.44
CA ILE A 300 8.61 -6.96 -10.17
C ILE A 300 7.18 -7.17 -9.67
N GLN A 301 6.30 -6.16 -9.73
CA GLN A 301 4.92 -6.34 -9.29
C GLN A 301 4.11 -7.26 -10.22
N LEU A 302 4.42 -7.27 -11.52
CA LEU A 302 3.80 -8.19 -12.47
C LEU A 302 4.29 -9.63 -12.23
N GLN A 303 5.59 -9.82 -12.00
CA GLN A 303 6.21 -11.09 -11.65
C GLN A 303 5.65 -11.67 -10.34
N GLU A 304 5.60 -10.91 -9.22
CA GLU A 304 5.08 -11.43 -7.94
C GLU A 304 3.63 -11.95 -8.07
N GLY A 305 2.77 -11.26 -8.82
CA GLY A 305 1.41 -11.72 -9.11
C GLY A 305 1.38 -12.97 -10.01
N HIS A 306 2.14 -12.96 -11.11
CA HIS A 306 2.20 -14.08 -12.07
C HIS A 306 2.84 -15.34 -11.47
N ASP A 307 3.89 -15.19 -10.68
CA ASP A 307 4.60 -16.27 -10.02
C ASP A 307 3.71 -16.94 -8.97
N TRP A 308 2.94 -16.15 -8.22
CA TRP A 308 1.95 -16.68 -7.28
C TRP A 308 0.80 -17.41 -7.98
N LEU A 309 0.25 -16.83 -9.07
CA LEU A 309 -0.79 -17.48 -9.89
C LEU A 309 -0.28 -18.81 -10.47
N ARG A 310 0.94 -18.84 -11.02
CA ARG A 310 1.57 -20.05 -11.57
C ARG A 310 1.77 -21.13 -10.50
N GLN A 311 2.29 -20.75 -9.33
CA GLN A 311 2.50 -21.66 -8.20
C GLN A 311 1.19 -22.22 -7.63
N THR A 312 0.09 -21.47 -7.71
CA THR A 312 -1.21 -21.84 -7.09
C THR A 312 -2.14 -22.57 -8.04
N PHE A 313 -2.14 -22.22 -9.34
CA PHE A 313 -3.12 -22.71 -10.32
C PHE A 313 -2.50 -23.27 -11.62
N GLY A 314 -1.25 -22.96 -11.94
CA GLY A 314 -0.57 -23.34 -13.19
C GLY A 314 -0.62 -22.26 -14.27
N ASP A 315 0.18 -22.43 -15.34
CA ASP A 315 0.38 -21.40 -16.38
C ASP A 315 -0.89 -21.03 -17.19
N HIS A 316 -1.92 -21.88 -17.20
CA HIS A 316 -3.14 -21.63 -17.98
C HIS A 316 -4.03 -20.50 -17.43
N VAL A 317 -3.82 -20.06 -16.19
CA VAL A 317 -4.53 -18.89 -15.62
C VAL A 317 -3.77 -17.57 -15.81
N ILE A 318 -2.55 -17.60 -16.35
CA ILE A 318 -1.71 -16.40 -16.51
C ILE A 318 -2.36 -15.49 -17.58
N PRO A 319 -2.73 -14.24 -17.23
CA PRO A 319 -3.53 -13.40 -18.11
C PRO A 319 -2.90 -13.16 -19.49
N LYS A 320 -3.76 -12.90 -20.48
CA LYS A 320 -3.38 -12.49 -21.84
C LYS A 320 -3.96 -11.14 -22.23
N PHE A 321 -4.80 -10.55 -21.38
CA PHE A 321 -5.38 -9.24 -21.55
C PHE A 321 -5.25 -8.42 -20.27
N ALA A 322 -4.80 -7.18 -20.41
CA ALA A 322 -4.57 -6.28 -19.29
C ALA A 322 -5.74 -5.32 -19.09
N TRP A 323 -5.91 -4.93 -17.84
CA TRP A 323 -6.93 -4.04 -17.30
C TRP A 323 -6.20 -2.97 -16.47
N SER A 324 -6.24 -1.72 -16.93
CA SER A 324 -5.63 -0.56 -16.28
C SER A 324 -6.65 0.58 -16.24
N ILE A 325 -7.63 0.49 -15.34
CA ILE A 325 -8.79 1.40 -15.34
C ILE A 325 -8.57 2.72 -14.59
N ASP A 326 -7.60 2.77 -13.67
CA ASP A 326 -7.47 3.87 -12.71
C ASP A 326 -6.13 4.65 -12.70
N PRO A 327 -4.98 4.19 -13.28
CA PRO A 327 -3.79 5.05 -13.36
C PRO A 327 -4.07 6.37 -14.08
N PHE A 328 -3.55 7.49 -13.56
CA PHE A 328 -4.01 8.84 -13.89
C PHE A 328 -3.38 9.40 -15.19
N GLY A 329 -3.47 8.62 -16.26
CA GLY A 329 -2.68 8.75 -17.49
C GLY A 329 -1.89 7.46 -17.73
N TYR A 330 -1.43 7.24 -18.97
CA TYR A 330 -0.88 5.94 -19.39
C TYR A 330 0.42 6.08 -20.16
N SER A 331 1.31 5.10 -19.95
CA SER A 331 2.64 5.04 -20.52
C SER A 331 2.77 3.88 -21.52
N PRO A 332 3.37 4.08 -22.70
CA PRO A 332 3.70 2.96 -23.60
C PRO A 332 4.64 1.94 -22.93
N THR A 333 5.42 2.31 -21.90
CA THR A 333 6.24 1.33 -21.15
C THR A 333 5.40 0.24 -20.47
N MET A 334 4.14 0.52 -20.08
CA MET A 334 3.21 -0.54 -19.63
C MET A 334 2.81 -1.45 -20.80
N ALA A 335 2.48 -0.87 -21.95
CA ALA A 335 2.15 -1.60 -23.17
C ALA A 335 3.30 -2.54 -23.61
N ASP A 336 4.54 -2.07 -23.50
CA ASP A 336 5.76 -2.82 -23.80
C ASP A 336 6.00 -3.98 -22.84
N ILE A 337 6.01 -3.72 -21.53
CA ILE A 337 6.20 -4.77 -20.50
C ILE A 337 5.11 -5.85 -20.62
N LEU A 338 3.86 -5.46 -20.87
CA LEU A 338 2.79 -6.43 -21.12
C LEU A 338 3.08 -7.28 -22.37
N LYS A 339 3.60 -6.68 -23.44
CA LYS A 339 3.94 -7.40 -24.67
C LYS A 339 5.07 -8.42 -24.46
N ASP A 340 6.12 -8.06 -23.71
CA ASP A 340 7.19 -8.99 -23.30
C ASP A 340 6.65 -10.20 -22.52
N TYR A 341 5.61 -10.00 -21.69
CA TYR A 341 4.96 -11.06 -20.89
C TYR A 341 3.88 -11.82 -21.68
N GLY A 342 3.84 -11.64 -23.01
CA GLY A 342 2.98 -12.37 -23.93
C GLY A 342 1.51 -11.96 -23.87
N PHE A 343 1.22 -10.73 -23.45
CA PHE A 343 -0.12 -10.16 -23.58
C PHE A 343 -0.46 -9.88 -25.06
N GLN A 344 -1.75 -9.93 -25.34
CA GLN A 344 -2.31 -9.85 -26.67
C GLN A 344 -3.21 -8.61 -26.88
N GLY A 345 -3.52 -7.91 -25.80
CA GLY A 345 -4.24 -6.65 -25.79
C GLY A 345 -4.35 -6.07 -24.38
N MET A 346 -4.67 -4.78 -24.29
CA MET A 346 -4.84 -4.06 -23.01
C MET A 346 -6.02 -3.08 -23.05
N LEU A 347 -6.57 -2.78 -21.89
CA LEU A 347 -7.64 -1.79 -21.71
C LEU A 347 -7.17 -0.66 -20.81
N ILE A 348 -7.45 0.57 -21.24
CA ILE A 348 -7.15 1.81 -20.52
C ILE A 348 -8.39 2.73 -20.46
N GLN A 349 -8.48 3.60 -19.45
CA GLN A 349 -9.66 4.43 -19.18
C GLN A 349 -9.35 5.92 -18.96
N ARG A 350 -8.49 6.34 -18.03
CA ARG A 350 -8.18 7.76 -17.72
C ARG A 350 -7.33 8.50 -18.77
N VAL A 351 -7.75 8.43 -20.03
CA VAL A 351 -7.24 9.27 -21.12
C VAL A 351 -7.95 10.64 -21.07
N HIS A 352 -7.24 11.72 -21.38
CA HIS A 352 -7.77 13.09 -21.39
C HIS A 352 -9.08 13.20 -22.20
N TYR A 353 -10.09 13.91 -21.67
CA TYR A 353 -11.44 13.94 -22.26
C TYR A 353 -11.48 14.39 -23.74
N ALA A 354 -10.73 15.43 -24.13
CA ALA A 354 -10.62 15.88 -25.52
C ALA A 354 -9.99 14.82 -26.45
N VAL A 355 -9.02 14.03 -25.97
CA VAL A 355 -8.43 12.92 -26.73
C VAL A 355 -9.44 11.78 -26.89
N LYS A 356 -10.20 11.42 -25.83
CA LYS A 356 -11.34 10.49 -25.94
C LYS A 356 -12.36 10.94 -26.99
N LYS A 357 -12.74 12.23 -26.97
CA LYS A 357 -13.66 12.86 -27.94
C LYS A 357 -13.16 12.73 -29.38
N GLU A 358 -11.91 13.09 -29.65
CA GLU A 358 -11.29 13.02 -30.97
C GLU A 358 -11.16 11.57 -31.48
N LEU A 359 -10.61 10.67 -30.66
CA LEU A 359 -10.49 9.25 -30.98
C LEU A 359 -11.89 8.62 -31.21
N ALA A 360 -12.91 8.98 -30.42
CA ALA A 360 -14.27 8.50 -30.61
C ALA A 360 -14.92 8.99 -31.92
N GLN A 361 -14.63 10.23 -32.36
CA GLN A 361 -15.15 10.77 -33.62
C GLN A 361 -14.58 10.03 -34.83
N ARG A 362 -13.29 9.67 -34.81
CA ARG A 362 -12.62 8.88 -35.86
C ARG A 362 -12.79 7.36 -35.71
N LYS A 363 -13.30 6.90 -34.57
CA LYS A 363 -13.37 5.48 -34.16
C LYS A 363 -11.99 4.85 -34.03
N HIS A 364 -11.10 5.56 -33.34
CA HIS A 364 -9.72 5.19 -33.00
C HIS A 364 -9.56 4.90 -31.50
N LEU A 365 -10.65 4.52 -30.83
CA LEU A 365 -10.63 4.00 -29.46
C LEU A 365 -10.16 2.54 -29.37
N GLU A 366 -9.99 1.88 -30.52
CA GLU A 366 -9.36 0.56 -30.66
C GLU A 366 -8.19 0.74 -31.64
N PHE A 367 -6.95 0.50 -31.20
CA PHE A 367 -5.72 0.72 -31.99
C PHE A 367 -4.63 -0.30 -31.67
N ASN A 368 -3.62 -0.41 -32.52
CA ASN A 368 -2.34 -1.00 -32.11
C ASN A 368 -1.49 0.11 -31.49
N TRP A 369 -1.04 -0.07 -30.24
CA TRP A 369 -0.14 0.87 -29.55
C TRP A 369 1.31 0.43 -29.74
N ARG A 370 2.13 1.36 -30.22
CA ARG A 370 3.53 1.19 -30.57
C ARG A 370 4.45 1.96 -29.63
N GLN A 371 5.59 1.36 -29.30
CA GLN A 371 6.60 1.94 -28.40
C GLN A 371 7.33 3.09 -29.11
N THR A 372 7.90 4.04 -28.36
CA THR A 372 8.50 5.22 -29.02
C THR A 372 9.79 4.89 -29.79
N TYR A 373 10.51 3.82 -29.42
CA TYR A 373 11.64 3.27 -30.17
C TYR A 373 11.26 2.21 -31.24
N ASP A 374 10.02 1.71 -31.29
CA ASP A 374 9.67 0.55 -32.14
C ASP A 374 9.23 0.96 -33.55
N ASP A 375 10.14 0.80 -34.52
CA ASP A 375 9.82 0.97 -35.94
C ASP A 375 9.35 -0.32 -36.64
N THR A 376 9.61 -1.52 -36.10
CA THR A 376 9.21 -2.78 -36.74
C THR A 376 7.74 -3.10 -36.49
N GLY A 377 7.24 -2.78 -35.29
CA GLY A 377 5.94 -3.21 -34.79
C GLY A 377 5.95 -4.55 -34.08
N ASP A 378 7.14 -5.13 -33.84
CA ASP A 378 7.24 -6.37 -33.08
C ASP A 378 6.69 -6.19 -31.65
N HIS A 379 6.69 -4.96 -31.11
CA HIS A 379 6.16 -4.60 -29.80
C HIS A 379 4.74 -3.97 -29.85
N ASP A 380 4.06 -3.95 -31.01
CA ASP A 380 2.66 -3.47 -31.15
C ASP A 380 1.67 -4.29 -30.29
N ILE A 381 0.83 -3.66 -29.46
CA ILE A 381 -0.23 -4.31 -28.66
C ILE A 381 -1.62 -3.71 -28.93
N PHE A 382 -2.66 -4.55 -29.03
CA PHE A 382 -4.03 -4.08 -29.32
C PHE A 382 -4.68 -3.43 -28.07
N THR A 383 -4.89 -2.12 -28.12
CA THR A 383 -5.35 -1.31 -26.99
C THR A 383 -6.78 -0.84 -27.18
N HIS A 384 -7.59 -0.96 -26.12
CA HIS A 384 -8.95 -0.42 -26.03
C HIS A 384 -9.00 0.77 -25.06
N VAL A 385 -9.35 1.95 -25.55
CA VAL A 385 -9.71 3.10 -24.72
C VAL A 385 -11.20 3.07 -24.44
N MET A 386 -11.57 3.02 -23.15
CA MET A 386 -12.95 3.25 -22.73
C MET A 386 -13.39 4.70 -23.04
N PRO A 387 -14.64 4.95 -23.48
CA PRO A 387 -14.95 6.20 -24.20
C PRO A 387 -15.39 7.36 -23.31
N PHE A 388 -15.71 7.10 -22.03
CA PHE A 388 -16.48 8.01 -21.17
C PHE A 388 -15.70 8.39 -19.89
N TYR A 389 -16.32 9.21 -19.03
CA TYR A 389 -15.66 9.90 -17.91
C TYR A 389 -15.07 8.95 -16.83
N SER A 390 -15.81 7.92 -16.42
CA SER A 390 -15.43 6.98 -15.36
C SER A 390 -15.57 5.50 -15.80
N TYR A 391 -15.04 4.58 -15.00
CA TYR A 391 -15.31 3.14 -15.07
C TYR A 391 -16.53 2.71 -14.24
N ASP A 392 -17.23 3.65 -13.58
CA ASP A 392 -18.46 3.37 -12.84
C ASP A 392 -19.62 2.93 -13.77
N VAL A 393 -20.61 2.20 -13.22
CA VAL A 393 -21.79 1.75 -14.00
C VAL A 393 -22.52 2.91 -14.72
N PRO A 394 -22.70 4.11 -14.13
CA PRO A 394 -23.19 5.29 -14.84
C PRO A 394 -22.42 5.66 -16.12
N HIS A 395 -21.10 5.55 -16.16
CA HIS A 395 -20.30 5.93 -17.33
C HIS A 395 -19.81 4.74 -18.17
N THR A 396 -20.19 3.49 -17.87
CA THR A 396 -19.79 2.33 -18.70
C THR A 396 -20.82 1.89 -19.74
N CYS A 397 -22.12 2.04 -19.46
CA CYS A 397 -23.17 1.44 -20.29
C CYS A 397 -23.40 2.18 -21.62
N GLY A 398 -23.09 3.47 -21.69
CA GLY A 398 -23.40 4.34 -22.82
C GLY A 398 -23.26 5.82 -22.48
N PRO A 399 -23.58 6.73 -23.42
CA PRO A 399 -23.31 8.16 -23.29
C PRO A 399 -24.25 8.92 -22.34
N ASP A 400 -25.40 8.38 -21.93
CA ASP A 400 -26.30 9.04 -20.98
C ASP A 400 -26.21 8.39 -19.58
N PRO A 401 -25.41 8.96 -18.65
CA PRO A 401 -25.27 8.40 -17.31
C PRO A 401 -26.57 8.49 -16.48
N SER A 402 -27.49 9.38 -16.85
CA SER A 402 -28.83 9.42 -16.25
C SER A 402 -29.71 8.25 -16.69
N VAL A 403 -29.38 7.58 -17.79
CA VAL A 403 -29.95 6.28 -18.18
C VAL A 403 -29.17 5.14 -17.53
N CYS A 404 -27.85 5.11 -17.70
CA CYS A 404 -27.01 4.00 -17.24
C CYS A 404 -27.05 3.78 -15.72
N CYS A 405 -27.10 4.84 -14.91
CA CYS A 405 -27.24 4.72 -13.45
C CYS A 405 -28.51 3.94 -13.05
N GLN A 406 -29.59 3.99 -13.85
CA GLN A 406 -30.81 3.24 -13.57
C GLN A 406 -30.66 1.71 -13.75
N PHE A 407 -29.53 1.25 -14.29
CA PHE A 407 -29.17 -0.15 -14.46
C PHE A 407 -28.01 -0.57 -13.54
N ASP A 408 -27.56 0.32 -12.66
CA ASP A 408 -26.83 -0.08 -11.46
C ASP A 408 -27.85 -0.52 -10.39
N PHE A 409 -28.15 -1.82 -10.34
CA PHE A 409 -29.17 -2.34 -9.45
C PHE A 409 -28.77 -2.30 -7.97
N ALA A 410 -27.52 -1.98 -7.65
CA ALA A 410 -27.09 -1.66 -6.28
C ALA A 410 -27.60 -0.29 -5.79
N ARG A 411 -28.02 0.60 -6.71
CA ARG A 411 -28.60 1.93 -6.41
C ARG A 411 -30.12 1.90 -6.20
N ILE A 412 -30.73 0.71 -6.23
CA ILE A 412 -32.11 0.47 -5.77
C ILE A 412 -32.23 0.89 -4.28
N ASN A 413 -33.40 1.40 -3.89
CA ASN A 413 -33.71 1.82 -2.51
C ASN A 413 -32.69 2.80 -1.90
N ASN A 414 -32.09 3.66 -2.72
CA ASN A 414 -31.06 4.64 -2.33
C ASN A 414 -29.74 4.02 -1.81
N GLY A 415 -29.45 2.77 -2.15
CA GLY A 415 -28.12 2.19 -2.00
C GLY A 415 -27.06 3.04 -2.73
N TYR A 416 -25.85 3.12 -2.17
CA TYR A 416 -24.75 3.95 -2.70
C TYR A 416 -25.15 5.42 -2.99
N GLY A 417 -26.11 5.97 -2.24
CA GLY A 417 -26.62 7.35 -2.43
C GLY A 417 -27.63 7.52 -3.57
N GLY A 418 -28.07 6.41 -4.20
CA GLY A 418 -28.98 6.44 -5.34
C GLY A 418 -28.31 6.95 -6.62
N CYS A 419 -29.12 7.59 -7.49
CA CYS A 419 -28.66 8.14 -8.77
C CYS A 419 -28.68 9.68 -8.75
N PRO A 420 -27.51 10.35 -8.91
CA PRO A 420 -27.40 11.81 -8.91
C PRO A 420 -28.35 12.53 -9.89
N TRP A 421 -28.60 11.94 -11.06
CA TRP A 421 -29.48 12.50 -12.10
C TRP A 421 -30.99 12.37 -11.83
N HIS A 422 -31.39 12.09 -10.58
CA HIS A 422 -32.78 11.97 -10.11
C HIS A 422 -33.68 10.95 -10.86
N LYS A 423 -33.07 10.04 -11.63
CA LYS A 423 -33.73 8.88 -12.26
C LYS A 423 -33.26 7.61 -11.51
N PRO A 424 -34.09 7.01 -10.64
CA PRO A 424 -33.65 5.90 -9.79
C PRO A 424 -33.49 4.58 -10.57
N ALA A 425 -32.73 3.64 -10.00
CA ALA A 425 -32.69 2.27 -10.50
C ALA A 425 -34.03 1.55 -10.26
N GLU A 426 -34.55 0.90 -11.30
CA GLU A 426 -35.79 0.13 -11.26
C GLU A 426 -35.47 -1.38 -11.37
N ARG A 427 -35.94 -2.19 -10.43
CA ARG A 427 -35.89 -3.66 -10.56
C ARG A 427 -36.58 -4.10 -11.85
N ILE A 428 -35.98 -5.06 -12.54
CA ILE A 428 -36.52 -5.67 -13.76
C ILE A 428 -37.63 -6.66 -13.39
N THR A 429 -38.74 -6.61 -14.12
CA THR A 429 -39.95 -7.39 -13.91
C THR A 429 -40.59 -7.74 -15.25
N HIS A 430 -41.45 -8.75 -15.31
CA HIS A 430 -42.14 -9.13 -16.56
C HIS A 430 -42.98 -7.99 -17.17
N SER A 431 -43.43 -7.00 -16.38
CA SER A 431 -44.18 -5.84 -16.88
C SER A 431 -43.31 -4.69 -17.39
N ASN A 432 -42.07 -4.53 -16.91
CA ASN A 432 -41.18 -3.45 -17.37
C ASN A 432 -40.03 -3.90 -18.29
N VAL A 433 -39.67 -5.19 -18.34
CA VAL A 433 -38.48 -5.69 -19.07
C VAL A 433 -38.45 -5.23 -20.53
N ALA A 434 -39.56 -5.30 -21.26
CA ALA A 434 -39.64 -4.86 -22.66
C ALA A 434 -39.36 -3.35 -22.86
N ARG A 435 -39.62 -2.51 -21.84
CA ARG A 435 -39.28 -1.08 -21.82
C ARG A 435 -37.82 -0.87 -21.42
N ARG A 436 -37.38 -1.55 -20.35
CA ARG A 436 -36.03 -1.44 -19.78
C ARG A 436 -34.95 -1.95 -20.73
N SER A 437 -35.16 -3.11 -21.33
CA SER A 437 -34.24 -3.71 -22.31
C SER A 437 -34.05 -2.85 -23.57
N LYS A 438 -35.11 -2.18 -24.06
CA LYS A 438 -34.99 -1.22 -25.17
C LYS A 438 -34.19 0.03 -24.78
N LEU A 439 -34.36 0.52 -23.55
CA LEU A 439 -33.68 1.71 -23.03
C LEU A 439 -32.17 1.49 -22.86
N ILE A 440 -31.73 0.33 -22.34
CA ILE A 440 -30.29 0.02 -22.25
C ILE A 440 -29.69 -0.39 -23.61
N LEU A 441 -30.47 -1.05 -24.48
CA LEU A 441 -29.99 -1.37 -25.83
C LEU A 441 -29.69 -0.12 -26.66
N ASP A 442 -30.48 0.96 -26.55
CA ASP A 442 -30.14 2.26 -27.15
C ASP A 442 -28.76 2.78 -26.69
N GLN A 443 -28.43 2.62 -25.41
CA GLN A 443 -27.12 3.02 -24.86
C GLN A 443 -25.99 2.15 -25.40
N TRP A 444 -26.17 0.82 -25.48
CA TRP A 444 -25.20 -0.09 -26.10
C TRP A 444 -25.03 0.18 -27.60
N GLN A 445 -26.10 0.42 -28.35
CA GLN A 445 -26.05 0.81 -29.76
C GLN A 445 -25.34 2.15 -29.98
N LYS A 446 -25.50 3.11 -29.06
CA LYS A 446 -24.75 4.38 -29.10
C LYS A 446 -23.28 4.15 -28.82
N LYS A 447 -22.92 3.41 -27.76
CA LYS A 447 -21.51 3.04 -27.47
C LYS A 447 -20.86 2.32 -28.66
N ALA A 448 -21.57 1.37 -29.28
CA ALA A 448 -21.12 0.65 -30.48
C ALA A 448 -20.84 1.52 -31.71
N SER A 449 -21.38 2.75 -31.77
CA SER A 449 -21.14 3.68 -32.88
C SER A 449 -19.75 4.33 -32.84
N LEU A 450 -19.14 4.41 -31.64
CA LEU A 450 -17.83 5.00 -31.35
C LEU A 450 -16.66 4.06 -31.69
N TYR A 451 -16.96 2.78 -31.94
CA TYR A 451 -15.99 1.70 -32.20
C TYR A 451 -16.10 1.18 -33.64
N ARG A 452 -15.03 0.56 -34.16
CA ARG A 452 -15.02 0.01 -35.52
C ARG A 452 -15.83 -1.30 -35.56
N SER A 453 -15.67 -2.14 -34.55
CA SER A 453 -16.32 -3.46 -34.43
C SER A 453 -17.83 -3.43 -34.18
N ASN A 454 -18.48 -4.60 -34.26
CA ASN A 454 -19.83 -4.86 -33.74
C ASN A 454 -19.81 -5.52 -32.34
N VAL A 455 -18.75 -5.29 -31.57
CA VAL A 455 -18.56 -5.85 -30.23
C VAL A 455 -18.48 -4.72 -29.21
N VAL A 456 -19.22 -4.84 -28.11
CA VAL A 456 -19.27 -3.82 -27.05
C VAL A 456 -18.89 -4.43 -25.72
N LEU A 457 -17.82 -3.92 -25.13
CA LEU A 457 -17.47 -4.15 -23.74
C LEU A 457 -18.28 -3.21 -22.84
N VAL A 458 -18.91 -3.75 -21.80
CA VAL A 458 -19.63 -2.96 -20.78
C VAL A 458 -19.19 -3.43 -19.38
N PRO A 459 -18.22 -2.74 -18.76
CA PRO A 459 -17.87 -3.00 -17.37
C PRO A 459 -19.07 -2.78 -16.45
N LEU A 460 -19.27 -3.67 -15.48
CA LEU A 460 -20.31 -3.59 -14.47
C LEU A 460 -19.65 -3.61 -13.08
N GLY A 461 -19.15 -2.45 -12.67
CA GLY A 461 -18.43 -2.25 -11.42
C GLY A 461 -18.30 -0.77 -11.07
N ASP A 462 -17.53 -0.52 -10.01
CA ASP A 462 -17.31 0.75 -9.29
C ASP A 462 -16.31 0.40 -8.16
N ASP A 463 -16.07 1.31 -7.21
CA ASP A 463 -15.16 1.09 -6.07
C ASP A 463 -15.72 0.10 -5.02
N PHE A 464 -14.96 -0.97 -4.76
CA PHE A 464 -15.23 -2.02 -3.80
C PHE A 464 -16.68 -2.53 -3.89
N ARG A 465 -17.14 -2.94 -5.07
CA ARG A 465 -18.52 -3.40 -5.29
C ARG A 465 -18.66 -4.89 -5.00
N TYR A 466 -19.88 -5.41 -5.15
CA TYR A 466 -20.24 -6.77 -4.78
C TYR A 466 -20.00 -7.04 -3.28
N ARG A 467 -20.27 -6.04 -2.42
CA ARG A 467 -20.03 -6.11 -0.96
C ARG A 467 -20.96 -7.09 -0.24
N THR A 468 -22.07 -7.46 -0.85
CA THR A 468 -23.06 -8.37 -0.24
C THR A 468 -23.70 -9.30 -1.27
N ASN A 469 -24.05 -10.50 -0.81
CA ASN A 469 -24.84 -11.45 -1.59
C ASN A 469 -26.12 -10.84 -2.18
N ASN A 470 -26.83 -9.96 -1.46
CA ASN A 470 -28.02 -9.31 -2.00
C ASN A 470 -27.68 -8.43 -3.21
N GLU A 471 -26.64 -7.60 -3.09
CA GLU A 471 -26.17 -6.71 -4.16
C GLU A 471 -25.76 -7.51 -5.42
N ALA A 472 -25.02 -8.61 -5.24
CA ALA A 472 -24.65 -9.50 -6.33
C ALA A 472 -25.87 -10.14 -7.00
N GLU A 473 -26.84 -10.62 -6.22
CA GLU A 473 -28.09 -11.17 -6.76
C GLU A 473 -28.95 -10.10 -7.47
N GLU A 474 -28.94 -8.84 -7.02
CA GLU A 474 -29.57 -7.74 -7.76
C GLU A 474 -28.91 -7.54 -9.12
N GLN A 475 -27.58 -7.39 -9.19
CA GLN A 475 -26.91 -7.21 -10.48
C GLN A 475 -27.17 -8.41 -11.40
N TYR A 476 -26.84 -9.64 -10.96
CA TYR A 476 -26.92 -10.81 -11.82
C TYR A 476 -28.35 -11.12 -12.31
N ASN A 477 -29.35 -11.09 -11.44
CA ASN A 477 -30.69 -11.53 -11.83
C ASN A 477 -31.43 -10.47 -12.67
N ASN A 478 -31.26 -9.18 -12.37
CA ASN A 478 -31.86 -8.13 -13.20
C ASN A 478 -31.23 -8.06 -14.61
N PHE A 479 -29.90 -8.21 -14.73
CA PHE A 479 -29.25 -8.29 -16.04
C PHE A 479 -29.61 -9.58 -16.80
N GLN A 480 -29.71 -10.73 -16.13
CA GLN A 480 -30.12 -11.98 -16.81
C GLN A 480 -31.54 -11.86 -17.41
N MET A 481 -32.50 -11.24 -16.70
CA MET A 481 -33.83 -10.96 -17.27
C MET A 481 -33.78 -10.05 -18.51
N ILE A 482 -32.85 -9.08 -18.54
CA ILE A 482 -32.63 -8.22 -19.72
C ILE A 482 -32.06 -9.07 -20.88
N PHE A 483 -31.11 -9.97 -20.61
CA PHE A 483 -30.50 -10.82 -21.63
C PHE A 483 -31.48 -11.82 -22.23
N ASP A 484 -32.21 -12.56 -21.37
CA ASP A 484 -33.20 -13.56 -21.77
C ASP A 484 -34.29 -12.90 -22.64
N TYR A 485 -34.71 -11.67 -22.30
CA TYR A 485 -35.63 -10.91 -23.14
C TYR A 485 -35.01 -10.51 -24.48
N LEU A 486 -33.82 -9.90 -24.49
CA LEU A 486 -33.21 -9.38 -25.72
C LEU A 486 -32.83 -10.48 -26.71
N ASN A 487 -32.15 -11.52 -26.26
CA ASN A 487 -31.72 -12.65 -27.10
C ASN A 487 -32.92 -13.39 -27.73
N ALA A 488 -34.09 -13.41 -27.06
CA ALA A 488 -35.31 -14.04 -27.58
C ALA A 488 -36.17 -13.11 -28.47
N ASN A 489 -36.15 -11.79 -28.24
CA ASN A 489 -37.12 -10.85 -28.86
C ASN A 489 -36.50 -9.84 -29.85
N VAL A 490 -35.17 -9.67 -29.88
CA VAL A 490 -34.49 -8.66 -30.71
C VAL A 490 -33.47 -9.30 -31.64
N LYS A 491 -33.79 -9.34 -32.94
CA LYS A 491 -32.87 -9.82 -33.98
C LYS A 491 -31.69 -8.86 -34.16
N GLY A 492 -30.51 -9.38 -34.42
CA GLY A 492 -29.28 -8.59 -34.59
C GLY A 492 -28.61 -8.17 -33.29
N VAL A 493 -28.91 -8.83 -32.17
CA VAL A 493 -28.29 -8.60 -30.85
C VAL A 493 -27.92 -9.96 -30.23
N GLN A 494 -26.77 -10.01 -29.54
CA GLN A 494 -26.34 -11.11 -28.68
C GLN A 494 -25.77 -10.52 -27.39
N VAL A 495 -26.41 -10.75 -26.25
CA VAL A 495 -26.06 -10.14 -24.95
C VAL A 495 -25.84 -11.22 -23.88
N GLN A 496 -24.76 -11.10 -23.11
CA GLN A 496 -24.42 -12.04 -22.03
C GLN A 496 -23.46 -11.43 -21.01
N PHE A 497 -23.27 -12.11 -19.88
CA PHE A 497 -22.07 -11.88 -19.05
C PHE A 497 -20.84 -12.41 -19.80
N GLY A 498 -19.72 -11.70 -19.67
CA GLY A 498 -18.44 -12.08 -20.25
C GLY A 498 -17.27 -11.78 -19.31
N THR A 499 -16.09 -12.24 -19.70
CA THR A 499 -14.80 -11.81 -19.17
C THR A 499 -14.15 -10.77 -20.08
N LEU A 500 -12.91 -10.36 -19.79
CA LEU A 500 -12.14 -9.47 -20.66
C LEU A 500 -11.60 -10.24 -21.88
N SER A 501 -11.23 -11.51 -21.72
CA SER A 501 -10.91 -12.42 -22.84
C SER A 501 -12.08 -12.63 -23.78
N ASP A 502 -13.31 -12.81 -23.25
CA ASP A 502 -14.51 -12.96 -24.07
C ASP A 502 -14.69 -11.78 -25.05
N TYR A 503 -14.44 -10.54 -24.57
CA TYR A 503 -14.44 -9.35 -25.42
C TYR A 503 -13.27 -9.33 -26.41
N PHE A 504 -12.03 -9.48 -25.95
CA PHE A 504 -10.87 -9.33 -26.83
C PHE A 504 -10.78 -10.42 -27.91
N ASN A 505 -11.19 -11.66 -27.60
CA ASN A 505 -11.27 -12.75 -28.56
C ASN A 505 -12.41 -12.57 -29.58
N ALA A 506 -13.45 -11.81 -29.24
CA ALA A 506 -14.54 -11.49 -30.16
C ALA A 506 -14.23 -10.29 -31.09
N VAL A 507 -13.30 -9.40 -30.70
CA VAL A 507 -13.03 -8.14 -31.41
C VAL A 507 -11.74 -8.14 -32.23
N ARG A 508 -10.66 -8.78 -31.75
CA ARG A 508 -9.35 -8.73 -32.39
C ARG A 508 -9.37 -9.44 -33.74
N GLY A 509 -8.75 -8.82 -34.74
CA GLY A 509 -8.74 -9.33 -36.12
C GLY A 509 -10.05 -9.16 -36.90
N THR A 510 -11.11 -8.56 -36.33
CA THR A 510 -12.39 -8.31 -37.05
C THR A 510 -12.35 -7.08 -37.96
N PHE A 511 -11.36 -6.20 -37.77
CA PHE A 511 -11.06 -5.04 -38.62
C PHE A 511 -9.56 -4.72 -38.51
N GLN A 512 -9.05 -3.87 -39.41
CA GLN A 512 -7.68 -3.34 -39.32
C GLN A 512 -7.66 -2.11 -38.39
N PRO A 513 -6.96 -2.15 -37.24
CA PRO A 513 -6.85 -1.00 -36.34
C PRO A 513 -5.92 0.07 -36.95
N PRO A 514 -6.11 1.36 -36.59
CA PRO A 514 -5.07 2.36 -36.75
C PRO A 514 -3.87 2.04 -35.84
N LEU A 515 -2.74 2.66 -36.12
CA LEU A 515 -1.51 2.57 -35.34
C LEU A 515 -1.33 3.86 -34.53
N LEU A 516 -0.96 3.76 -33.25
CA LEU A 516 -0.77 4.92 -32.36
C LEU A 516 0.60 4.85 -31.66
N LYS A 517 1.32 5.99 -31.61
CA LYS A 517 2.65 6.13 -30.99
C LYS A 517 2.65 7.31 -29.99
N GLY A 518 3.40 7.19 -28.89
CA GLY A 518 3.46 8.18 -27.80
C GLY A 518 2.56 7.87 -26.58
N SER A 519 2.55 8.75 -25.58
CA SER A 519 1.83 8.54 -24.30
C SER A 519 0.44 9.18 -24.23
N PHE A 520 -0.23 9.03 -23.07
CA PHE A 520 -1.50 9.69 -22.75
C PHE A 520 -1.39 10.68 -21.58
N PHE A 521 -0.20 11.27 -21.35
CA PHE A 521 0.00 12.36 -20.39
C PHE A 521 -0.20 13.75 -21.03
N THR A 522 -0.55 14.80 -20.27
CA THR A 522 -1.02 14.78 -18.87
C THR A 522 -2.55 14.69 -18.82
N TYR A 523 -3.07 13.79 -17.98
CA TYR A 523 -4.50 13.55 -17.85
C TYR A 523 -5.24 14.78 -17.28
N ALA A 524 -6.40 15.08 -17.88
CA ALA A 524 -7.46 15.86 -17.25
C ALA A 524 -8.78 15.10 -17.38
N ASP A 525 -9.48 14.95 -16.26
CA ASP A 525 -10.82 14.35 -16.21
C ASP A 525 -11.90 15.35 -16.61
N ARG A 526 -11.71 16.66 -16.35
CA ARG A 526 -12.63 17.75 -16.73
C ARG A 526 -11.91 19.11 -16.83
N ASP A 527 -12.40 19.97 -17.71
CA ASP A 527 -12.03 21.39 -17.83
C ASP A 527 -10.51 21.65 -17.77
N GLN A 528 -10.01 22.30 -16.71
CA GLN A 528 -8.58 22.54 -16.47
C GLN A 528 -8.06 21.80 -15.22
N ASP A 529 -8.80 20.79 -14.75
CA ASP A 529 -8.40 19.93 -13.63
C ASP A 529 -7.37 18.89 -14.13
N TYR A 530 -6.14 19.34 -14.40
CA TYR A 530 -5.02 18.47 -14.81
C TYR A 530 -4.37 17.79 -13.61
N TRP A 531 -4.12 16.49 -13.77
CA TRP A 531 -3.58 15.59 -12.75
C TRP A 531 -2.05 15.56 -12.81
N SER A 532 -1.40 16.72 -12.81
CA SER A 532 0.06 16.86 -12.79
C SER A 532 0.66 17.02 -11.39
N GLY A 533 -0.17 17.16 -10.35
CA GLY A 533 0.29 17.33 -8.97
C GLY A 533 0.88 16.05 -8.37
N TYR A 534 0.33 14.89 -8.72
CA TYR A 534 0.77 13.61 -8.16
C TYR A 534 2.19 13.20 -8.63
N PHE A 535 2.71 13.80 -9.70
CA PHE A 535 4.11 13.64 -10.12
C PHE A 535 5.11 14.09 -9.04
N THR A 536 4.69 14.91 -8.06
CA THR A 536 5.53 15.42 -6.96
C THR A 536 4.97 15.12 -5.56
N SER A 537 3.68 14.81 -5.42
CA SER A 537 3.06 14.53 -4.11
C SER A 537 3.81 13.47 -3.31
N ARG A 538 4.08 13.75 -2.03
CA ARG A 538 4.83 12.86 -1.11
C ARG A 538 6.18 12.40 -1.69
N VAL A 539 6.99 13.37 -2.12
CA VAL A 539 8.34 13.20 -2.68
C VAL A 539 9.29 12.33 -1.83
N PHE A 540 9.18 12.37 -0.49
CA PHE A 540 9.95 11.50 0.39
C PHE A 540 9.71 10.02 0.10
N ASP A 541 8.45 9.64 -0.09
CA ASP A 541 8.04 8.24 -0.20
C ASP A 541 8.36 7.71 -1.62
N LYS A 542 8.35 8.59 -2.64
CA LYS A 542 8.98 8.35 -3.97
C LYS A 542 10.50 8.15 -3.88
N ALA A 543 11.19 8.77 -2.93
CA ALA A 543 12.62 8.54 -2.69
C ALA A 543 12.87 7.21 -1.95
N LEU A 544 11.95 6.80 -1.07
CA LEU A 544 12.02 5.53 -0.33
C LEU A 544 11.79 4.32 -1.24
N ASP A 545 10.84 4.43 -2.19
CA ASP A 545 10.62 3.51 -3.31
C ASP A 545 11.92 3.16 -4.04
N ARG A 546 12.61 4.19 -4.56
CA ARG A 546 13.88 4.03 -5.27
C ARG A 546 14.99 3.45 -4.40
N LYS A 547 15.03 3.76 -3.08
CA LYS A 547 16.01 3.13 -2.19
C LYS A 547 15.72 1.64 -1.98
N LEU A 548 14.46 1.22 -1.98
CA LEU A 548 14.10 -0.20 -1.97
C LEU A 548 14.47 -0.89 -3.30
N GLU A 549 14.20 -0.25 -4.44
CA GLU A 549 14.66 -0.75 -5.75
C GLU A 549 16.18 -0.93 -5.79
N GLN A 550 16.94 0.05 -5.29
CA GLN A 550 18.41 0.02 -5.23
C GLN A 550 18.95 -1.18 -4.46
N VAL A 551 18.47 -1.40 -3.23
CA VAL A 551 18.99 -2.51 -2.41
C VAL A 551 18.53 -3.87 -2.92
N LEU A 552 17.33 -3.98 -3.49
CA LEU A 552 16.87 -5.21 -4.16
C LEU A 552 17.72 -5.54 -5.38
N PHE A 553 17.98 -4.55 -6.24
CA PHE A 553 18.83 -4.70 -7.41
C PHE A 553 20.26 -5.11 -7.01
N ALA A 554 20.83 -4.46 -5.98
CA ALA A 554 22.14 -4.80 -5.45
C ALA A 554 22.20 -6.19 -4.80
N ALA A 555 21.16 -6.62 -4.09
CA ALA A 555 21.07 -7.98 -3.54
C ALA A 555 20.96 -9.03 -4.65
N SER A 556 20.19 -8.79 -5.70
CA SER A 556 20.17 -9.64 -6.90
C SER A 556 21.54 -9.69 -7.61
N ALA A 557 22.27 -8.57 -7.70
CA ALA A 557 23.64 -8.54 -8.22
C ALA A 557 24.64 -9.32 -7.33
N MET A 558 24.35 -9.47 -6.03
CA MET A 558 25.06 -10.34 -5.08
C MET A 558 24.55 -11.79 -5.08
N GLY A 559 23.64 -12.14 -6.00
CA GLY A 559 23.09 -13.48 -6.16
C GLY A 559 22.06 -13.86 -5.09
N ALA A 560 21.12 -12.95 -4.78
CA ALA A 560 19.88 -13.27 -4.07
C ALA A 560 18.83 -13.85 -5.04
N THR A 561 18.07 -14.86 -4.63
CA THR A 561 16.95 -15.39 -5.45
C THR A 561 15.65 -14.59 -5.25
N PRO A 562 14.70 -14.65 -6.20
CA PRO A 562 13.37 -14.06 -6.02
C PRO A 562 12.63 -14.59 -4.79
N GLU A 563 12.85 -15.85 -4.40
CA GLU A 563 12.28 -16.45 -3.19
C GLU A 563 12.89 -15.90 -1.90
N GLU A 564 14.22 -15.71 -1.84
CA GLU A 564 14.88 -15.06 -0.70
C GLU A 564 14.37 -13.63 -0.49
N MET A 565 14.09 -12.92 -1.58
CA MET A 565 13.66 -11.52 -1.56
C MET A 565 12.14 -11.32 -1.59
N ARG A 566 11.33 -12.40 -1.56
CA ARG A 566 9.89 -12.39 -1.88
C ARG A 566 9.08 -11.33 -1.11
N GLU A 567 9.15 -11.30 0.22
CA GLU A 567 8.37 -10.34 1.01
C GLU A 567 8.86 -8.88 0.84
N HIS A 568 10.11 -8.70 0.41
CA HIS A 568 10.69 -7.40 0.10
C HIS A 568 10.28 -6.92 -1.31
N ARG A 569 10.26 -7.84 -2.30
CA ARG A 569 9.62 -7.63 -3.61
C ARG A 569 8.14 -7.27 -3.43
N ARG A 570 7.39 -8.01 -2.61
CA ARG A 570 5.97 -7.72 -2.29
C ARG A 570 5.75 -6.34 -1.65
N SER A 571 6.69 -5.90 -0.80
CA SER A 571 6.65 -4.54 -0.21
C SER A 571 6.82 -3.45 -1.27
N LEU A 572 7.79 -3.60 -2.18
CA LEU A 572 7.97 -2.72 -3.34
C LEU A 572 6.71 -2.75 -4.24
N SER A 573 6.26 -3.95 -4.59
CA SER A 573 5.11 -4.21 -5.46
C SER A 573 3.82 -3.59 -4.96
N LEU A 574 3.61 -3.60 -3.63
CA LEU A 574 2.45 -2.98 -3.01
C LEU A 574 2.46 -1.46 -3.16
N PHE A 575 3.64 -0.83 -3.06
CA PHE A 575 3.75 0.63 -3.20
C PHE A 575 3.59 1.14 -4.64
N GLN A 576 3.81 0.28 -5.65
CA GLN A 576 3.60 0.66 -7.05
C GLN A 576 2.15 1.01 -7.38
N HIS A 577 1.21 0.71 -6.47
CA HIS A 577 -0.20 1.07 -6.57
C HIS A 577 -0.42 2.56 -6.92
N HIS A 578 -1.49 2.86 -7.66
CA HIS A 578 -1.84 4.21 -8.11
C HIS A 578 -2.28 5.20 -7.01
N ASP A 579 -2.38 4.79 -5.73
CA ASP A 579 -2.38 5.72 -4.59
C ASP A 579 -1.15 5.63 -3.67
N GLY A 580 -0.22 4.70 -3.95
CA GLY A 580 1.05 4.53 -3.24
C GLY A 580 2.12 5.51 -3.75
N VAL A 581 2.90 5.10 -4.75
CA VAL A 581 4.02 5.87 -5.35
C VAL A 581 3.59 7.23 -5.92
N THR A 582 2.33 7.36 -6.31
CA THR A 582 1.70 8.63 -6.70
C THR A 582 1.64 9.65 -5.55
N GLY A 583 1.68 9.17 -4.31
CA GLY A 583 1.51 10.00 -3.13
C GLY A 583 0.08 10.55 -2.99
N THR A 584 -0.93 9.76 -3.35
CA THR A 584 -2.35 10.19 -3.33
C THR A 584 -3.24 9.47 -2.31
N ALA A 585 -2.70 8.50 -1.57
CA ALA A 585 -3.33 7.96 -0.36
C ALA A 585 -3.38 8.95 0.83
N LYS A 586 -4.11 8.58 1.90
CA LYS A 586 -4.14 9.32 3.18
C LYS A 586 -2.85 9.18 3.97
N ASP A 587 -2.55 10.14 4.83
CA ASP A 587 -1.29 10.19 5.61
C ASP A 587 -1.00 8.87 6.36
N ILE A 588 -2.01 8.30 7.04
CA ILE A 588 -1.90 7.02 7.77
C ILE A 588 -1.61 5.80 6.88
N VAL A 589 -1.90 5.90 5.58
CA VAL A 589 -1.66 4.86 4.56
C VAL A 589 -0.30 5.06 3.90
N VAL A 590 0.13 6.31 3.70
CA VAL A 590 1.51 6.63 3.32
C VAL A 590 2.49 6.18 4.42
N GLU A 591 2.13 6.36 5.70
CA GLU A 591 2.87 5.78 6.84
C GLU A 591 2.90 4.24 6.84
N ASP A 592 1.84 3.58 6.34
CA ASP A 592 1.78 2.11 6.23
C ASP A 592 2.70 1.59 5.13
N TYR A 593 2.65 2.19 3.94
CA TYR A 593 3.58 1.90 2.86
C TYR A 593 5.03 2.17 3.25
N ALA A 594 5.31 3.29 3.92
CA ALA A 594 6.64 3.61 4.40
C ALA A 594 7.17 2.58 5.41
N ARG A 595 6.31 2.02 6.29
CA ARG A 595 6.69 0.89 7.17
C ARG A 595 7.11 -0.33 6.36
N TYR A 596 6.30 -0.75 5.38
CA TYR A 596 6.62 -1.91 4.54
C TYR A 596 7.94 -1.70 3.76
N MET A 597 8.16 -0.52 3.17
CA MET A 597 9.38 -0.23 2.43
C MET A 597 10.63 -0.11 3.32
N HIS A 598 10.54 0.60 4.46
CA HIS A 598 11.65 0.72 5.42
C HIS A 598 12.10 -0.64 5.94
N ASN A 599 11.15 -1.46 6.39
CA ASN A 599 11.44 -2.79 6.91
C ASN A 599 12.01 -3.71 5.81
N ALA A 600 11.58 -3.55 4.56
CA ALA A 600 12.18 -4.27 3.44
C ALA A 600 13.63 -3.82 3.19
N ILE A 601 13.93 -2.52 3.19
CA ILE A 601 15.29 -2.00 3.01
C ILE A 601 16.25 -2.54 4.08
N GLU A 602 15.86 -2.46 5.36
CA GLU A 602 16.70 -2.93 6.47
C GLU A 602 17.01 -4.44 6.37
N ASN A 603 16.01 -5.25 6.02
CA ASN A 603 16.19 -6.70 5.89
C ASN A 603 17.03 -7.09 4.67
N VAL A 604 16.86 -6.41 3.53
CA VAL A 604 17.71 -6.63 2.34
C VAL A 604 19.15 -6.21 2.64
N GLN A 605 19.38 -5.04 3.26
CA GLN A 605 20.72 -4.61 3.67
C GLN A 605 21.36 -5.57 4.69
N LYS A 606 20.58 -6.17 5.59
CA LYS A 606 21.05 -7.21 6.50
C LYS A 606 21.49 -8.47 5.75
N TRP A 607 20.69 -8.97 4.80
CA TRP A 607 21.07 -10.10 3.95
C TRP A 607 22.38 -9.81 3.19
N MET A 608 22.53 -8.60 2.64
CA MET A 608 23.76 -8.18 1.95
C MET A 608 24.97 -8.17 2.90
N VAL A 609 24.81 -7.64 4.12
CA VAL A 609 25.85 -7.64 5.15
C VAL A 609 26.28 -9.06 5.51
N ASP A 610 25.34 -9.97 5.74
CA ASP A 610 25.68 -11.33 6.18
C ASP A 610 26.30 -12.17 5.04
N LYS A 611 25.90 -11.91 3.78
CA LYS A 611 26.58 -12.40 2.56
C LYS A 611 28.03 -11.89 2.47
N LEU A 612 28.26 -10.60 2.71
CA LEU A 612 29.60 -10.00 2.70
C LEU A 612 30.48 -10.49 3.86
N LYS A 613 29.95 -10.63 5.07
CA LYS A 613 30.66 -11.22 6.22
C LYS A 613 31.19 -12.62 5.90
N THR A 614 30.36 -13.45 5.28
CA THR A 614 30.72 -14.81 4.84
C THR A 614 31.83 -14.78 3.77
N ASN A 615 31.72 -13.92 2.76
CA ASN A 615 32.71 -13.81 1.68
C ASN A 615 34.06 -13.22 2.14
N LEU A 616 34.04 -12.31 3.12
CA LEU A 616 35.22 -11.55 3.58
C LEU A 616 35.81 -12.08 4.90
N ASN A 617 35.23 -13.12 5.51
CA ASN A 617 35.61 -13.66 6.82
C ASN A 617 35.70 -12.60 7.93
N THR A 618 34.74 -11.67 7.97
CA THR A 618 34.66 -10.61 8.99
C THR A 618 33.37 -10.68 9.78
N SER A 619 33.41 -10.34 11.07
CA SER A 619 32.22 -10.26 11.94
C SER A 619 31.65 -8.84 12.04
N SER A 620 32.48 -7.81 11.85
CA SER A 620 32.22 -6.42 12.23
C SER A 620 31.78 -5.54 11.05
N LEU A 621 30.72 -5.93 10.33
CA LEU A 621 30.19 -5.19 9.17
C LEU A 621 28.73 -4.75 9.37
N GLN A 622 28.40 -3.52 8.94
CA GLN A 622 27.05 -2.91 8.97
C GLN A 622 26.82 -2.00 7.74
N PRO A 623 25.57 -1.73 7.30
CA PRO A 623 25.33 -0.76 6.23
C PRO A 623 25.63 0.67 6.70
N CYS A 624 26.14 1.51 5.79
CA CYS A 624 26.43 2.91 6.08
C CYS A 624 25.21 3.82 5.98
N TRP A 625 24.28 3.53 5.08
CA TRP A 625 22.97 4.18 5.07
C TRP A 625 22.08 3.54 6.12
N LYS A 626 21.43 4.35 6.96
CA LYS A 626 20.43 3.94 7.94
C LYS A 626 19.33 5.00 8.03
N ALA A 627 18.13 4.60 8.45
CA ALA A 627 17.08 5.53 8.89
C ALA A 627 16.79 5.28 10.39
N SER A 628 16.09 6.20 11.06
CA SER A 628 15.69 6.06 12.48
C SER A 628 14.20 5.79 12.66
N ALA A 629 13.41 5.97 11.61
CA ALA A 629 12.00 5.67 11.51
C ALA A 629 11.57 5.61 10.01
N PRO A 630 10.44 4.94 9.68
CA PRO A 630 9.95 4.78 8.32
C PRO A 630 9.87 6.05 7.46
N ARG A 631 9.46 7.19 8.03
CA ARG A 631 9.40 8.50 7.35
C ARG A 631 10.40 9.51 7.94
N SER A 632 11.64 9.07 8.14
CA SER A 632 12.77 9.91 8.58
C SER A 632 13.85 10.00 7.50
N LEU A 633 14.57 11.13 7.45
CA LEU A 633 15.70 11.28 6.52
C LEU A 633 16.80 10.26 6.85
N GLY A 634 17.12 9.40 5.89
CA GLY A 634 18.24 8.47 5.99
C GLY A 634 19.58 9.20 6.18
N TYR A 635 20.36 8.76 7.16
CA TYR A 635 21.66 9.30 7.55
C TYR A 635 22.80 8.34 7.20
N PHE A 636 24.03 8.86 7.29
CA PHE A 636 25.25 8.10 6.98
C PHE A 636 26.03 7.83 8.27
N ASP A 637 26.00 6.58 8.75
CA ASP A 637 26.52 6.16 10.05
C ASP A 637 28.01 5.74 10.03
N CYS A 638 28.63 5.72 8.85
CA CYS A 638 30.02 5.34 8.69
C CYS A 638 30.99 6.49 8.89
N LYS A 639 32.04 6.25 9.67
CA LYS A 639 33.10 7.22 9.93
C LYS A 639 33.83 7.58 8.64
N LEU A 640 33.76 8.86 8.28
CA LEU A 640 34.60 9.46 7.24
C LEU A 640 36.08 9.22 7.58
N SER A 641 36.93 9.13 6.55
CA SER A 641 38.34 8.72 6.57
C SER A 641 38.67 7.29 7.05
N GLN A 642 37.71 6.50 7.55
CA GLN A 642 37.93 5.08 7.78
C GLN A 642 37.70 4.25 6.49
N PRO A 643 38.34 3.06 6.37
CA PRO A 643 38.04 2.14 5.28
C PRO A 643 36.64 1.54 5.42
N ALA A 644 35.91 1.50 4.30
CA ALA A 644 34.63 0.82 4.17
C ALA A 644 34.69 -0.20 3.03
N ILE A 645 33.81 -1.19 3.07
CA ILE A 645 33.55 -2.07 1.93
C ILE A 645 32.52 -1.38 1.03
N VAL A 646 32.82 -1.31 -0.27
CA VAL A 646 32.00 -0.66 -1.28
C VAL A 646 31.69 -1.68 -2.36
N PHE A 647 30.41 -1.99 -2.55
CA PHE A 647 29.92 -2.92 -3.57
C PHE A 647 29.33 -2.14 -4.75
N ASN A 648 29.75 -2.52 -5.96
CA ASN A 648 29.19 -1.99 -7.20
C ASN A 648 28.13 -2.96 -7.77
N PRO A 649 26.84 -2.57 -7.81
CA PRO A 649 25.78 -3.43 -8.32
C PRO A 649 25.67 -3.47 -9.86
N LEU A 650 26.42 -2.64 -10.60
CA LEU A 650 26.29 -2.53 -12.06
C LEU A 650 27.18 -3.53 -12.85
N PRO A 651 26.80 -3.85 -14.10
CA PRO A 651 27.63 -4.58 -15.07
C PRO A 651 28.84 -3.76 -15.60
N ILE A 652 28.98 -2.50 -15.19
CA ILE A 652 30.07 -1.58 -15.56
C ILE A 652 30.83 -1.10 -14.32
N GLN A 653 32.02 -0.52 -14.51
CA GLN A 653 32.81 0.07 -13.43
C GLN A 653 32.20 1.38 -12.90
N GLN A 654 32.27 1.61 -11.58
CA GLN A 654 31.83 2.86 -10.92
C GLN A 654 32.98 3.55 -10.19
N SER A 655 32.81 4.81 -9.80
CA SER A 655 33.84 5.61 -9.11
C SER A 655 33.49 5.91 -7.64
N CYS A 656 34.48 5.73 -6.75
CA CYS A 656 34.42 6.17 -5.36
C CYS A 656 35.64 7.08 -5.09
N GLY A 657 35.44 8.39 -5.19
CA GLY A 657 36.52 9.38 -5.20
C GLY A 657 37.46 9.11 -6.37
N ASP A 658 38.75 9.03 -6.09
CA ASP A 658 39.78 8.68 -7.07
C ASP A 658 39.93 7.15 -7.31
N MET A 659 39.15 6.31 -6.61
CA MET A 659 39.18 4.86 -6.75
C MET A 659 38.11 4.34 -7.73
N ILE A 660 38.44 3.30 -8.49
CA ILE A 660 37.51 2.60 -9.38
C ILE A 660 37.05 1.31 -8.71
N VAL A 661 35.73 1.07 -8.69
CA VAL A 661 35.09 -0.15 -8.21
C VAL A 661 34.69 -1.01 -9.42
N PRO A 662 35.29 -2.21 -9.62
CA PRO A 662 34.92 -3.10 -10.73
C PRO A 662 33.45 -3.54 -10.67
N SER A 663 32.90 -3.99 -11.79
CA SER A 663 31.53 -4.51 -11.89
C SER A 663 31.28 -5.66 -10.90
N HIS A 664 30.08 -5.71 -10.30
CA HIS A 664 29.59 -6.76 -9.38
C HIS A 664 30.59 -7.14 -8.28
N SER A 665 31.43 -6.20 -7.86
CA SER A 665 32.58 -6.44 -6.97
C SER A 665 32.48 -5.60 -5.71
N ALA A 666 32.88 -6.20 -4.58
CA ALA A 666 33.08 -5.51 -3.31
C ALA A 666 34.58 -5.23 -3.11
N ILE A 667 34.97 -3.96 -2.92
CA ILE A 667 36.35 -3.58 -2.61
C ILE A 667 36.42 -2.73 -1.34
N GLN A 668 37.60 -2.64 -0.73
CA GLN A 668 37.86 -1.69 0.35
C GLN A 668 38.19 -0.30 -0.24
N ALA A 669 37.50 0.75 0.20
CA ALA A 669 37.73 2.13 -0.22
C ALA A 669 37.68 3.11 0.98
N THR A 670 38.20 4.33 0.82
CA THR A 670 38.22 5.35 1.89
C THR A 670 37.09 6.36 1.70
N LEU A 671 36.34 6.65 2.77
CA LEU A 671 35.16 7.51 2.72
C LEU A 671 35.46 9.01 2.95
N PRO A 672 34.67 9.94 2.35
CA PRO A 672 33.51 9.69 1.49
C PRO A 672 33.88 9.55 0.01
N CYS A 673 33.13 8.71 -0.72
CA CYS A 673 33.24 8.55 -2.17
C CYS A 673 32.97 9.83 -2.98
N GLU A 674 32.25 10.79 -2.41
CA GLU A 674 31.88 12.04 -3.07
C GLU A 674 32.05 13.20 -2.07
N ASN A 675 32.51 14.36 -2.54
CA ASN A 675 32.79 15.54 -1.71
C ASN A 675 32.16 16.75 -2.39
N ALA A 676 31.55 17.65 -1.62
CA ALA A 676 31.13 18.96 -2.11
C ALA A 676 32.35 19.77 -2.59
N GLY A 677 32.18 20.52 -3.69
CA GLY A 677 33.27 21.22 -4.36
C GLY A 677 33.56 20.75 -5.79
N PRO A 678 34.61 21.31 -6.42
CA PRO A 678 35.15 20.83 -7.68
C PRO A 678 36.00 19.57 -7.47
N LEU A 679 36.35 18.88 -8.55
CA LEU A 679 37.23 17.71 -8.52
C LEU A 679 38.63 18.10 -8.03
N LYS A 680 39.14 17.40 -7.00
CA LYS A 680 40.45 17.67 -6.36
C LYS A 680 41.66 17.49 -7.29
N SER A 681 41.48 16.79 -8.42
CA SER A 681 42.55 16.46 -9.36
C SER A 681 42.93 17.58 -10.32
N ASP A 682 42.16 18.68 -10.39
CA ASP A 682 42.45 19.78 -11.32
C ASP A 682 42.75 21.09 -10.58
N THR A 683 44.04 21.28 -10.29
CA THR A 683 44.59 22.54 -9.76
C THR A 683 45.06 23.49 -10.87
N THR A 684 44.72 23.18 -12.13
CA THR A 684 45.20 23.88 -13.33
C THR A 684 44.10 24.60 -14.11
N ALA A 685 42.89 24.04 -14.17
CA ALA A 685 41.71 24.76 -14.63
C ALA A 685 41.17 25.66 -13.52
N SER A 686 40.88 26.92 -13.86
CA SER A 686 39.93 27.69 -13.05
C SER A 686 38.56 27.03 -13.21
N SER A 687 37.90 26.69 -12.09
CA SER A 687 36.60 26.02 -12.15
C SER A 687 35.62 26.84 -13.00
N ILE A 688 35.00 26.18 -13.98
CA ILE A 688 33.96 26.76 -14.84
C ILE A 688 32.67 27.10 -14.07
N ILE A 689 32.57 26.64 -12.82
CA ILE A 689 31.42 26.83 -11.96
C ILE A 689 31.55 28.19 -11.27
N LYS A 690 30.61 29.09 -11.55
CA LYS A 690 30.52 30.40 -10.87
C LYS A 690 29.22 30.50 -10.10
N PHE A 691 29.26 31.23 -8.97
CA PHE A 691 28.12 31.47 -8.10
C PHE A 691 27.85 32.97 -7.97
N ASP A 692 26.58 33.33 -7.80
CA ASP A 692 26.20 34.69 -7.40
C ASP A 692 26.70 34.97 -5.96
N PRO A 693 27.43 36.08 -5.71
CA PRO A 693 28.10 36.31 -4.43
C PRO A 693 27.17 36.74 -3.28
N ILE A 694 25.88 36.97 -3.54
CA ILE A 694 24.89 37.40 -2.54
C ILE A 694 24.01 36.21 -2.11
N THR A 695 23.66 35.34 -3.06
CA THR A 695 22.72 34.23 -2.89
C THR A 695 23.39 32.86 -2.89
N GLY A 696 24.60 32.74 -3.43
CA GLY A 696 25.31 31.46 -3.59
C GLY A 696 24.73 30.51 -4.64
N MET A 697 23.70 30.94 -5.40
CA MET A 697 23.11 30.16 -6.48
C MET A 697 24.07 30.11 -7.68
N MET A 698 24.08 28.99 -8.40
CA MET A 698 24.95 28.82 -9.57
C MET A 698 24.54 29.72 -10.74
N ILE A 699 25.51 30.30 -11.44
CA ILE A 699 25.30 31.19 -12.61
C ILE A 699 26.04 30.73 -13.87
N GLU A 700 27.08 29.91 -13.73
CA GLU A 700 27.79 29.24 -14.83
C GLU A 700 28.15 27.80 -14.40
N PRO A 701 28.21 26.82 -15.33
CA PRO A 701 28.04 26.95 -16.79
C PRO A 701 26.58 27.15 -17.23
N PHE A 702 25.62 26.83 -16.36
CA PHE A 702 24.21 27.17 -16.49
C PHE A 702 23.72 27.77 -15.16
N LYS A 703 22.53 28.37 -15.16
CA LYS A 703 21.99 29.07 -13.99
C LYS A 703 21.00 28.21 -13.20
N GLU A 704 21.15 28.27 -11.87
CA GLU A 704 20.23 27.76 -10.85
C GLU A 704 19.30 28.90 -10.40
N GLU A 705 17.97 28.73 -10.49
CA GLU A 705 16.99 29.64 -9.87
C GLU A 705 16.01 28.86 -8.99
N TRP A 706 15.98 29.13 -7.68
CA TRP A 706 15.00 28.55 -6.78
C TRP A 706 13.68 29.32 -6.83
N MET A 707 12.62 28.63 -7.21
CA MET A 707 11.30 29.19 -7.50
C MET A 707 10.21 28.60 -6.60
N VAL A 708 9.10 29.33 -6.49
CA VAL A 708 7.92 28.94 -5.71
C VAL A 708 6.64 29.30 -6.48
N TRP A 709 5.72 28.34 -6.59
CA TRP A 709 4.33 28.61 -6.97
C TRP A 709 3.48 28.90 -5.74
N LYS A 710 2.74 30.02 -5.75
CA LYS A 710 1.73 30.36 -4.74
C LYS A 710 0.38 29.76 -5.14
N VAL A 711 0.08 28.56 -4.64
CA VAL A 711 -1.08 27.78 -5.07
C VAL A 711 -2.38 28.33 -4.46
N ARG A 712 -3.47 28.28 -5.24
CA ARG A 712 -4.80 28.83 -4.86
C ARG A 712 -5.91 27.78 -4.83
N LYS A 713 -5.74 26.67 -5.58
CA LYS A 713 -6.60 25.47 -5.67
C LYS A 713 -5.65 24.28 -5.89
N GLY A 714 -6.02 23.07 -5.48
CA GLY A 714 -5.22 21.86 -5.68
C GLY A 714 -5.15 21.02 -4.41
N GLY A 715 -4.70 19.78 -4.59
CA GLY A 715 -4.62 18.74 -3.57
C GLY A 715 -3.63 17.67 -4.03
N ALA A 716 -3.77 16.42 -3.60
CA ALA A 716 -2.78 15.39 -3.89
C ALA A 716 -2.66 15.05 -5.39
N TYR A 717 -3.74 15.15 -6.17
CA TYR A 717 -3.78 14.80 -7.59
C TYR A 717 -3.51 16.03 -8.48
N LEU A 718 -4.19 17.14 -8.19
CA LEU A 718 -4.28 18.29 -9.10
C LEU A 718 -3.30 19.41 -8.76
N PHE A 719 -2.76 20.04 -9.81
CA PHE A 719 -1.95 21.25 -9.74
C PHE A 719 -2.71 22.44 -10.33
N PHE A 720 -2.80 23.56 -9.61
CA PHE A 720 -3.24 24.85 -10.17
C PHE A 720 -2.24 25.96 -9.79
N PRO A 721 -1.35 26.35 -10.71
CA PRO A 721 -0.43 27.46 -10.46
C PRO A 721 -1.18 28.76 -10.20
N GLY A 722 -0.73 29.49 -9.18
CA GLY A 722 -1.08 30.90 -8.98
C GLY A 722 0.09 31.79 -9.35
N ASP A 723 0.59 32.58 -8.40
CA ASP A 723 1.68 33.51 -8.67
C ASP A 723 3.04 32.79 -8.61
N GLN A 724 3.86 32.93 -9.66
CA GLN A 724 5.25 32.45 -9.66
C GLN A 724 6.15 33.50 -9.00
N VAL A 725 6.96 33.10 -8.01
CA VAL A 725 7.92 33.98 -7.33
C VAL A 725 9.28 33.30 -7.12
N LYS A 726 10.34 34.09 -6.96
CA LYS A 726 11.65 33.59 -6.53
C LYS A 726 11.67 33.34 -5.02
N TYR A 727 12.35 32.28 -4.57
CA TYR A 727 12.40 31.94 -3.15
C TYR A 727 13.05 33.06 -2.31
N LEU A 728 14.21 33.56 -2.74
CA LEU A 728 15.01 34.51 -1.98
C LEU A 728 14.49 35.95 -2.09
N ASP A 729 14.14 36.43 -3.29
CA ASP A 729 13.65 37.80 -3.51
C ASP A 729 12.43 38.15 -2.62
N HIS A 730 11.61 37.14 -2.30
CA HIS A 730 10.39 37.30 -1.50
C HIS A 730 10.54 36.89 -0.01
N ARG A 731 11.73 36.46 0.42
CA ARG A 731 12.02 36.09 1.81
C ARG A 731 13.29 36.77 2.31
N LYS A 732 13.18 37.61 3.34
CA LYS A 732 14.33 38.21 4.06
C LYS A 732 15.02 37.18 4.98
N GLU A 733 15.25 35.97 4.47
CA GLU A 733 15.88 34.86 5.17
C GLU A 733 17.40 34.97 5.03
N LYS A 734 18.13 34.64 6.11
CA LYS A 734 19.60 34.69 6.09
C LYS A 734 20.15 33.45 5.38
N VAL A 735 20.65 33.64 4.17
CA VAL A 735 21.42 32.63 3.44
C VAL A 735 22.79 32.44 4.09
N THR A 736 23.23 31.20 4.21
CA THR A 736 24.59 30.81 4.63
C THR A 736 25.30 30.19 3.44
N ILE A 737 26.38 30.83 2.97
CA ILE A 737 27.20 30.35 1.86
C ILE A 737 28.46 29.72 2.44
N GLN A 738 28.77 28.48 2.05
CA GLN A 738 29.94 27.74 2.47
C GLN A 738 30.67 27.16 1.25
N GLN A 739 31.95 26.82 1.41
CA GLN A 739 32.79 26.24 0.35
C GLN A 739 32.67 27.00 -0.99
N ASN A 740 32.83 28.32 -0.97
CA ASN A 740 32.74 29.20 -2.14
C ASN A 740 31.42 29.14 -2.96
N GLY A 741 30.33 28.58 -2.41
CA GLY A 741 29.03 28.43 -3.09
C GLY A 741 28.60 26.97 -3.31
N PHE A 742 29.53 26.02 -3.19
CA PHE A 742 29.24 24.59 -3.36
C PHE A 742 28.32 24.03 -2.25
N ILE A 743 28.20 24.70 -1.10
CA ILE A 743 27.13 24.45 -0.13
C ILE A 743 26.43 25.78 0.19
N VAL A 744 25.11 25.80 0.09
CA VAL A 744 24.27 26.94 0.48
C VAL A 744 23.12 26.44 1.34
N SER A 745 22.81 27.12 2.45
CA SER A 745 21.71 26.73 3.32
C SER A 745 20.94 27.92 3.92
N THR A 746 19.71 27.62 4.33
CA THR A 746 18.76 28.51 5.01
C THR A 746 18.26 27.81 6.29
N SER A 747 17.17 28.30 6.92
CA SER A 747 16.54 27.57 8.04
C SER A 747 15.67 26.39 7.58
N LYS A 748 15.35 26.30 6.28
CA LYS A 748 14.36 25.34 5.73
C LYS A 748 14.92 24.40 4.66
N TRP A 749 16.09 24.71 4.12
CA TRP A 749 16.74 23.88 3.11
C TRP A 749 18.26 24.01 3.10
N GLU A 750 18.92 23.00 2.55
CA GLU A 750 20.34 22.98 2.20
C GLU A 750 20.47 22.51 0.75
N ARG A 751 21.41 23.09 0.00
CA ARG A 751 21.76 22.71 -1.36
C ARG A 751 23.26 22.48 -1.45
N THR A 752 23.65 21.29 -1.85
CA THR A 752 25.05 20.90 -2.07
C THR A 752 25.29 20.61 -3.55
N ILE A 753 26.43 21.04 -4.10
CA ILE A 753 26.87 20.73 -5.48
C ILE A 753 28.18 19.93 -5.41
N ILE A 754 28.22 18.84 -6.18
CA ILE A 754 29.38 17.95 -6.34
C ILE A 754 29.70 17.87 -7.84
N GLN A 755 30.93 18.20 -8.23
CA GLN A 755 31.38 17.96 -9.60
C GLN A 755 31.75 16.48 -9.78
N LYS A 756 31.11 15.79 -10.72
CA LYS A 756 31.43 14.39 -11.08
C LYS A 756 32.47 14.36 -12.19
N LYS A 757 33.29 13.29 -12.21
CA LYS A 757 34.33 13.07 -13.22
C LYS A 757 33.74 12.38 -14.44
N VAL A 758 33.83 13.01 -15.60
CA VAL A 758 33.55 12.36 -16.90
C VAL A 758 34.58 11.26 -17.13
N PRO A 759 34.18 9.99 -17.35
CA PRO A 759 35.11 8.91 -17.68
C PRO A 759 35.86 9.18 -18.99
N ASN A 760 37.16 8.87 -19.02
CA ASN A 760 38.04 9.23 -20.14
C ASN A 760 37.57 8.65 -21.50
N GLU A 761 36.89 7.51 -21.49
CA GLU A 761 36.32 6.84 -22.66
C GLU A 761 35.25 7.66 -23.41
N PHE A 762 34.59 8.62 -22.74
CA PHE A 762 33.60 9.52 -23.35
C PHE A 762 34.15 10.90 -23.75
N GLY A 763 35.45 11.15 -23.54
CA GLY A 763 36.09 12.43 -23.86
C GLY A 763 35.90 13.50 -22.77
N THR A 764 36.95 13.81 -22.03
CA THR A 764 36.91 14.68 -20.83
C THR A 764 36.77 16.19 -21.13
N GLY A 765 36.26 16.57 -22.30
CA GLY A 765 36.24 17.97 -22.78
C GLY A 765 34.95 18.43 -23.44
N SER A 766 33.97 17.53 -23.68
CA SER A 766 32.69 17.82 -24.32
C SER A 766 31.51 17.93 -23.34
N ALA A 767 31.68 17.53 -22.08
CA ALA A 767 30.59 17.46 -21.11
C ALA A 767 30.99 17.95 -19.70
N THR A 768 30.00 18.50 -18.98
CA THR A 768 30.08 18.84 -17.55
C THR A 768 28.99 18.11 -16.79
N VAL A 769 29.36 17.38 -15.72
CA VAL A 769 28.41 16.59 -14.90
C VAL A 769 28.42 17.08 -13.45
N LEU A 770 27.26 17.50 -12.93
CA LEU A 770 27.09 18.08 -11.59
C LEU A 770 25.94 17.41 -10.83
N ASP A 771 26.23 16.89 -9.63
CA ASP A 771 25.20 16.38 -8.73
C ASP A 771 24.73 17.52 -7.79
N PHE A 772 23.49 17.94 -7.96
CA PHE A 772 22.78 18.89 -7.09
C PHE A 772 21.98 18.10 -6.06
N ILE A 773 22.34 18.23 -4.78
CA ILE A 773 21.66 17.56 -3.67
C ILE A 773 20.91 18.62 -2.86
N PHE A 774 19.58 18.61 -2.97
CA PHE A 774 18.68 19.41 -2.16
C PHE A 774 18.26 18.61 -0.92
N LYS A 775 18.34 19.22 0.26
CA LYS A 775 17.63 18.78 1.47
C LYS A 775 16.55 19.82 1.75
N THR A 776 15.28 19.43 1.77
CA THR A 776 14.14 20.35 1.88
C THR A 776 13.16 19.87 2.93
N LYS A 777 12.55 20.81 3.66
CA LYS A 777 11.35 20.55 4.46
C LYS A 777 10.32 21.64 4.21
N LEU A 778 9.32 21.33 3.39
CA LEU A 778 8.27 22.29 3.07
C LEU A 778 7.24 22.37 4.20
N GLU A 779 7.33 23.43 5.00
CA GLU A 779 6.42 23.70 6.12
C GLU A 779 5.39 24.80 5.82
N ILE A 780 5.44 25.41 4.63
CA ILE A 780 4.62 26.58 4.29
C ILE A 780 3.43 26.13 3.44
N ASP A 781 2.24 26.32 4.00
CA ASP A 781 0.97 25.88 3.40
C ASP A 781 0.61 26.64 2.11
N ASN A 782 0.18 25.90 1.09
CA ASN A 782 -0.17 26.35 -0.28
C ASN A 782 1.03 26.90 -1.09
N GLU A 783 2.18 26.25 -0.97
CA GLU A 783 3.34 26.45 -1.83
C GLU A 783 3.72 25.15 -2.53
N GLU A 784 4.27 25.28 -3.74
CA GLU A 784 5.07 24.23 -4.37
C GLU A 784 6.44 24.81 -4.70
N TRP A 785 7.50 24.12 -4.32
CA TRP A 785 8.88 24.55 -4.57
C TRP A 785 9.43 23.79 -5.76
N PHE A 786 10.14 24.50 -6.62
CA PHE A 786 10.81 23.91 -7.78
C PHE A 786 12.13 24.64 -8.04
N VAL A 787 13.09 23.94 -8.64
CA VAL A 787 14.31 24.54 -9.17
C VAL A 787 14.16 24.70 -10.68
N ARG A 788 14.54 25.87 -11.18
CA ARG A 788 14.68 26.14 -12.60
C ARG A 788 16.16 26.09 -12.95
N PHE A 789 16.50 25.23 -13.89
CA PHE A 789 17.79 25.25 -14.57
C PHE A 789 17.65 26.01 -15.89
N ASN A 790 18.59 26.88 -16.19
CA ASN A 790 18.57 27.75 -17.36
C ASN A 790 19.94 27.75 -18.05
N ALA A 791 20.00 27.16 -19.25
CA ALA A 791 21.19 27.05 -20.09
C ALA A 791 21.00 27.87 -21.39
N PRO A 792 22.08 28.28 -22.08
CA PRO A 792 22.01 29.07 -23.30
C PRO A 792 21.62 28.25 -24.55
N ILE A 793 20.61 27.38 -24.41
CA ILE A 793 20.11 26.43 -25.42
C ILE A 793 18.82 26.98 -26.05
N SER A 794 18.67 26.90 -27.38
CA SER A 794 17.43 27.32 -28.06
C SER A 794 16.58 26.12 -28.51
N ASN A 795 15.90 25.52 -27.55
CA ASN A 795 15.04 24.34 -27.74
C ASN A 795 13.70 24.64 -28.42
N LYS A 796 13.34 25.92 -28.62
CA LYS A 796 12.14 26.39 -29.33
C LYS A 796 10.82 25.87 -28.75
N GLY A 797 10.83 25.51 -27.46
CA GLY A 797 9.70 24.89 -26.76
C GLY A 797 9.57 23.38 -26.94
N VAL A 798 10.56 22.70 -27.52
CA VAL A 798 10.66 21.23 -27.57
C VAL A 798 11.29 20.72 -26.28
N PHE A 799 10.77 19.65 -25.70
CA PHE A 799 11.18 19.16 -24.39
C PHE A 799 10.96 17.64 -24.28
N HIS A 800 11.91 16.92 -23.70
CA HIS A 800 11.86 15.45 -23.62
C HIS A 800 11.81 14.97 -22.17
N THR A 801 11.05 13.90 -21.91
CA THR A 801 10.99 13.22 -20.59
C THR A 801 11.12 11.71 -20.74
N ASP A 802 11.61 11.02 -19.71
CA ASP A 802 11.49 9.56 -19.67
C ASP A 802 10.06 9.09 -19.34
N LEU A 803 9.81 7.85 -19.74
CA LEU A 803 8.60 7.09 -19.45
C LEU A 803 9.03 5.83 -18.72
N ASN A 804 8.97 5.90 -17.39
CA ASN A 804 9.33 4.83 -16.44
C ASN A 804 10.78 4.32 -16.57
N GLY A 805 11.73 5.19 -16.97
CA GLY A 805 13.13 4.81 -17.16
C GLY A 805 13.44 3.95 -18.38
N ALA A 806 12.50 3.80 -19.33
CA ALA A 806 12.66 2.90 -20.48
C ALA A 806 12.36 3.56 -21.84
N ASN A 807 11.16 4.15 -22.00
CA ASN A 807 10.80 4.91 -23.21
C ASN A 807 11.08 6.42 -23.01
N PHE A 808 10.99 7.19 -24.08
CA PHE A 808 10.98 8.67 -24.03
C PHE A 808 9.70 9.22 -24.67
N ASP A 809 9.31 10.43 -24.27
CA ASP A 809 8.25 11.22 -24.90
C ASP A 809 8.78 12.63 -25.25
N THR A 810 8.15 13.27 -26.25
CA THR A 810 8.57 14.58 -26.77
C THR A 810 7.40 15.56 -26.77
N HIS A 811 7.55 16.63 -26.00
CA HIS A 811 6.51 17.61 -25.68
C HIS A 811 6.76 18.93 -26.39
N HIS A 812 5.68 19.62 -26.75
CA HIS A 812 5.71 20.95 -27.37
C HIS A 812 5.01 21.98 -26.47
N PHE A 813 5.76 22.97 -26.00
CA PHE A 813 5.23 24.06 -25.19
C PHE A 813 4.16 24.86 -25.97
N ARG A 814 2.93 24.84 -25.46
CA ARG A 814 1.78 25.55 -26.01
C ARG A 814 1.29 26.64 -25.08
N SER A 815 1.49 27.89 -25.51
CA SER A 815 1.12 29.11 -24.76
C SER A 815 -0.39 29.40 -24.72
N ASP A 816 -1.19 28.69 -25.50
CA ASP A 816 -2.65 28.73 -25.49
C ASP A 816 -3.28 27.80 -24.44
N LEU A 817 -2.50 26.86 -23.89
CA LEU A 817 -2.93 25.90 -22.87
C LEU A 817 -2.52 26.34 -21.45
N PRO A 818 -3.27 25.94 -20.39
CA PRO A 818 -2.96 26.31 -19.02
C PRO A 818 -1.70 25.60 -18.51
N ILE A 819 -0.89 26.28 -17.69
CA ILE A 819 0.45 25.81 -17.28
C ILE A 819 0.45 24.39 -16.69
N GLN A 820 -0.58 24.00 -15.95
CA GLN A 820 -0.67 22.64 -15.38
C GLN A 820 -0.84 21.50 -16.42
N SER A 821 -1.16 21.81 -17.68
CA SER A 821 -1.13 20.83 -18.78
C SER A 821 0.28 20.64 -19.37
N GLN A 822 1.20 21.56 -19.06
CA GLN A 822 2.59 21.58 -19.54
C GLN A 822 3.58 20.99 -18.52
N VAL A 823 3.05 20.42 -17.44
CA VAL A 823 3.81 19.67 -16.44
C VAL A 823 3.62 18.18 -16.75
N PHE A 824 4.74 17.48 -16.88
CA PHE A 824 4.83 16.08 -17.29
C PHE A 824 5.52 15.26 -16.19
N PRO A 825 5.36 13.93 -16.17
CA PRO A 825 6.09 13.08 -15.23
C PRO A 825 7.57 13.01 -15.60
N MET A 826 8.42 12.99 -14.59
CA MET A 826 9.86 12.79 -14.70
C MET A 826 10.27 11.61 -13.80
N PRO A 827 9.92 10.36 -14.15
CA PRO A 827 10.23 9.20 -13.33
C PRO A 827 11.72 9.08 -13.01
N THR A 828 12.62 9.50 -13.94
CA THR A 828 14.05 9.75 -13.68
C THR A 828 14.79 10.77 -14.58
N LEU A 829 14.27 11.25 -15.73
CA LEU A 829 15.03 12.07 -16.70
C LEU A 829 14.18 13.12 -17.44
N ALA A 830 14.73 14.32 -17.63
CA ALA A 830 14.23 15.36 -18.55
C ALA A 830 15.37 15.99 -19.38
N SER A 831 15.11 16.44 -20.61
CA SER A 831 16.13 17.01 -21.52
C SER A 831 15.61 18.17 -22.38
N ILE A 832 16.52 19.09 -22.72
CA ILE A 832 16.39 20.10 -23.79
C ILE A 832 17.67 20.18 -24.61
N GLU A 833 17.57 20.49 -25.90
CA GLU A 833 18.73 20.66 -26.79
C GLU A 833 18.52 21.65 -27.93
N ASP A 834 19.65 22.07 -28.51
CA ASP A 834 19.74 22.58 -29.86
C ASP A 834 20.88 21.85 -30.61
N SER A 835 21.18 22.25 -31.85
CA SER A 835 22.16 21.56 -32.71
C SER A 835 23.60 21.50 -32.17
N ASN A 836 23.91 22.15 -31.04
CA ASN A 836 25.27 22.27 -30.50
C ASN A 836 25.37 21.86 -29.03
N GLN A 837 24.28 21.93 -28.26
CA GLN A 837 24.29 21.69 -26.81
C GLN A 837 23.00 21.02 -26.32
N ARG A 838 23.16 20.13 -25.34
CA ARG A 838 22.09 19.41 -24.63
C ARG A 838 22.24 19.62 -23.13
N LEU A 839 21.13 19.90 -22.43
CA LEU A 839 21.04 19.89 -20.98
C LEU A 839 20.08 18.77 -20.55
N THR A 840 20.65 17.71 -19.97
CA THR A 840 19.89 16.60 -19.39
C THR A 840 19.88 16.73 -17.86
N VAL A 841 18.70 16.65 -17.25
CA VAL A 841 18.49 16.57 -15.80
C VAL A 841 18.03 15.15 -15.46
N LEU A 842 18.89 14.40 -14.77
CA LEU A 842 18.56 13.11 -14.18
C LEU A 842 18.14 13.29 -12.71
N SER A 843 17.33 12.38 -12.17
CA SER A 843 16.86 12.40 -10.78
C SER A 843 16.94 11.01 -10.14
N GLU A 844 17.28 10.95 -8.84
CA GLU A 844 17.28 9.69 -8.08
C GLU A 844 15.85 9.16 -7.76
N HIS A 845 14.81 9.95 -8.02
CA HIS A 845 13.39 9.56 -7.89
C HIS A 845 12.43 10.41 -8.73
N ALA A 846 11.19 9.95 -8.87
CA ALA A 846 10.16 10.62 -9.68
C ALA A 846 9.87 12.06 -9.22
N GLN A 847 9.67 12.94 -10.19
CA GLN A 847 9.28 14.35 -10.00
C GLN A 847 8.26 14.81 -11.05
N GLY A 848 7.67 15.99 -10.84
CA GLY A 848 7.03 16.77 -11.90
C GLY A 848 8.04 17.68 -12.60
N THR A 849 7.95 17.81 -13.92
CA THR A 849 8.88 18.60 -14.73
C THR A 849 8.19 19.38 -15.84
N ALA A 850 8.78 20.48 -16.31
CA ALA A 850 8.27 21.27 -17.43
C ALA A 850 9.37 22.13 -18.11
N SER A 851 9.26 22.37 -19.42
CA SER A 851 9.97 23.45 -20.10
C SER A 851 9.00 24.60 -20.43
N LEU A 852 8.88 25.56 -19.50
CA LEU A 852 7.94 26.68 -19.63
C LEU A 852 8.53 27.91 -20.36
N LYS A 853 9.83 27.87 -20.70
CA LYS A 853 10.58 28.93 -21.40
C LYS A 853 11.75 28.32 -22.17
N ASP A 854 12.12 28.94 -23.30
CA ASP A 854 13.33 28.60 -24.07
C ASP A 854 14.57 28.57 -23.15
N GLY A 855 15.41 27.55 -23.29
CA GLY A 855 16.60 27.30 -22.49
C GLY A 855 16.37 26.80 -21.06
N THR A 856 15.13 26.47 -20.67
CA THR A 856 14.82 26.09 -19.27
C THR A 856 14.21 24.71 -19.05
N ILE A 857 14.57 24.09 -17.92
CA ILE A 857 13.88 22.95 -17.31
C ILE A 857 13.51 23.34 -15.87
N ASP A 858 12.22 23.29 -15.55
CA ASP A 858 11.66 23.47 -14.21
C ASP A 858 11.41 22.07 -13.60
N VAL A 859 12.11 21.70 -12.52
CA VAL A 859 11.90 20.43 -11.80
C VAL A 859 11.40 20.71 -10.38
N TRP A 860 10.28 20.08 -10.01
CA TRP A 860 9.69 20.24 -8.69
C TRP A 860 10.54 19.57 -7.60
N LEU A 861 10.37 20.06 -6.36
CA LEU A 861 11.13 19.61 -5.18
C LEU A 861 10.21 19.11 -4.06
N ASP A 862 9.10 19.81 -3.77
CA ASP A 862 8.06 19.39 -2.82
C ASP A 862 6.79 20.26 -2.99
N ARG A 863 5.63 19.79 -2.53
CA ARG A 863 4.34 20.50 -2.55
C ARG A 863 3.53 20.33 -1.27
N ARG A 864 2.90 21.40 -0.79
CA ARG A 864 2.13 21.43 0.46
C ARG A 864 0.85 22.24 0.31
N LEU A 865 -0.29 21.63 0.62
CA LEU A 865 -1.61 22.09 0.20
C LEU A 865 -2.64 21.91 1.32
N LEU A 866 -3.40 22.95 1.64
CA LEU A 866 -4.40 22.91 2.72
C LEU A 866 -5.67 22.12 2.40
N ARG A 867 -5.94 21.87 1.13
CA ARG A 867 -7.26 21.46 0.64
C ARG A 867 -7.19 20.13 -0.09
N ASP A 868 -8.30 19.40 0.03
CA ASP A 868 -8.68 18.36 -0.90
C ASP A 868 -8.99 18.98 -2.27
N ASP A 869 -8.80 18.21 -3.34
CA ASP A 869 -9.08 18.58 -4.73
C ASP A 869 -10.29 17.84 -5.34
N GLU A 870 -11.20 17.36 -4.47
CA GLU A 870 -12.49 16.77 -4.82
C GLU A 870 -12.37 15.46 -5.62
N ARG A 871 -11.29 14.70 -5.42
CA ARG A 871 -11.06 13.37 -6.03
C ARG A 871 -11.22 12.18 -5.08
N GLY A 872 -11.76 12.40 -3.88
CA GLY A 872 -12.23 11.34 -2.98
C GLY A 872 -11.32 11.07 -1.77
N LEU A 873 -10.05 11.48 -1.85
CA LEU A 873 -9.07 11.41 -0.76
C LEU A 873 -9.60 12.06 0.54
N GLY A 874 -10.23 13.23 0.44
CA GLY A 874 -10.81 13.96 1.57
C GLY A 874 -9.80 14.75 2.41
N GLN A 875 -8.58 14.99 1.89
CA GLN A 875 -7.57 15.82 2.55
C GLN A 875 -6.57 16.46 1.56
N GLY A 876 -5.89 17.51 2.00
CA GLY A 876 -4.71 18.05 1.32
C GLY A 876 -3.40 17.39 1.79
N VAL A 877 -2.31 17.71 1.10
CA VAL A 877 -0.94 17.26 1.41
C VAL A 877 -0.33 18.16 2.48
N ARG A 878 -0.17 17.66 3.71
CA ARG A 878 0.38 18.42 4.86
C ARG A 878 1.37 17.63 5.72
N ASP A 879 1.71 16.43 5.28
CA ASP A 879 2.56 15.44 5.93
C ASP A 879 4.04 15.50 5.49
N ASN A 880 4.47 16.62 4.88
CA ASN A 880 5.83 16.84 4.39
C ASN A 880 6.89 16.58 5.48
N VAL A 881 7.80 15.65 5.22
CA VAL A 881 8.97 15.36 6.06
C VAL A 881 10.25 15.93 5.42
N LEU A 882 11.36 15.92 6.17
CA LEU A 882 12.66 16.35 5.65
C LEU A 882 13.13 15.37 4.57
N THR A 883 13.15 15.83 3.33
CA THR A 883 13.48 15.02 2.14
C THR A 883 14.86 15.38 1.62
N LYS A 884 15.60 14.39 1.09
CA LYS A 884 16.77 14.59 0.23
C LYS A 884 16.38 14.24 -1.20
N THR A 885 16.73 15.10 -2.14
CA THR A 885 16.58 14.90 -3.58
C THR A 885 17.88 15.24 -4.29
N ARG A 886 18.49 14.25 -4.95
CA ARG A 886 19.62 14.42 -5.86
C ARG A 886 19.12 14.50 -7.31
N PHE A 887 19.49 15.57 -7.98
CA PHE A 887 19.51 15.65 -9.43
C PHE A 887 20.95 15.57 -9.94
N ARG A 888 21.17 14.92 -11.08
CA ARG A 888 22.46 14.91 -11.79
C ARG A 888 22.28 15.59 -13.14
N LEU A 889 22.98 16.69 -13.34
CA LEU A 889 22.86 17.52 -14.52
C LEU A 889 24.05 17.30 -15.44
N LEU A 890 23.76 16.99 -16.70
CA LEU A 890 24.73 16.88 -17.77
C LEU A 890 24.51 18.06 -18.72
N LEU A 891 25.53 18.91 -18.87
CA LEU A 891 25.63 19.85 -19.99
C LEU A 891 26.62 19.26 -20.99
N GLU A 892 26.13 18.82 -22.14
CA GLU A 892 26.88 18.14 -23.20
C GLU A 892 26.97 19.04 -24.44
N THR A 893 28.07 18.98 -25.18
CA THR A 893 28.35 19.80 -26.38
C THR A 893 28.80 18.91 -27.53
N GLU A 894 27.85 18.51 -28.36
CA GLU A 894 28.01 17.68 -29.55
C GLU A 894 27.07 18.18 -30.67
N ASN A 895 27.05 17.53 -31.83
CA ASN A 895 26.16 17.91 -32.94
C ASN A 895 24.86 17.08 -32.88
N TYR A 896 23.85 17.60 -32.20
CA TYR A 896 22.54 16.95 -32.03
C TYR A 896 21.59 17.21 -33.21
N ASP A 897 20.69 16.26 -33.49
CA ASP A 897 19.61 16.47 -34.46
C ASP A 897 18.41 17.12 -33.78
N SER A 898 18.32 18.45 -33.87
CA SER A 898 17.23 19.23 -33.27
C SER A 898 15.93 19.25 -34.10
N ASP A 899 15.72 18.31 -35.03
CA ASP A 899 14.44 18.13 -35.72
C ASP A 899 13.41 17.45 -34.79
N PRO A 900 12.29 18.10 -34.43
CA PRO A 900 11.36 17.55 -33.44
C PRO A 900 10.57 16.33 -33.94
N SER A 901 10.70 15.96 -35.22
CA SER A 901 10.11 14.75 -35.81
C SER A 901 10.98 13.50 -35.66
N THR A 902 12.22 13.63 -35.16
CA THR A 902 13.06 12.47 -34.81
C THR A 902 12.77 11.98 -33.39
N GLU A 903 13.02 10.69 -33.13
CA GLU A 903 12.93 10.13 -31.78
C GLU A 903 14.13 10.56 -30.93
N PHE A 904 13.90 10.88 -29.66
CA PHE A 904 14.94 11.37 -28.76
C PHE A 904 15.85 10.22 -28.28
N GLU A 905 17.13 10.27 -28.67
CA GLU A 905 18.18 9.35 -28.20
C GLU A 905 19.14 10.03 -27.22
N ILE A 906 19.46 9.33 -26.11
CA ILE A 906 20.45 9.78 -25.11
C ILE A 906 21.88 9.37 -25.48
N THR A 907 22.86 10.16 -25.05
CA THR A 907 24.29 9.84 -25.25
C THR A 907 24.72 8.63 -24.41
N GLN A 908 25.83 7.98 -24.78
CA GLN A 908 26.41 6.90 -23.97
C GLN A 908 26.87 7.39 -22.59
N LEU A 909 27.35 8.64 -22.50
CA LEU A 909 27.69 9.29 -21.23
C LEU A 909 26.45 9.49 -20.36
N CYS A 910 25.36 10.00 -20.95
CA CYS A 910 24.07 10.15 -20.27
C CYS A 910 23.57 8.80 -19.74
N LYS A 911 23.60 7.73 -20.53
CA LYS A 911 23.19 6.39 -20.08
C LYS A 911 24.05 5.90 -18.91
N ALA A 912 25.38 5.99 -19.01
CA ALA A 912 26.27 5.60 -17.92
C ALA A 912 26.05 6.41 -16.62
N MET A 913 25.80 7.71 -16.75
CA MET A 913 25.52 8.61 -15.61
C MET A 913 24.13 8.39 -14.99
N TRP A 914 23.17 7.91 -15.78
CA TRP A 914 21.81 7.54 -15.36
C TRP A 914 21.81 6.19 -14.62
N ASP A 915 22.52 5.19 -15.15
CA ASP A 915 22.67 3.89 -14.49
C ASP A 915 23.43 4.01 -13.15
N GLU A 916 24.47 4.85 -13.08
CA GLU A 916 25.20 5.15 -11.82
C GLU A 916 24.33 5.91 -10.80
N LEU A 917 23.36 6.73 -11.24
CA LEU A 917 22.43 7.43 -10.34
C LEU A 917 21.33 6.51 -9.82
N ASN A 918 20.79 5.65 -10.69
CA ASN A 918 19.71 4.73 -10.35
C ASN A 918 20.20 3.55 -9.50
N HIS A 919 21.42 3.07 -9.74
CA HIS A 919 22.04 1.93 -9.03
C HIS A 919 23.44 2.29 -8.49
N PRO A 920 23.51 3.21 -7.51
CA PRO A 920 24.78 3.68 -6.94
C PRO A 920 25.48 2.60 -6.11
N LEU A 921 26.75 2.87 -5.79
CA LEU A 921 27.56 2.06 -4.89
C LEU A 921 26.91 1.87 -3.51
N GLU A 922 26.74 0.62 -3.07
CA GLU A 922 26.29 0.29 -1.71
C GLU A 922 27.50 0.18 -0.77
N ILE A 923 27.41 0.83 0.39
CA ILE A 923 28.56 1.11 1.26
C ILE A 923 28.32 0.50 2.65
N PHE A 924 29.33 -0.23 3.15
CA PHE A 924 29.27 -0.98 4.41
C PHE A 924 30.51 -0.68 5.28
N GLY A 925 30.30 -0.29 6.53
CA GLY A 925 31.35 0.15 7.44
C GLY A 925 31.79 -0.93 8.43
N GLY A 926 33.06 -0.84 8.83
CA GLY A 926 33.56 -1.57 9.98
C GLY A 926 32.92 -1.09 11.28
N ILE A 927 32.42 -2.02 12.11
CA ILE A 927 32.05 -1.70 13.50
C ILE A 927 33.35 -1.46 14.26
N GLY A 928 33.68 -0.19 14.48
CA GLY A 928 34.91 0.20 15.16
C GLY A 928 34.87 -0.12 16.65
N ASN A 929 35.67 -1.09 17.08
CA ASN A 929 35.89 -1.41 18.50
C ASN A 929 36.25 -0.14 19.30
N PRO A 930 35.65 0.12 20.48
CA PRO A 930 35.98 1.27 21.33
C PRO A 930 37.38 1.25 21.99
N THR A 931 38.30 0.39 21.55
CA THR A 931 39.46 -0.07 22.35
C THR A 931 40.83 0.10 21.67
N SER A 932 41.00 1.09 20.80
CA SER A 932 42.35 1.49 20.32
C SER A 932 42.48 2.95 19.84
N LEU A 933 42.40 3.93 20.75
CA LEU A 933 43.01 5.28 20.55
C LEU A 933 43.11 6.12 21.85
N MET A 934 43.82 5.59 22.85
CA MET A 934 44.30 6.39 23.99
C MET A 934 45.63 7.07 23.58
N GLY A 935 45.59 8.31 23.05
CA GLY A 935 46.82 8.97 22.59
C GLY A 935 46.72 10.24 21.74
N GLY A 936 45.94 11.26 22.17
CA GLY A 936 45.92 12.60 21.56
C GLY A 936 45.09 12.73 20.26
N LEU A 937 44.52 13.89 19.92
CA LEU A 937 44.62 15.22 20.55
C LEU A 937 43.25 15.75 21.02
N ILE A 938 43.29 16.63 22.01
CA ILE A 938 42.22 17.59 22.29
C ILE A 938 42.56 18.88 21.54
N GLU A 939 41.68 19.35 20.63
CA GLU A 939 41.31 20.78 20.48
C GLU A 939 40.25 20.99 19.38
N THR A 940 39.38 21.99 19.58
CA THR A 940 38.37 22.51 18.62
C THR A 940 37.44 21.47 17.97
N THR A 941 36.15 21.40 18.31
CA THR A 941 35.18 22.48 17.97
C THR A 941 33.95 22.47 18.91
N GLU A 942 34.15 22.65 20.21
CA GLU A 942 33.07 23.03 21.14
C GLU A 942 32.94 24.56 21.20
N LYS A 943 32.16 25.18 20.29
CA LYS A 943 31.82 26.61 20.43
C LYS A 943 30.58 27.11 19.68
N MET A 944 29.42 26.49 19.92
CA MET A 944 28.14 27.21 19.98
C MET A 944 27.13 26.42 20.83
N LEU A 945 26.23 27.16 21.53
CA LEU A 945 25.12 26.63 22.34
C LEU A 945 25.48 25.82 23.61
N HIS A 946 26.23 26.46 24.52
CA HIS A 946 25.93 26.35 25.95
C HIS A 946 24.84 27.37 26.35
N LEU A 947 24.26 27.20 27.55
CA LEU A 947 23.01 27.76 28.10
C LEU A 947 21.79 26.84 27.83
N ASP A 948 21.28 26.10 28.81
CA ASP A 948 21.69 26.01 30.23
C ASP A 948 21.60 24.58 30.76
N ASN A 949 22.35 24.25 31.82
CA ASN A 949 22.60 22.86 32.21
C ASN A 949 22.70 22.70 33.74
N ASN A 950 21.77 21.94 34.33
CA ASN A 950 21.80 21.28 35.66
C ASN A 950 20.37 20.75 35.98
N GLU A 951 20.16 19.61 36.64
CA GLU A 951 21.06 18.73 37.40
C GLU A 951 20.94 17.24 37.03
N LYS A 952 22.01 16.47 37.33
CA LYS A 952 22.03 15.05 37.77
C LYS A 952 21.19 14.03 36.96
N ASN A 953 21.87 13.22 36.15
CA ASN A 953 22.42 11.96 36.68
C ASN A 953 23.50 11.34 35.79
N LYS A 954 24.32 10.46 36.38
CA LYS A 954 25.26 9.58 35.67
C LYS A 954 24.68 8.16 35.64
N GLY A 955 24.77 7.48 34.51
CA GLY A 955 24.37 6.07 34.35
C GLY A 955 24.92 5.51 33.04
N SER A 956 25.56 4.35 33.12
CA SER A 956 26.25 3.64 32.03
C SER A 956 25.36 3.31 30.82
N SER A 957 25.94 3.42 29.63
CA SER A 957 25.36 2.91 28.38
C SER A 957 25.97 1.55 28.01
N GLU A 958 25.42 0.48 28.55
CA GLU A 958 25.52 -0.85 27.94
C GLU A 958 24.21 -1.14 27.19
N GLY A 959 24.27 -1.98 26.15
CA GLY A 959 23.14 -2.25 25.25
C GLY A 959 22.09 -3.16 25.87
N ASN A 960 21.32 -2.63 26.82
CA ASN A 960 20.44 -3.43 27.66
C ASN A 960 19.22 -3.95 26.88
N THR A 961 19.18 -5.25 26.60
CA THR A 961 18.02 -5.92 25.99
C THR A 961 16.90 -6.02 27.03
N ASN A 962 15.78 -5.34 26.80
CA ASN A 962 14.65 -5.38 27.73
C ASN A 962 14.04 -6.79 27.79
N ALA A 963 14.23 -7.51 28.89
CA ALA A 963 13.66 -8.83 29.11
C ALA A 963 12.21 -8.72 29.61
N VAL A 964 11.34 -9.62 29.12
CA VAL A 964 9.92 -9.63 29.50
C VAL A 964 9.54 -10.95 30.18
N PRO A 965 9.51 -11.02 31.52
CA PRO A 965 8.92 -12.12 32.26
C PRO A 965 7.46 -12.37 31.88
N PHE A 966 7.07 -13.64 31.90
CA PHE A 966 5.68 -14.06 31.74
C PHE A 966 5.08 -14.41 33.11
N VAL A 967 3.91 -13.87 33.42
CA VAL A 967 3.21 -14.04 34.70
C VAL A 967 1.89 -14.73 34.46
N PHE A 968 1.78 -15.98 34.93
CA PHE A 968 0.52 -16.70 34.98
C PHE A 968 -0.17 -16.50 36.32
N MET A 969 -1.36 -15.92 36.32
CA MET A 969 -2.31 -15.99 37.42
C MET A 969 -2.97 -17.38 37.40
N VAL A 970 -2.93 -18.13 38.51
CA VAL A 970 -3.43 -19.52 38.58
C VAL A 970 -4.27 -19.77 39.83
N HIS A 971 -5.39 -20.48 39.64
CA HIS A 971 -6.31 -20.93 40.70
C HIS A 971 -6.23 -22.47 40.81
N ASP A 972 -7.35 -23.17 41.02
CA ASP A 972 -7.42 -24.64 41.13
C ASP A 972 -7.46 -25.38 39.78
N ARG A 973 -7.42 -24.66 38.66
CA ARG A 973 -7.73 -25.16 37.31
C ARG A 973 -6.55 -25.83 36.60
N VAL A 974 -5.94 -26.86 37.22
CA VAL A 974 -4.67 -27.45 36.77
C VAL A 974 -4.71 -27.95 35.32
N ASP A 975 -5.81 -28.54 34.85
CA ASP A 975 -5.93 -29.03 33.46
C ASP A 975 -5.90 -27.91 32.40
N TYR A 976 -6.37 -26.71 32.75
CA TYR A 976 -6.23 -25.53 31.89
C TYR A 976 -4.77 -25.11 31.80
N PHE A 977 -4.12 -24.99 32.96
CA PHE A 977 -2.72 -24.60 33.06
C PHE A 977 -1.77 -25.60 32.35
N LYS A 978 -2.06 -26.91 32.39
CA LYS A 978 -1.34 -27.93 31.60
C LYS A 978 -1.37 -27.63 30.10
N VAL A 979 -2.53 -27.19 29.57
CA VAL A 979 -2.73 -26.85 28.16
C VAL A 979 -2.09 -25.50 27.80
N ALA A 980 -2.22 -24.49 28.68
CA ALA A 980 -1.56 -23.20 28.52
C ALA A 980 -0.03 -23.36 28.44
N ILE A 981 0.57 -24.09 29.37
CA ILE A 981 2.01 -24.38 29.39
C ILE A 981 2.44 -25.22 28.18
N GLU A 982 1.62 -26.16 27.69
CA GLU A 982 1.95 -26.89 26.46
C GLU A 982 2.01 -25.96 25.23
N SER A 983 1.14 -24.95 25.14
CA SER A 983 1.29 -23.93 24.08
C SER A 983 2.56 -23.08 24.26
N LEU A 984 2.94 -22.77 25.51
CA LEU A 984 4.18 -22.05 25.82
C LEU A 984 5.44 -22.86 25.47
N ARG A 985 5.45 -24.18 25.68
CA ARG A 985 6.56 -25.08 25.27
C ARG A 985 6.85 -25.01 23.78
N ASN A 986 5.81 -24.83 22.98
CA ASN A 986 5.82 -24.78 21.53
C ASN A 986 5.90 -23.33 20.98
N SER A 987 6.31 -22.37 21.83
CA SER A 987 6.50 -20.96 21.49
C SER A 987 7.96 -20.51 21.53
N ASP A 988 8.19 -19.30 21.05
CA ASP A 988 9.48 -18.59 21.08
C ASP A 988 9.85 -17.97 22.44
N PHE A 989 9.08 -18.24 23.51
CA PHE A 989 9.40 -17.79 24.87
C PHE A 989 10.79 -18.31 25.32
N PRO A 990 11.77 -17.43 25.62
CA PRO A 990 13.11 -17.87 25.99
C PRO A 990 13.10 -18.49 27.38
N LYS A 991 13.25 -19.83 27.46
CA LYS A 991 13.12 -20.61 28.71
C LYS A 991 14.07 -20.21 29.86
N LYS A 992 15.11 -19.40 29.58
CA LYS A 992 15.99 -18.75 30.58
C LYS A 992 15.30 -17.65 31.39
N LEU A 993 14.29 -16.99 30.83
CA LEU A 993 13.62 -15.84 31.44
C LEU A 993 12.62 -16.28 32.51
N PRO A 994 12.37 -15.45 33.53
CA PRO A 994 11.44 -15.80 34.60
C PRO A 994 10.03 -16.11 34.09
N LEU A 995 9.57 -17.31 34.40
CA LEU A 995 8.18 -17.73 34.28
C LEU A 995 7.58 -17.72 35.69
N ILE A 996 6.80 -16.68 35.98
CA ILE A 996 6.25 -16.43 37.31
C ILE A 996 4.86 -17.04 37.41
N ILE A 997 4.66 -17.93 38.38
CA ILE A 997 3.36 -18.53 38.67
C ILE A 997 2.82 -17.91 39.96
N SER A 998 1.69 -17.22 39.85
CA SER A 998 1.02 -16.51 40.94
C SER A 998 -0.20 -17.31 41.39
N HIS A 999 -0.06 -17.98 42.54
CA HIS A 999 -1.06 -18.89 43.08
C HIS A 999 -2.08 -18.16 43.97
N ASP A 1000 -3.38 -18.37 43.72
CA ASP A 1000 -4.45 -18.11 44.70
C ASP A 1000 -4.53 -19.24 45.75
N GLY A 1001 -3.38 -19.70 46.26
CA GLY A 1001 -3.26 -20.65 47.38
C GLY A 1001 -2.67 -22.02 47.07
N HIS A 1002 -2.63 -22.89 48.08
CA HIS A 1002 -1.82 -24.11 48.10
C HIS A 1002 -2.54 -25.32 47.47
N VAL A 1003 -3.00 -25.19 46.23
CA VAL A 1003 -3.63 -26.28 45.44
C VAL A 1003 -2.61 -27.41 45.20
N PRO A 1004 -2.80 -28.63 45.76
CA PRO A 1004 -1.75 -29.65 45.77
C PRO A 1004 -1.29 -30.13 44.38
N GLU A 1005 -2.22 -30.39 43.47
CA GLU A 1005 -1.91 -30.85 42.11
C GLU A 1005 -1.24 -29.74 41.27
N MET A 1006 -1.62 -28.47 41.48
CA MET A 1006 -0.95 -27.33 40.84
C MET A 1006 0.51 -27.23 41.30
N MET A 1007 0.77 -27.36 42.61
CA MET A 1007 2.13 -27.35 43.15
C MET A 1007 2.97 -28.52 42.63
N GLU A 1008 2.40 -29.71 42.48
CA GLU A 1008 3.10 -30.87 41.88
C GLU A 1008 3.42 -30.64 40.39
N TYR A 1009 2.46 -30.10 39.61
CA TYR A 1009 2.70 -29.80 38.20
C TYR A 1009 3.75 -28.69 38.03
N VAL A 1010 3.63 -27.56 38.73
CA VAL A 1010 4.59 -26.43 38.65
C VAL A 1010 6.00 -26.85 39.11
N LYS A 1011 6.10 -27.76 40.10
CA LYS A 1011 7.38 -28.37 40.49
C LYS A 1011 8.04 -29.15 39.34
N SER A 1012 7.27 -29.79 38.45
CA SER A 1012 7.84 -30.48 37.28
C SER A 1012 8.45 -29.50 36.26
N LEU A 1013 7.85 -28.32 36.08
CA LEU A 1013 8.26 -27.29 35.13
C LEU A 1013 9.65 -26.70 35.43
N LYS A 1014 10.14 -26.81 36.68
CA LYS A 1014 11.49 -26.39 37.10
C LYS A 1014 12.63 -27.17 36.41
N SER A 1015 12.31 -28.24 35.69
CA SER A 1015 13.27 -28.97 34.84
C SER A 1015 13.43 -28.36 33.44
N GLU A 1016 12.55 -27.44 33.04
CA GLU A 1016 12.44 -26.91 31.68
C GLU A 1016 12.48 -25.37 31.60
N PHE A 1017 11.90 -24.68 32.59
CA PHE A 1017 11.78 -23.22 32.64
C PHE A 1017 12.39 -22.66 33.93
N ASN A 1018 12.80 -21.39 33.90
CA ASN A 1018 13.16 -20.61 35.09
C ASN A 1018 11.90 -20.21 35.89
N VAL A 1019 11.36 -21.15 36.67
CA VAL A 1019 10.06 -20.98 37.35
C VAL A 1019 10.18 -20.34 38.73
N ILE A 1020 9.57 -19.16 38.88
CA ILE A 1020 9.32 -18.48 40.16
C ILE A 1020 7.87 -18.79 40.59
N GLN A 1021 7.64 -19.06 41.88
CA GLN A 1021 6.29 -19.19 42.45
C GLN A 1021 6.08 -18.09 43.49
N ILE A 1022 4.91 -17.46 43.47
CA ILE A 1022 4.45 -16.55 44.54
C ILE A 1022 3.04 -16.95 44.99
N PHE A 1023 2.75 -16.76 46.27
CA PHE A 1023 1.48 -17.16 46.91
C PHE A 1023 0.84 -15.94 47.56
N HIS A 1024 -0.44 -15.70 47.27
CA HIS A 1024 -1.18 -14.57 47.85
C HIS A 1024 -1.28 -14.74 49.38
N PRO A 1025 -0.83 -13.78 50.22
CA PRO A 1025 -0.80 -13.95 51.69
C PRO A 1025 -2.16 -14.15 52.36
N HIS A 1026 -3.24 -13.81 51.65
CA HIS A 1026 -4.62 -14.09 52.04
C HIS A 1026 -5.35 -14.78 50.88
N ALA A 1027 -4.72 -15.80 50.30
CA ALA A 1027 -5.25 -16.58 49.18
C ALA A 1027 -6.65 -17.12 49.48
N CYS A 1028 -7.58 -16.99 48.54
CA CYS A 1028 -8.97 -17.36 48.78
C CYS A 1028 -9.20 -18.88 48.84
N TYR A 1029 -8.31 -19.69 48.27
CA TYR A 1029 -8.31 -21.15 48.47
C TYR A 1029 -7.89 -21.55 49.89
N ASP A 1030 -6.89 -20.86 50.46
CA ASP A 1030 -6.34 -21.15 51.79
C ASP A 1030 -7.18 -20.52 52.93
N HIS A 1031 -7.80 -19.37 52.65
CA HIS A 1031 -8.60 -18.57 53.59
C HIS A 1031 -10.07 -18.39 53.13
N PRO A 1032 -10.82 -19.46 52.80
CA PRO A 1032 -12.13 -19.36 52.12
C PRO A 1032 -13.25 -18.71 52.97
N HIS A 1033 -13.07 -18.60 54.28
CA HIS A 1033 -14.03 -18.08 55.25
C HIS A 1033 -13.50 -16.86 56.02
N GLU A 1034 -12.50 -16.17 55.46
CA GLU A 1034 -11.88 -14.97 56.02
C GLU A 1034 -11.74 -13.91 54.92
N PHE A 1035 -11.51 -12.66 55.29
CA PHE A 1035 -11.26 -11.60 54.31
C PHE A 1035 -9.91 -11.84 53.59
N PRO A 1036 -9.81 -11.77 52.25
CA PRO A 1036 -10.76 -11.17 51.31
C PRO A 1036 -11.82 -12.11 50.69
N ALA A 1037 -11.88 -13.38 51.07
CA ALA A 1037 -12.89 -14.35 50.62
C ALA A 1037 -14.25 -14.14 51.31
N ASP A 1038 -14.95 -15.22 51.73
CA ASP A 1038 -16.27 -15.12 52.34
C ASP A 1038 -16.17 -14.67 53.80
N ALA A 1039 -16.52 -13.42 54.04
CA ALA A 1039 -16.50 -12.77 55.35
C ALA A 1039 -17.90 -12.20 55.63
N PRO A 1040 -18.85 -13.03 56.12
CA PRO A 1040 -20.27 -12.67 56.21
C PRO A 1040 -20.55 -11.48 57.14
N GLU A 1041 -19.67 -11.23 58.12
CA GLU A 1041 -19.78 -10.10 59.05
C GLU A 1041 -19.63 -8.74 58.34
N LEU A 1042 -18.92 -8.69 57.20
CA LEU A 1042 -18.80 -7.50 56.36
C LEU A 1042 -20.09 -7.18 55.58
N ASN A 1043 -21.09 -8.07 55.65
CA ASN A 1043 -22.42 -7.89 55.09
C ASN A 1043 -23.48 -7.59 56.16
N GLU A 1044 -23.07 -7.31 57.40
CA GLU A 1044 -23.92 -6.76 58.47
C GLU A 1044 -23.85 -5.23 58.46
N GLY A 1045 -25.00 -4.55 58.36
CA GLY A 1045 -25.07 -3.08 58.33
C GLY A 1045 -24.58 -2.39 57.04
N TYR A 1046 -23.90 -3.11 56.14
CA TYR A 1046 -23.49 -2.61 54.83
C TYR A 1046 -24.69 -2.38 53.89
N GLU A 1047 -24.79 -1.17 53.31
CA GLU A 1047 -25.89 -0.75 52.42
C GLU A 1047 -25.79 -1.32 50.99
N GLY A 1048 -24.68 -1.98 50.67
CA GLY A 1048 -24.39 -2.62 49.38
C GLY A 1048 -23.48 -1.81 48.47
N ASP A 1049 -23.21 -2.37 47.29
CA ASP A 1049 -22.54 -1.69 46.16
C ASP A 1049 -23.46 -0.65 45.49
N ILE A 1050 -23.05 -0.02 44.37
CA ILE A 1050 -23.90 0.95 43.63
C ILE A 1050 -25.21 0.36 43.05
N TYR A 1051 -25.44 -0.94 43.17
CA TYR A 1051 -26.67 -1.66 42.81
C TYR A 1051 -27.39 -2.23 44.04
N HIS A 1052 -26.90 -1.94 45.25
CA HIS A 1052 -27.33 -2.51 46.54
C HIS A 1052 -27.11 -4.03 46.68
N ASN A 1053 -26.15 -4.60 45.94
CA ASN A 1053 -25.72 -5.97 46.16
C ASN A 1053 -24.85 -6.09 47.42
N LYS A 1054 -24.93 -7.24 48.09
CA LYS A 1054 -24.00 -7.62 49.16
C LYS A 1054 -22.59 -7.90 48.60
N ARG A 1055 -21.56 -7.67 49.42
CA ARG A 1055 -20.17 -8.05 49.13
C ARG A 1055 -20.11 -9.54 48.80
N SER A 1056 -19.48 -9.91 47.68
CA SER A 1056 -19.45 -11.27 47.16
C SER A 1056 -18.01 -11.78 47.03
N PRO A 1057 -17.67 -12.97 47.57
CA PRO A 1057 -16.28 -13.39 47.74
C PRO A 1057 -15.51 -13.55 46.43
N TRP A 1058 -16.10 -14.21 45.42
CA TRP A 1058 -15.45 -14.44 44.13
C TRP A 1058 -15.00 -13.14 43.44
N ALA A 1059 -15.85 -12.10 43.54
CA ALA A 1059 -15.63 -10.79 42.94
C ALA A 1059 -14.48 -10.03 43.63
N THR A 1060 -14.37 -10.14 44.95
CA THR A 1060 -13.28 -9.51 45.70
C THR A 1060 -11.97 -10.29 45.59
N CYS A 1061 -12.00 -11.62 45.59
CA CYS A 1061 -10.82 -12.48 45.46
C CYS A 1061 -10.00 -12.17 44.20
N ALA A 1062 -10.64 -12.22 43.02
CA ALA A 1062 -9.97 -12.00 41.74
C ALA A 1062 -9.26 -10.64 41.66
N LYS A 1063 -9.92 -9.56 42.14
CA LYS A 1063 -9.34 -8.21 42.14
C LYS A 1063 -8.19 -8.08 43.13
N HIS A 1064 -8.31 -8.59 44.36
CA HIS A 1064 -7.23 -8.53 45.34
C HIS A 1064 -6.01 -9.35 44.91
N HIS A 1065 -6.21 -10.57 44.41
CA HIS A 1065 -5.10 -11.41 43.91
C HIS A 1065 -4.36 -10.72 42.75
N TRP A 1066 -5.08 -10.12 41.80
CA TRP A 1066 -4.47 -9.37 40.70
C TRP A 1066 -3.69 -8.13 41.19
N ILE A 1067 -4.27 -7.34 42.11
CA ILE A 1067 -3.63 -6.13 42.67
C ILE A 1067 -2.34 -6.50 43.41
N TRP A 1068 -2.37 -7.55 44.22
CA TRP A 1068 -1.19 -8.03 44.93
C TRP A 1068 -0.17 -8.66 43.98
N MET A 1069 -0.59 -9.45 43.00
CA MET A 1069 0.30 -10.09 42.02
C MET A 1069 1.08 -9.04 41.25
N THR A 1070 0.37 -8.08 40.64
CA THR A 1070 0.99 -7.00 39.85
C THR A 1070 1.92 -6.14 40.69
N LYS A 1071 1.52 -5.75 41.91
CA LYS A 1071 2.39 -5.04 42.85
C LYS A 1071 3.64 -5.84 43.19
N THR A 1072 3.48 -7.09 43.63
CA THR A 1072 4.58 -7.96 44.07
C THR A 1072 5.57 -8.21 42.93
N VAL A 1073 5.09 -8.49 41.72
CA VAL A 1073 5.92 -8.76 40.54
C VAL A 1073 6.64 -7.50 40.03
N PHE A 1074 6.02 -6.31 40.11
CA PHE A 1074 6.73 -5.06 39.82
C PHE A 1074 7.68 -4.62 40.96
N ASP A 1075 7.47 -5.07 42.20
CA ASP A 1075 8.42 -4.88 43.31
C ASP A 1075 9.61 -5.86 43.24
N MET A 1076 9.56 -6.91 42.41
CA MET A 1076 10.69 -7.85 42.23
C MET A 1076 11.89 -7.17 41.57
N ASP A 1077 13.05 -7.46 42.16
CA ASP A 1077 14.34 -7.41 41.49
C ASP A 1077 14.61 -8.78 40.83
N PHE A 1078 15.18 -8.78 39.63
CA PHE A 1078 15.36 -9.99 38.82
C PHE A 1078 16.84 -10.26 38.58
N ASP A 1079 17.34 -11.39 39.10
CA ASP A 1079 18.74 -11.83 38.97
C ASP A 1079 19.03 -12.37 37.56
N ILE A 1080 19.06 -11.46 36.58
CA ILE A 1080 19.40 -11.70 35.17
C ILE A 1080 20.21 -10.52 34.61
N GLU A 1081 21.02 -10.77 33.58
CA GLU A 1081 21.88 -9.74 32.94
C GLU A 1081 21.10 -8.67 32.16
N ASP A 1082 19.86 -8.99 31.77
CA ASP A 1082 18.95 -8.17 30.95
C ASP A 1082 17.99 -7.34 31.84
N SER A 1083 17.87 -6.03 31.67
CA SER A 1083 16.94 -5.21 32.45
C SER A 1083 15.48 -5.58 32.19
N VAL A 1084 14.70 -5.82 33.25
CA VAL A 1084 13.24 -6.01 33.16
C VAL A 1084 12.53 -4.67 33.32
N GLU A 1085 12.24 -3.98 32.23
CA GLU A 1085 11.40 -2.76 32.21
C GLU A 1085 9.93 -3.06 31.91
N SER A 1086 9.58 -4.24 31.39
CA SER A 1086 8.21 -4.61 31.00
C SER A 1086 7.87 -6.06 31.37
N ILE A 1087 6.59 -6.32 31.66
CA ILE A 1087 6.12 -7.62 32.17
C ILE A 1087 4.82 -7.99 31.46
N PHE A 1088 4.67 -9.27 31.08
CA PHE A 1088 3.49 -9.82 30.43
C PHE A 1088 2.64 -10.63 31.41
N PHE A 1089 1.33 -10.36 31.46
CA PHE A 1089 0.38 -10.98 32.36
C PHE A 1089 -0.69 -11.76 31.58
N ILE A 1090 -1.01 -12.96 32.06
CA ILE A 1090 -1.90 -13.94 31.41
C ILE A 1090 -2.60 -14.83 32.47
N GLU A 1091 -3.83 -15.26 32.19
CA GLU A 1091 -4.61 -16.19 33.05
C GLU A 1091 -4.40 -17.65 32.61
N GLU A 1092 -4.68 -18.64 33.47
CA GLU A 1092 -4.32 -20.04 33.20
C GLU A 1092 -5.15 -20.73 32.09
N ASP A 1093 -6.17 -20.05 31.55
CA ASP A 1093 -7.07 -20.51 30.50
C ASP A 1093 -6.81 -19.91 29.11
N TYR A 1094 -5.62 -19.35 28.88
CA TYR A 1094 -5.17 -18.90 27.56
C TYR A 1094 -4.07 -19.80 26.97
N VAL A 1095 -4.20 -20.15 25.68
CA VAL A 1095 -3.09 -20.70 24.88
C VAL A 1095 -2.44 -19.62 24.02
N VAL A 1096 -1.12 -19.64 23.91
CA VAL A 1096 -0.30 -18.65 23.18
C VAL A 1096 0.08 -19.13 21.76
N SER A 1097 0.43 -18.19 20.89
CA SER A 1097 0.98 -18.50 19.56
C SER A 1097 2.43 -18.99 19.62
N PRO A 1098 2.95 -19.61 18.53
CA PRO A 1098 4.36 -19.95 18.42
C PRO A 1098 5.35 -18.76 18.41
N THR A 1099 4.84 -17.52 18.31
CA THR A 1099 5.62 -16.27 18.16
C THR A 1099 5.21 -15.20 19.18
N ILE A 1100 4.64 -15.61 20.31
CA ILE A 1100 4.09 -14.69 21.31
C ILE A 1100 5.16 -13.74 21.86
N TYR A 1101 6.39 -14.22 22.10
CA TYR A 1101 7.45 -13.42 22.69
C TYR A 1101 8.01 -12.38 21.70
N SER A 1102 8.29 -12.78 20.47
CA SER A 1102 8.71 -11.84 19.41
C SER A 1102 7.63 -10.81 19.10
N THR A 1103 6.35 -11.18 19.14
CA THR A 1103 5.23 -10.22 18.96
C THR A 1103 5.13 -9.24 20.14
N ILE A 1104 5.32 -9.69 21.39
CA ILE A 1104 5.42 -8.82 22.57
C ILE A 1104 6.61 -7.85 22.42
N MET A 1105 7.79 -8.34 22.04
CA MET A 1105 8.99 -7.52 21.86
C MET A 1105 8.84 -6.48 20.75
N GLN A 1106 8.23 -6.85 19.62
CA GLN A 1106 7.93 -5.94 18.51
C GLN A 1106 6.84 -4.92 18.88
N GLY A 1107 5.87 -5.31 19.71
CA GLY A 1107 4.87 -4.40 20.24
C GLY A 1107 5.48 -3.37 21.19
N LEU A 1108 6.25 -3.84 22.17
CA LEU A 1108 6.88 -2.96 23.15
C LEU A 1108 7.88 -2.01 22.50
N SER A 1109 8.65 -2.43 21.48
CA SER A 1109 9.59 -1.54 20.79
C SER A 1109 8.91 -0.36 20.07
N LEU A 1110 7.67 -0.52 19.59
CA LEU A 1110 6.85 0.58 19.04
C LEU A 1110 6.36 1.56 20.12
N ALA A 1111 6.32 1.16 21.39
CA ALA A 1111 5.97 2.00 22.53
C ALA A 1111 7.19 2.61 23.25
N VAL A 1112 8.41 2.12 22.99
CA VAL A 1112 9.64 2.66 23.59
C VAL A 1112 9.83 4.12 23.14
N ASN A 1113 9.69 5.03 24.13
CA ASN A 1113 9.78 6.50 24.06
C ASN A 1113 8.49 7.31 23.79
N ASP A 1114 7.31 6.72 23.56
CA ASP A 1114 6.04 7.48 23.56
C ASP A 1114 5.14 7.15 24.77
N SER A 1115 5.12 8.07 25.74
CA SER A 1115 4.34 8.01 26.98
C SER A 1115 2.80 8.04 26.83
N LYS A 1116 2.30 8.12 25.59
CA LYS A 1116 0.88 7.96 25.23
C LYS A 1116 0.44 6.49 25.13
N TYR A 1117 1.38 5.55 25.02
CA TYR A 1117 1.08 4.12 25.00
C TYR A 1117 1.02 3.51 26.40
N PHE A 1118 -0.03 2.73 26.65
CA PHE A 1118 -0.19 1.91 27.85
C PHE A 1118 0.74 0.69 27.79
N GLY A 1119 0.67 -0.03 26.66
CA GLY A 1119 1.34 -1.29 26.39
C GLY A 1119 0.70 -1.99 25.20
N ILE A 1120 0.81 -3.33 25.16
CA ILE A 1120 0.24 -4.19 24.12
C ILE A 1120 -0.74 -5.20 24.72
N ILE A 1121 -1.87 -5.44 24.04
CA ILE A 1121 -2.94 -6.37 24.44
C ILE A 1121 -3.23 -7.41 23.35
N PHE A 1122 -3.70 -8.59 23.72
CA PHE A 1122 -3.71 -9.76 22.82
C PHE A 1122 -5.07 -10.45 22.57
N ASP A 1123 -6.05 -10.37 23.49
CA ASP A 1123 -7.39 -10.92 23.21
C ASP A 1123 -8.28 -9.95 22.40
N ARG A 1124 -9.27 -10.52 21.70
CA ARG A 1124 -10.32 -9.83 20.93
C ARG A 1124 -11.69 -10.54 21.03
N THR A 1125 -11.85 -11.57 21.87
CA THR A 1125 -12.80 -12.66 21.59
C THR A 1125 -13.67 -13.16 22.76
N ASN A 1126 -13.53 -12.66 24.00
CA ASN A 1126 -14.15 -13.30 25.17
C ASN A 1126 -15.69 -13.08 25.36
N SER A 1127 -16.47 -13.62 24.42
CA SER A 1127 -17.91 -13.90 24.53
C SER A 1127 -18.27 -15.20 23.80
N GLY A 1128 -17.93 -16.35 24.39
CA GLY A 1128 -18.05 -17.70 23.81
C GLY A 1128 -19.47 -18.19 23.46
N THR A 1129 -20.50 -17.34 23.55
CA THR A 1129 -21.90 -17.66 23.27
C THR A 1129 -22.51 -16.83 22.13
N ASP A 1130 -21.87 -15.74 21.68
CA ASP A 1130 -22.46 -14.84 20.69
C ASP A 1130 -21.68 -14.78 19.38
N LYS A 1131 -22.34 -15.18 18.28
CA LYS A 1131 -21.82 -15.00 16.91
C LYS A 1131 -22.17 -13.61 16.35
N ALA A 1132 -22.37 -12.64 17.24
CA ALA A 1132 -22.48 -11.24 16.90
C ALA A 1132 -21.20 -10.76 16.20
N LYS A 1133 -21.37 -9.86 15.23
CA LYS A 1133 -20.23 -9.27 14.52
C LYS A 1133 -19.48 -8.36 15.50
N VAL A 1134 -18.22 -8.69 15.81
CA VAL A 1134 -17.30 -7.71 16.41
C VAL A 1134 -17.27 -6.49 15.48
N PRO A 1135 -17.65 -5.28 15.95
CA PRO A 1135 -17.65 -4.11 15.08
C PRO A 1135 -16.23 -3.79 14.61
N HIS A 1136 -16.10 -3.38 13.34
CA HIS A 1136 -14.80 -2.99 12.80
C HIS A 1136 -14.35 -1.67 13.43
N VAL A 1137 -13.38 -1.70 14.35
CA VAL A 1137 -12.66 -0.49 14.78
C VAL A 1137 -12.00 0.10 13.52
N ARG A 1138 -12.48 1.26 13.08
CA ARG A 1138 -11.87 1.98 11.96
C ARG A 1138 -10.78 2.87 12.51
N ALA A 1139 -9.60 2.84 11.89
CA ALA A 1139 -8.60 3.88 12.10
C ALA A 1139 -9.23 5.25 11.73
N GLY A 1140 -9.52 6.08 12.74
CA GLY A 1140 -10.14 7.40 12.58
C GLY A 1140 -11.57 7.56 13.12
N GLU A 1141 -12.24 6.53 13.63
CA GLU A 1141 -13.46 6.70 14.44
C GLU A 1141 -13.11 6.70 15.94
N GLN A 1142 -13.68 7.63 16.71
CA GLN A 1142 -13.46 7.74 18.16
C GLN A 1142 -14.39 6.82 18.99
N ASP A 1143 -14.96 5.78 18.36
CA ASP A 1143 -15.91 4.89 19.01
C ASP A 1143 -15.18 3.87 19.89
N TRP A 1144 -15.50 3.92 21.18
CA TRP A 1144 -14.98 3.04 22.22
C TRP A 1144 -15.55 1.62 22.07
N HIS A 1145 -14.71 0.61 22.29
CA HIS A 1145 -15.09 -0.79 22.16
C HIS A 1145 -14.73 -1.60 23.41
N GLU A 1146 -15.77 -1.95 24.15
CA GLU A 1146 -15.76 -2.71 25.41
C GLU A 1146 -14.99 -4.05 25.35
N MET A 1147 -14.93 -4.68 24.18
CA MET A 1147 -14.56 -6.09 24.03
C MET A 1147 -13.04 -6.37 24.06
N TYR A 1148 -12.18 -5.35 24.09
CA TYR A 1148 -10.72 -5.54 23.96
C TYR A 1148 -9.95 -5.67 25.28
N PHE A 1149 -10.46 -5.14 26.39
CA PHE A 1149 -9.78 -5.23 27.69
C PHE A 1149 -10.23 -6.43 28.53
N LYS A 1150 -11.39 -7.02 28.20
CA LYS A 1150 -12.12 -7.97 29.04
C LYS A 1150 -11.30 -9.25 29.34
N THR A 1151 -10.65 -9.27 30.51
CA THR A 1151 -9.69 -10.27 31.01
C THR A 1151 -8.63 -10.71 29.99
N GLY A 1152 -8.23 -9.80 29.08
CA GLY A 1152 -7.30 -10.10 27.99
C GLY A 1152 -5.83 -10.05 28.43
N PRO A 1153 -4.96 -10.98 27.97
CA PRO A 1153 -3.52 -10.93 28.25
C PRO A 1153 -2.86 -9.66 27.70
N PHE A 1154 -1.89 -9.12 28.44
CA PHE A 1154 -1.28 -7.81 28.15
C PHE A 1154 0.18 -7.70 28.63
N ALA A 1155 0.97 -6.85 28.00
CA ALA A 1155 2.29 -6.43 28.51
C ALA A 1155 2.36 -4.91 28.69
N ILE A 1156 2.82 -4.46 29.86
CA ILE A 1156 3.04 -3.04 30.19
C ILE A 1156 4.42 -2.81 30.81
N GLY A 1157 4.91 -1.58 30.70
CA GLY A 1157 6.18 -1.15 31.30
C GLY A 1157 6.03 -0.60 32.72
N ARG A 1158 7.14 -0.61 33.49
CA ARG A 1158 7.24 -0.03 34.85
C ARG A 1158 6.73 1.42 34.92
N LYS A 1159 6.94 2.21 33.86
CA LYS A 1159 6.44 3.60 33.74
C LYS A 1159 4.92 3.70 33.65
N THR A 1160 4.26 2.74 33.00
CA THR A 1160 2.79 2.63 32.97
C THR A 1160 2.27 2.20 34.34
N TRP A 1161 2.90 1.19 34.95
CA TRP A 1161 2.55 0.73 36.29
C TRP A 1161 2.66 1.84 37.35
N GLN A 1162 3.70 2.67 37.30
CA GLN A 1162 3.85 3.82 38.21
C GLN A 1162 2.69 4.84 38.07
N LYS A 1163 2.06 4.98 36.89
CA LYS A 1163 0.83 5.78 36.76
C LYS A 1163 -0.36 5.14 37.48
N VAL A 1164 -0.49 3.80 37.48
CA VAL A 1164 -1.50 3.08 38.28
C VAL A 1164 -1.27 3.33 39.77
N ILE A 1165 -0.02 3.25 40.26
CA ILE A 1165 0.33 3.57 41.66
C ILE A 1165 0.00 5.03 42.01
N ASN A 1166 0.28 5.99 41.12
CA ASN A 1166 -0.08 7.39 41.33
C ASN A 1166 -1.61 7.58 41.39
N ALA A 1167 -2.37 6.81 40.60
CA ALA A 1167 -3.82 6.82 40.56
C ALA A 1167 -4.50 5.88 41.58
N ARG A 1168 -3.75 5.27 42.51
CA ARG A 1168 -4.23 4.24 43.47
C ARG A 1168 -5.56 4.59 44.16
N ASP A 1169 -5.76 5.85 44.53
CA ASP A 1169 -6.94 6.28 45.28
C ASP A 1169 -8.18 6.25 44.37
N VAL A 1170 -8.03 6.65 43.10
CA VAL A 1170 -9.06 6.56 42.04
C VAL A 1170 -9.30 5.12 41.60
N PHE A 1171 -8.26 4.28 41.59
CA PHE A 1171 -8.35 2.85 41.26
C PHE A 1171 -9.11 2.05 42.35
N CYS A 1172 -8.79 2.29 43.62
CA CYS A 1172 -9.35 1.54 44.74
C CYS A 1172 -10.75 2.00 45.16
N GLU A 1173 -11.10 3.28 45.00
CA GLU A 1173 -12.45 3.79 45.31
C GLU A 1173 -13.49 3.48 44.22
N ARG A 1174 -13.06 2.97 43.05
CA ARG A 1174 -13.95 2.59 41.96
C ARG A 1174 -14.63 1.26 42.26
N ASP A 1175 -15.96 1.32 42.45
CA ASP A 1175 -16.85 0.16 42.65
C ASP A 1175 -17.01 -0.68 41.38
N GLU A 1176 -15.93 -1.36 41.02
CA GLU A 1176 -15.78 -2.21 39.86
C GLU A 1176 -14.99 -3.43 40.30
N TYR A 1177 -15.62 -4.61 40.34
CA TYR A 1177 -14.92 -5.83 40.75
C TYR A 1177 -13.92 -6.33 39.69
N ASN A 1178 -14.04 -5.92 38.43
CA ASN A 1178 -13.09 -6.33 37.39
C ASN A 1178 -11.87 -5.38 37.35
N TRP A 1179 -10.65 -5.93 37.45
CA TRP A 1179 -9.41 -5.14 37.53
C TRP A 1179 -9.09 -4.40 36.22
N ASP A 1180 -9.37 -5.03 35.08
CA ASP A 1180 -9.21 -4.55 33.71
C ASP A 1180 -10.09 -3.33 33.41
N TRP A 1181 -11.36 -3.38 33.79
CA TRP A 1181 -12.31 -2.28 33.68
C TRP A 1181 -11.95 -1.11 34.59
N THR A 1182 -11.29 -1.38 35.71
CA THR A 1182 -10.70 -0.34 36.55
C THR A 1182 -9.54 0.37 35.81
N LEU A 1183 -8.73 -0.34 35.00
CA LEU A 1183 -7.70 0.28 34.15
C LEU A 1183 -8.30 1.06 32.97
N VAL A 1184 -9.33 0.55 32.30
CA VAL A 1184 -10.06 1.27 31.23
C VAL A 1184 -10.67 2.57 31.76
N TYR A 1185 -11.22 2.54 32.98
CA TYR A 1185 -11.71 3.74 33.66
C TYR A 1185 -10.60 4.78 33.87
N LEU A 1186 -9.37 4.37 34.23
CA LEU A 1186 -8.23 5.28 34.35
C LEU A 1186 -7.75 5.89 33.02
N MET A 1187 -8.14 5.35 31.85
CA MET A 1187 -7.87 5.96 30.54
C MET A 1187 -8.97 6.95 30.10
N SER A 1188 -10.11 6.95 30.79
CA SER A 1188 -11.28 7.76 30.45
C SER A 1188 -11.08 9.26 30.65
N GLN A 1189 -11.97 10.05 30.03
CA GLN A 1189 -11.97 11.51 30.17
C GLN A 1189 -12.48 11.97 31.55
N GLU A 1190 -13.15 11.10 32.31
CA GLU A 1190 -13.60 11.39 33.69
C GLU A 1190 -12.41 11.54 34.67
N VAL A 1191 -11.31 10.82 34.43
CA VAL A 1191 -10.11 10.87 35.28
C VAL A 1191 -9.25 12.07 34.90
N LYS A 1192 -8.74 12.78 35.91
CA LYS A 1192 -7.89 13.97 35.73
C LYS A 1192 -6.61 13.64 34.97
N GLU A 1193 -6.14 14.58 34.16
CA GLU A 1193 -5.01 14.40 33.23
C GLU A 1193 -3.70 13.98 33.92
N ASP A 1194 -3.46 14.43 35.15
CA ASP A 1194 -2.30 14.08 36.00
C ASP A 1194 -2.35 12.64 36.54
N LEU A 1195 -3.54 12.05 36.62
CA LEU A 1195 -3.79 10.67 37.09
C LEU A 1195 -4.21 9.72 35.96
N ARG A 1196 -4.36 10.22 34.73
CA ARG A 1196 -4.87 9.45 33.59
C ARG A 1196 -3.82 8.48 33.06
N LEU A 1197 -4.22 7.23 32.85
CA LEU A 1197 -3.41 6.26 32.13
C LEU A 1197 -3.25 6.67 30.66
N PRO A 1198 -2.16 6.23 29.99
CA PRO A 1198 -2.01 6.46 28.56
C PRO A 1198 -3.15 5.74 27.81
N TYR A 1199 -3.78 6.43 26.85
CA TYR A 1199 -4.99 5.94 26.19
C TYR A 1199 -4.73 5.28 24.82
N LEU A 1200 -3.49 5.25 24.33
CA LEU A 1200 -3.15 4.44 23.15
C LEU A 1200 -2.70 3.05 23.60
N VAL A 1201 -3.15 2.02 22.88
CA VAL A 1201 -2.82 0.62 23.17
C VAL A 1201 -2.49 -0.08 21.86
N LEU A 1202 -1.48 -0.94 21.89
CA LEU A 1202 -1.04 -1.71 20.74
C LEU A 1202 -1.76 -3.05 20.66
N VAL A 1203 -2.15 -3.48 19.44
CA VAL A 1203 -2.91 -4.71 19.21
C VAL A 1203 -2.39 -5.42 17.96
N PRO A 1204 -1.87 -6.66 18.04
CA PRO A 1204 -1.44 -7.44 16.87
C PRO A 1204 -2.52 -7.63 15.82
N SER A 1205 -2.13 -7.58 14.54
CA SER A 1205 -2.95 -7.86 13.36
C SER A 1205 -3.74 -9.17 13.49
N VAL A 1206 -3.06 -10.24 13.88
CA VAL A 1206 -3.58 -11.61 14.04
C VAL A 1206 -3.74 -11.94 15.52
N ILE A 1207 -4.73 -12.78 15.85
CA ILE A 1207 -4.93 -13.30 17.21
C ILE A 1207 -3.66 -14.06 17.65
N GLN A 1208 -3.08 -13.71 18.80
CA GLN A 1208 -1.88 -14.36 19.35
C GLN A 1208 -2.12 -15.12 20.65
N VAL A 1209 -3.31 -15.00 21.23
CA VAL A 1209 -3.77 -15.81 22.38
C VAL A 1209 -5.21 -16.26 22.14
N THR A 1210 -5.56 -17.48 22.55
CA THR A 1210 -6.93 -18.00 22.49
C THR A 1210 -7.37 -18.42 23.89
N HIS A 1211 -8.48 -17.88 24.39
CA HIS A 1211 -9.12 -18.35 25.62
C HIS A 1211 -9.78 -19.72 25.38
N ILE A 1212 -9.48 -20.72 26.23
CA ILE A 1212 -9.93 -22.11 26.07
C ILE A 1212 -11.13 -22.49 26.95
N GLY A 1213 -11.52 -21.63 27.90
CA GLY A 1213 -12.67 -21.85 28.78
C GLY A 1213 -14.01 -21.50 28.15
N THR A 1214 -15.08 -22.12 28.65
CA THR A 1214 -16.46 -21.78 28.25
C THR A 1214 -17.04 -20.56 28.97
N GLU A 1215 -16.59 -20.26 30.19
CA GLU A 1215 -17.17 -19.23 31.09
C GLU A 1215 -16.07 -18.51 31.92
N GLY A 1216 -15.01 -18.03 31.28
CA GLY A 1216 -13.89 -17.31 31.93
C GLY A 1216 -13.22 -18.10 33.08
N MET A 1217 -12.76 -17.38 34.10
CA MET A 1217 -12.19 -17.92 35.34
C MET A 1217 -13.13 -18.84 36.16
N HIS A 1218 -14.38 -19.04 35.73
CA HIS A 1218 -15.39 -19.83 36.45
C HIS A 1218 -15.92 -21.01 35.65
N GLY A 1219 -15.47 -21.18 34.39
CA GLY A 1219 -15.81 -22.34 33.58
C GLY A 1219 -15.16 -23.61 34.13
N SER A 1220 -15.98 -24.64 34.40
CA SER A 1220 -15.51 -25.96 34.87
C SER A 1220 -15.10 -26.93 33.75
N LYS A 1221 -15.05 -26.46 32.49
CA LYS A 1221 -14.77 -27.28 31.29
C LYS A 1221 -14.04 -26.49 30.20
N ILE A 1222 -12.93 -27.05 29.73
CA ILE A 1222 -12.27 -26.63 28.50
C ILE A 1222 -13.25 -26.84 27.33
N GLY A 1223 -13.37 -25.85 26.44
CA GLY A 1223 -14.28 -25.90 25.30
C GLY A 1223 -13.82 -26.86 24.21
N ASN A 1224 -14.76 -27.52 23.52
CA ASN A 1224 -14.48 -28.45 22.42
C ASN A 1224 -14.11 -27.76 21.08
N SER A 1225 -13.78 -26.46 21.09
CA SER A 1225 -13.71 -25.63 19.88
C SER A 1225 -12.74 -24.45 19.96
N TRP A 1226 -11.60 -24.61 20.63
CA TRP A 1226 -10.46 -23.69 20.54
C TRP A 1226 -9.39 -24.23 19.57
N SER A 1227 -8.44 -23.38 19.20
CA SER A 1227 -7.27 -23.74 18.40
C SER A 1227 -6.06 -22.91 18.80
N ILE A 1228 -4.85 -23.48 18.69
CA ILE A 1228 -3.60 -22.75 18.87
C ILE A 1228 -3.58 -21.55 17.89
N PRO A 1229 -3.25 -20.33 18.34
CA PRO A 1229 -3.18 -19.15 17.46
C PRO A 1229 -2.13 -19.33 16.35
N LYS A 1230 -2.36 -18.69 15.19
CA LYS A 1230 -1.37 -18.70 14.10
C LYS A 1230 -0.12 -17.91 14.52
N PRO A 1231 1.08 -18.29 14.06
CA PRO A 1231 2.26 -17.45 14.23
C PRO A 1231 2.08 -16.11 13.51
N PHE A 1232 2.75 -15.10 14.03
CA PHE A 1232 2.85 -13.75 13.50
C PHE A 1232 4.00 -13.70 12.48
N HIS A 1233 3.77 -13.13 11.30
CA HIS A 1233 4.74 -13.15 10.20
C HIS A 1233 5.01 -11.73 9.66
N GLY A 1234 6.01 -11.58 8.79
CA GLY A 1234 6.48 -10.25 8.33
C GLY A 1234 5.47 -9.37 7.57
N THR A 1235 4.30 -9.91 7.20
CA THR A 1235 3.17 -9.17 6.63
C THR A 1235 2.17 -8.69 7.68
N ASP A 1236 2.22 -9.23 8.90
CA ASP A 1236 1.40 -8.83 10.03
C ASP A 1236 1.96 -7.57 10.71
N VAL A 1237 1.04 -6.70 11.12
CA VAL A 1237 1.34 -5.39 11.73
C VAL A 1237 0.81 -5.31 13.16
N ILE A 1238 1.32 -4.37 13.95
CA ILE A 1238 0.80 -4.09 15.30
C ILE A 1238 0.12 -2.73 15.25
N HIS A 1239 -1.20 -2.72 15.46
CA HIS A 1239 -2.07 -1.56 15.30
C HIS A 1239 -2.11 -0.70 16.56
N SER A 1240 -2.17 0.62 16.40
CA SER A 1240 -2.45 1.56 17.50
C SER A 1240 -3.95 1.81 17.60
N VAL A 1241 -4.52 1.64 18.80
CA VAL A 1241 -5.95 1.78 19.09
C VAL A 1241 -6.15 2.74 20.27
N SER A 1242 -7.17 3.61 20.18
CA SER A 1242 -7.41 4.70 21.16
C SER A 1242 -8.57 4.39 22.11
N PHE A 1243 -8.28 4.25 23.39
CA PHE A 1243 -9.19 3.94 24.48
C PHE A 1243 -9.47 5.17 25.35
N SER A 1244 -10.29 6.11 24.88
CA SER A 1244 -10.66 7.31 25.66
C SER A 1244 -12.18 7.51 25.76
N PRO A 1245 -12.89 6.67 26.54
CA PRO A 1245 -14.34 6.82 26.73
C PRO A 1245 -14.68 8.14 27.45
N THR A 1246 -15.83 8.70 27.07
CA THR A 1246 -16.37 9.97 27.60
C THR A 1246 -17.24 9.81 28.85
N THR A 1247 -17.88 8.65 29.01
CA THR A 1247 -18.61 8.25 30.23
C THR A 1247 -18.46 6.75 30.46
N PHE A 1248 -18.19 6.31 31.69
CA PHE A 1248 -18.07 4.90 32.04
C PHE A 1248 -18.84 4.56 33.31
N LYS A 1249 -19.77 3.60 33.24
CA LYS A 1249 -20.55 3.11 34.39
C LYS A 1249 -19.90 1.84 34.95
N ALA A 1250 -19.82 1.72 36.27
CA ALA A 1250 -19.23 0.55 36.91
C ALA A 1250 -20.21 -0.63 37.06
N ASN A 1251 -19.67 -1.83 37.22
CA ASN A 1251 -20.42 -3.08 37.39
C ASN A 1251 -20.76 -3.42 38.85
N GLY A 1252 -20.21 -2.69 39.84
CA GLY A 1252 -20.41 -2.97 41.26
C GLY A 1252 -19.40 -3.96 41.84
N GLY A 1253 -19.75 -4.55 42.99
CA GLY A 1253 -19.01 -5.63 43.64
C GLY A 1253 -17.72 -5.27 44.39
N PHE A 1254 -17.28 -4.00 44.43
CA PHE A 1254 -16.03 -3.56 45.08
C PHE A 1254 -16.15 -2.20 45.79
N HIS A 1255 -17.24 -1.96 46.54
CA HIS A 1255 -17.46 -0.70 47.29
C HIS A 1255 -17.21 -0.79 48.81
N HIS A 1256 -17.08 -2.00 49.38
CA HIS A 1256 -17.02 -2.16 50.83
C HIS A 1256 -15.72 -1.55 51.41
N PRO A 1257 -15.77 -0.70 52.47
CA PRO A 1257 -14.61 0.09 52.90
C PRO A 1257 -13.33 -0.71 53.20
N LYS A 1258 -13.45 -1.94 53.74
CA LYS A 1258 -12.31 -2.82 54.04
C LYS A 1258 -11.57 -3.27 52.77
N ASP A 1259 -12.28 -3.43 51.65
CA ASP A 1259 -11.68 -3.78 50.35
C ASP A 1259 -10.95 -2.58 49.74
N ILE A 1260 -11.54 -1.38 49.85
CA ILE A 1260 -10.91 -0.11 49.43
C ILE A 1260 -9.63 0.13 50.25
N GLU A 1261 -9.68 -0.05 51.57
CA GLU A 1261 -8.53 0.10 52.47
C GLU A 1261 -7.42 -0.91 52.15
N HIS A 1262 -7.76 -2.19 51.95
CA HIS A 1262 -6.77 -3.22 51.60
C HIS A 1262 -6.12 -2.96 50.24
N CYS A 1263 -6.90 -2.58 49.22
CA CYS A 1263 -6.40 -2.16 47.91
C CYS A 1263 -5.39 -0.99 48.03
N LYS A 1264 -5.74 0.05 48.81
CA LYS A 1264 -4.86 1.21 49.05
C LYS A 1264 -3.61 0.86 49.86
N SER A 1265 -3.68 -0.15 50.72
CA SER A 1265 -2.55 -0.70 51.48
C SER A 1265 -1.56 -1.41 50.56
N ILE A 1266 -2.04 -2.31 49.69
CA ILE A 1266 -1.20 -3.03 48.73
C ILE A 1266 -0.52 -2.05 47.75
N LEU A 1267 -1.27 -1.09 47.21
CA LEU A 1267 -0.74 -0.06 46.29
C LEU A 1267 0.06 1.06 47.00
N ALA A 1268 0.43 0.91 48.27
CA ALA A 1268 1.25 1.89 48.98
C ALA A 1268 2.73 1.84 48.56
N PRO A 1269 3.46 2.98 48.52
CA PRO A 1269 4.91 3.02 48.26
C PRO A 1269 5.77 2.28 49.29
N LYS A 1270 5.20 1.93 50.44
CA LYS A 1270 5.77 1.01 51.43
C LYS A 1270 4.70 0.02 51.85
N TRP A 1271 4.37 -0.92 50.98
CA TRP A 1271 3.63 -2.10 51.41
C TRP A 1271 4.54 -2.93 52.32
N GLN A 1272 4.32 -2.83 53.64
CA GLN A 1272 4.84 -3.82 54.56
C GLN A 1272 3.90 -5.02 54.51
N LEU A 1273 4.45 -6.21 54.27
CA LEU A 1273 3.79 -7.46 54.63
C LEU A 1273 3.39 -7.37 56.10
N PHE A 1274 2.10 -7.27 56.37
CA PHE A 1274 1.55 -7.63 57.68
C PHE A 1274 1.74 -9.15 57.81
N ALA A 1275 2.50 -9.54 58.83
CA ALA A 1275 2.90 -10.92 59.10
C ALA A 1275 1.91 -11.64 60.02
#